data_AF-A0A1G5DUT0-F1
#
_entry.id   AF-A0A1G5DUT0-F1
#
_cell.length_a   1.000
_cell.length_b   1.000
_cell.length_c   1.000
_cell.angle_alpha   90.00
_cell.angle_beta   90.00
_cell.angle_gamma   90.00
#
_symmetry.space_group_name_H-M   'P 1'
#
loop_
_entity.id
_entity.type
_entity.pdbx_description
1 polymer ?
#
loop_
_entity_poly.entity_id
_entity_poly.type
_entity_poly.pdbx_seq_one_letter_code
_entity_poly.pdbx_strand_id
1 'polypeptide(L)'
;MFPKKVVISLACFLGLLTQVGQALAQESLCAQVKLQIEQELTLERQAFEAHMRINNGLDTDPLENVAVSVQFTDKDGNPVVASSDPDSEDATFFIRQDSLDGIDAVDGTGTVMPSTSADIHWQIIPSPGAAGQVSDGKLFFVGATLEYDLAGEHHETDVAPDSITVKPLPLLTLDYFLKEQVYADDPFTEEEEPAEPFTLGVRIRNNGSGPAESVSIDSAQPEIVANEQGLDISFEILESYIQNEPAEPTLLLDFGRIPAGEAMVGRWRMVTDLSGRFTDFDASFSHSDELGGSLTSVIDAVNTHFLVRDVLVDLSGRDAVRDFLARDGDFLTVYESNGTDSEVADLSADAALERTKEDGDRVHHRFTVPEQDGFIHARVRDPYLGQKEIEAVYRSDGKEINARNAWLARERNDDLTWDYGLHLFDANTTGSYTVVMKAPDIGPVAPEIAYIPPQVVVETETLAFGVEAADANGDPITLSVDNLPEGAGFTDNGDGTGTFEWTPELGQQGTYNVTFRASDGELESTRSAPIEVRWIHDRDGDGMKDEWELEHFGTLDRDGTGDYDGDGYTDLEEYEEGMDPTRPPGPGEPEPKAPEAGSEVTTQTPELTLINSEHSDLFDVTYEFEVYADAEMSERVAHVLDVPEAEETTSWTVSPALTDNHWFHWRARAFGADIHSEWVGGTFFVNTENDAPGEFAISGPADGTFVDTFTPVLEVTNSTDVDEDALTYDFAVYVDEALTQEVAATTGVSEGDEGTTAWTVPDELTENTWYHWRATAVDEHGAETAGPVGGFFVNTRNDAPTAPAIEAPVDGVEVTTLDVDLLARDAEDPEMEPVTYHFQLDRTATFDSDAKRTSGGIPEGDRGTAAWPVSGLADNTEYFWRVKASDGEVDSPWTAGSFFVNQFNDPPTVPTPANPGQGGWVGTLQPTLQVNPSRDVDRDELHYEFELYAPAKKGGLGERLAAGESGEESWRIDSPVPESGWYYWRARAVDEHGLASDWMDFVVFYADADGVNDEPVMRLHKVKYDLPGTVGGGNNGNGQRPGDGRGKQPMPEEEPEEPAEREEDEAPTKEPGAPDKNHALLHWYDRDPDSNATIDHYYDRDGNGGGRGVIVEGLKEDPDGRGDRYLWDLSGLEDGVYFPYAVIDDGNTRKEVRAPNEVVIGDGGGQPFIRLKGPNGAQEKEPGDRVHIRWKDLDADDNARITLSYRPVGGEPGEETVIVGGLEEDPDRQGDSYKWRLPDLPAGKYRIVARITDGKREMTDASDGYVEVPGAEE
;
A
#
# COMPACT_ATOMS: atom_id res chain seq x y z
N MET A 1 -12.15 -49.44 21.90
CA MET A 1 -12.44 -50.86 22.24
C MET A 1 -13.56 -50.85 23.29
N PHE A 2 -14.80 -51.13 22.88
CA PHE A 2 -16.01 -51.23 23.75
C PHE A 2 -15.84 -52.34 24.83
N PRO A 3 -16.69 -52.50 25.90
CA PRO A 3 -18.06 -51.94 26.11
C PRO A 3 -18.53 -51.60 27.57
N LYS A 4 -19.64 -50.84 27.61
CA LYS A 4 -20.93 -51.00 28.35
C LYS A 4 -21.02 -51.33 29.87
N LYS A 5 -21.73 -50.41 30.54
CA LYS A 5 -22.89 -50.52 31.48
C LYS A 5 -23.18 -51.87 32.17
N VAL A 6 -23.30 -51.82 33.51
CA VAL A 6 -24.27 -52.60 34.32
C VAL A 6 -24.80 -51.72 35.46
N VAL A 7 -26.13 -51.66 35.57
CA VAL A 7 -26.93 -51.14 36.71
C VAL A 7 -27.46 -52.37 37.48
N ILE A 8 -27.55 -52.31 38.82
CA ILE A 8 -28.69 -52.81 39.65
C ILE A 8 -28.45 -52.59 41.17
N SER A 9 -29.45 -51.91 41.75
CA SER A 9 -30.01 -51.75 43.10
C SER A 9 -29.54 -52.56 44.33
N LEU A 10 -29.32 -51.79 45.41
CA LEU A 10 -30.03 -51.74 46.71
C LEU A 10 -29.98 -52.94 47.69
N ALA A 11 -29.35 -52.73 48.86
CA ALA A 11 -29.82 -53.25 50.16
C ALA A 11 -29.21 -52.48 51.35
N CYS A 12 -30.07 -51.91 52.20
CA CYS A 12 -29.76 -51.23 53.46
C CYS A 12 -29.13 -52.17 54.52
N PHE A 13 -28.14 -51.68 55.27
CA PHE A 13 -27.98 -52.03 56.69
C PHE A 13 -27.27 -50.91 57.46
N LEU A 14 -27.96 -50.37 58.46
CA LEU A 14 -27.55 -49.32 59.39
C LEU A 14 -26.63 -49.92 60.48
N GLY A 15 -25.50 -49.27 60.80
CA GLY A 15 -24.64 -49.70 61.90
C GLY A 15 -23.36 -48.89 62.10
N LEU A 16 -23.51 -47.72 62.73
CA LEU A 16 -22.50 -46.84 63.36
C LEU A 16 -21.01 -47.19 63.20
N LEU A 17 -20.26 -46.31 62.54
CA LEU A 17 -18.87 -45.96 62.89
C LEU A 17 -18.48 -44.62 62.24
N THR A 18 -18.27 -43.61 63.11
CA THR A 18 -17.47 -42.38 62.93
C THR A 18 -16.95 -42.09 61.52
N GLN A 19 -17.56 -41.12 60.82
CA GLN A 19 -16.97 -40.48 59.65
C GLN A 19 -16.54 -39.06 59.99
N VAL A 20 -15.23 -38.84 59.81
CA VAL A 20 -14.59 -37.57 59.57
C VAL A 20 -15.40 -36.83 58.50
N GLY A 21 -15.82 -35.61 58.77
CA GLY A 21 -16.30 -34.71 57.73
C GLY A 21 -15.14 -34.46 56.77
N GLN A 22 -15.13 -35.18 55.65
CA GLN A 22 -14.38 -34.74 54.48
C GLN A 22 -15.20 -33.61 53.89
N ALA A 23 -14.70 -32.38 54.02
CA ALA A 23 -15.07 -31.32 53.11
C ALA A 23 -14.77 -31.85 51.70
N LEU A 24 -15.82 -32.04 50.91
CA LEU A 24 -15.67 -32.18 49.47
C LEU A 24 -15.23 -30.81 48.99
N ALA A 25 -14.01 -30.72 48.45
CA ALA A 25 -13.62 -29.60 47.63
C ALA A 25 -14.59 -29.57 46.46
N GLN A 26 -15.40 -28.51 46.42
CA GLN A 26 -16.22 -28.14 45.28
C GLN A 26 -15.22 -27.80 44.18
N GLU A 27 -15.08 -28.64 43.16
CA GLU A 27 -14.39 -28.25 41.94
C GLU A 27 -15.19 -27.08 41.36
N SER A 28 -14.63 -25.86 41.46
CA SER A 28 -15.20 -24.65 40.90
C SER A 28 -15.22 -24.81 39.38
N LEU A 29 -16.43 -24.80 38.83
CA LEU A 29 -16.69 -24.88 37.40
C LEU A 29 -16.34 -23.50 36.78
N CYS A 30 -15.09 -23.27 36.42
CA CYS A 30 -14.71 -22.11 35.60
C CYS A 30 -14.93 -22.47 34.12
N ALA A 31 -15.70 -21.68 33.38
CA ALA A 31 -15.70 -21.74 31.93
C ALA A 31 -14.33 -21.32 31.39
N GLN A 32 -13.85 -22.00 30.35
CA GLN A 32 -12.67 -21.57 29.61
C GLN A 32 -13.12 -21.00 28.27
N VAL A 33 -12.65 -19.79 27.97
CA VAL A 33 -12.85 -19.13 26.69
C VAL A 33 -11.51 -18.82 26.05
N LYS A 34 -11.44 -18.85 24.72
CA LYS A 34 -10.29 -18.38 23.94
C LYS A 34 -10.67 -17.09 23.23
N LEU A 35 -9.93 -16.04 23.53
CA LEU A 35 -10.07 -14.72 22.90
C LEU A 35 -9.01 -14.56 21.81
N GLN A 36 -9.39 -13.99 20.68
CA GLN A 36 -8.52 -13.66 19.56
C GLN A 36 -8.69 -12.19 19.21
N ILE A 37 -7.56 -11.51 19.00
CA ILE A 37 -7.52 -10.13 18.53
C ILE A 37 -6.66 -10.14 17.27
N GLU A 38 -7.29 -10.03 16.11
CA GLU A 38 -6.56 -9.93 14.84
C GLU A 38 -6.04 -8.52 14.66
N GLN A 39 -4.81 -8.38 14.17
CA GLN A 39 -4.20 -7.06 13.96
C GLN A 39 -3.41 -7.03 12.66
N GLU A 40 -3.48 -5.90 11.96
CA GLU A 40 -2.71 -5.59 10.77
C GLU A 40 -1.70 -4.48 11.08
N LEU A 41 -0.42 -4.77 10.92
CA LEU A 41 0.65 -3.77 11.00
C LEU A 41 1.04 -3.31 9.61
N THR A 42 0.93 -2.00 9.37
CA THR A 42 1.28 -1.36 8.10
C THR A 42 2.45 -0.40 8.29
N LEU A 43 3.32 -0.30 7.26
CA LEU A 43 4.43 0.66 7.20
C LEU A 43 4.87 0.90 5.75
N GLU A 44 5.57 2.00 5.51
CA GLU A 44 6.23 2.27 4.23
C GLU A 44 7.58 1.53 4.11
N ARG A 45 7.83 0.87 2.98
CA ARG A 45 9.10 0.19 2.69
C ARG A 45 9.66 0.56 1.31
N GLN A 46 10.95 0.29 1.13
CA GLN A 46 11.61 0.46 -0.16
C GLN A 46 11.34 -0.75 -1.07
N ALA A 47 10.97 -0.48 -2.32
CA ALA A 47 10.98 -1.44 -3.42
C ALA A 47 11.52 -0.74 -4.67
N PHE A 48 12.02 -1.53 -5.63
CA PHE A 48 12.51 -1.05 -6.91
C PHE A 48 11.73 -1.73 -8.03
N GLU A 49 11.51 -0.99 -9.10
CA GLU A 49 10.92 -1.51 -10.33
C GLU A 49 12.03 -1.67 -11.36
N ALA A 50 12.07 -2.82 -12.01
CA ALA A 50 12.90 -3.05 -13.18
C ALA A 50 12.00 -3.24 -14.40
N HIS A 51 12.26 -2.47 -15.46
CA HIS A 51 11.50 -2.52 -16.70
C HIS A 51 12.41 -2.86 -17.87
N MET A 52 12.02 -3.85 -18.67
CA MET A 52 12.69 -4.20 -19.92
C MET A 52 11.71 -4.13 -21.08
N ARG A 53 12.12 -3.44 -22.15
CA ARG A 53 11.42 -3.43 -23.43
C ARG A 53 12.23 -4.11 -24.52
N ILE A 54 11.65 -5.11 -25.16
CA ILE A 54 12.22 -5.85 -26.29
C ILE A 54 11.51 -5.39 -27.57
N ASN A 55 12.23 -4.84 -28.53
CA ASN A 55 11.66 -4.41 -29.81
C ASN A 55 12.08 -5.36 -30.93
N ASN A 56 11.13 -6.08 -31.53
CA ASN A 56 11.39 -6.88 -32.71
C ASN A 56 11.19 -6.03 -33.97
N GLY A 57 12.28 -5.48 -34.50
CA GLY A 57 12.28 -4.66 -35.72
C GLY A 57 12.23 -5.45 -37.04
N LEU A 58 12.06 -6.77 -37.00
CA LEU A 58 12.00 -7.61 -38.19
C LEU A 58 10.57 -7.67 -38.74
N ASP A 59 10.45 -7.69 -40.07
CA ASP A 59 9.14 -7.64 -40.75
C ASP A 59 8.46 -9.02 -40.84
N THR A 60 9.22 -10.11 -40.70
CA THR A 60 8.74 -11.46 -41.02
C THR A 60 9.01 -12.51 -39.95
N ASP A 61 10.09 -12.37 -39.18
CA ASP A 61 10.56 -13.44 -38.29
C ASP A 61 10.36 -13.06 -36.81
N PRO A 62 9.65 -13.89 -36.02
CA PRO A 62 9.48 -13.67 -34.59
C PRO A 62 10.80 -13.92 -33.83
N LEU A 63 10.91 -13.36 -32.64
CA LEU A 63 11.89 -13.81 -31.64
C LEU A 63 11.23 -14.94 -30.84
N GLU A 64 11.75 -16.16 -30.94
CA GLU A 64 11.20 -17.35 -30.27
C GLU A 64 12.08 -17.75 -29.08
N ASN A 65 11.54 -18.55 -28.15
CA ASN A 65 12.24 -19.06 -26.97
C ASN A 65 12.92 -17.96 -26.14
N VAL A 66 12.23 -16.83 -26.00
CA VAL A 66 12.74 -15.67 -25.27
C VAL A 66 12.86 -16.02 -23.78
N ALA A 67 14.09 -15.91 -23.24
CA ALA A 67 14.38 -16.06 -21.83
C ALA A 67 15.09 -14.80 -21.29
N VAL A 68 14.68 -14.34 -20.12
CA VAL A 68 15.34 -13.22 -19.42
C VAL A 68 15.78 -13.69 -18.04
N SER A 69 17.09 -13.66 -17.80
CA SER A 69 17.67 -13.94 -16.49
C SER A 69 18.18 -12.66 -15.85
N VAL A 70 17.45 -12.14 -14.88
CA VAL A 70 17.85 -10.94 -14.11
C VAL A 70 18.98 -11.30 -13.15
N GLN A 71 20.04 -10.50 -13.16
CA GLN A 71 21.25 -10.73 -12.37
C GLN A 71 21.52 -9.53 -11.45
N PHE A 72 21.93 -9.83 -10.22
CA PHE A 72 22.29 -8.83 -9.22
C PHE A 72 23.77 -8.94 -8.90
N THR A 73 24.44 -7.80 -8.81
CA THR A 73 25.83 -7.72 -8.33
C THR A 73 26.01 -6.60 -7.31
N ASP A 74 26.97 -6.76 -6.42
CA ASP A 74 27.39 -5.68 -5.51
C ASP A 74 28.29 -4.66 -6.24
N LYS A 75 28.65 -3.58 -5.55
CA LYS A 75 29.55 -2.55 -6.08
C LYS A 75 30.91 -3.04 -6.58
N ASP A 76 31.36 -4.21 -6.12
CA ASP A 76 32.64 -4.82 -6.46
C ASP A 76 32.50 -5.85 -7.60
N GLY A 77 31.27 -6.00 -8.14
CA GLY A 77 30.93 -6.92 -9.22
C GLY A 77 30.71 -8.37 -8.76
N ASN A 78 30.60 -8.63 -7.45
CA ASN A 78 30.32 -9.98 -6.96
C ASN A 78 28.83 -10.28 -7.11
N PRO A 79 28.44 -11.49 -7.56
CA PRO A 79 27.02 -11.89 -7.64
C PRO A 79 26.32 -11.81 -6.29
N VAL A 80 25.08 -11.33 -6.33
CA VAL A 80 24.16 -11.26 -5.19
C VAL A 80 22.96 -12.14 -5.51
N VAL A 81 22.49 -12.90 -4.52
CA VAL A 81 21.37 -13.83 -4.71
C VAL A 81 20.06 -13.04 -4.62
N ALA A 82 19.22 -13.18 -5.64
CA ALA A 82 17.83 -12.79 -5.61
C ALA A 82 16.97 -14.04 -5.81
N SER A 83 15.79 -14.07 -5.19
CA SER A 83 14.88 -15.22 -5.21
C SER A 83 13.45 -14.78 -5.43
N SER A 84 12.67 -15.58 -6.13
CA SER A 84 11.21 -15.47 -6.19
C SER A 84 10.50 -16.40 -5.20
N ASP A 85 11.27 -17.17 -4.42
CA ASP A 85 10.77 -17.99 -3.31
C ASP A 85 10.60 -17.12 -2.05
N PRO A 86 9.37 -16.92 -1.54
CA PRO A 86 9.10 -16.08 -0.36
C PRO A 86 9.69 -16.65 0.93
N ASP A 87 10.09 -17.93 0.95
CA ASP A 87 10.68 -18.60 2.11
C ASP A 87 12.21 -18.76 2.01
N SER A 88 12.84 -18.05 1.07
CA SER A 88 14.30 -18.09 0.95
C SER A 88 14.97 -17.46 2.18
N GLU A 89 15.93 -18.15 2.79
CA GLU A 89 16.67 -17.62 3.96
C GLU A 89 17.92 -16.80 3.59
N ASP A 90 18.46 -17.00 2.38
CA ASP A 90 19.80 -16.50 1.99
C ASP A 90 19.75 -15.42 0.89
N ALA A 91 18.57 -15.13 0.33
CA ALA A 91 18.45 -14.13 -0.73
C ALA A 91 18.56 -12.70 -0.17
N THR A 92 19.21 -11.81 -0.91
CA THR A 92 19.33 -10.39 -0.55
C THR A 92 18.16 -9.57 -1.12
N PHE A 93 17.54 -10.08 -2.18
CA PHE A 93 16.38 -9.48 -2.82
C PHE A 93 15.33 -10.55 -3.09
N PHE A 94 14.08 -10.21 -2.81
CA PHE A 94 12.95 -10.86 -3.43
C PHE A 94 12.70 -10.22 -4.80
N ILE A 95 12.54 -11.03 -5.84
CA ILE A 95 12.21 -10.57 -7.19
C ILE A 95 10.95 -11.28 -7.68
N ARG A 96 9.97 -10.49 -8.13
CA ARG A 96 8.72 -10.97 -8.69
C ARG A 96 8.50 -10.33 -10.04
N GLN A 97 8.12 -11.12 -11.03
CA GLN A 97 7.63 -10.59 -12.29
C GLN A 97 6.21 -10.04 -12.07
N ASP A 98 6.03 -8.76 -12.34
CA ASP A 98 4.80 -8.04 -12.03
C ASP A 98 3.84 -8.06 -13.23
N SER A 99 4.35 -7.79 -14.43
CA SER A 99 3.54 -7.79 -15.65
C SER A 99 4.34 -8.16 -16.91
N LEU A 100 3.62 -8.67 -17.90
CA LEU A 100 4.09 -8.96 -19.26
C LEU A 100 3.09 -8.37 -20.24
N ASP A 101 3.58 -7.58 -21.19
CA ASP A 101 2.83 -7.13 -22.35
C ASP A 101 3.60 -7.44 -23.64
N GLY A 102 2.90 -7.81 -24.71
CA GLY A 102 3.53 -8.18 -25.99
C GLY A 102 4.37 -9.46 -25.99
N ILE A 103 4.37 -10.22 -24.88
CA ILE A 103 5.03 -11.53 -24.71
C ILE A 103 4.26 -12.37 -23.69
N ASP A 104 4.30 -13.70 -23.82
CA ASP A 104 3.58 -14.66 -22.97
C ASP A 104 4.41 -15.23 -21.82
N ALA A 105 5.74 -15.30 -21.97
CA ALA A 105 6.66 -15.76 -20.92
C ALA A 105 8.09 -15.25 -21.15
N VAL A 106 8.93 -15.31 -20.12
CA VAL A 106 10.38 -14.99 -20.20
C VAL A 106 11.25 -16.11 -19.63
N ASP A 107 10.72 -17.32 -19.58
CA ASP A 107 11.37 -18.53 -19.04
C ASP A 107 12.02 -19.40 -20.12
N GLY A 108 12.16 -18.87 -21.35
CA GLY A 108 12.63 -19.59 -22.53
C GLY A 108 11.51 -20.22 -23.36
N THR A 109 10.25 -19.95 -23.05
CA THR A 109 9.10 -20.32 -23.89
C THR A 109 8.44 -19.13 -24.59
N GLY A 110 8.88 -17.90 -24.27
CA GLY A 110 8.29 -16.65 -24.76
C GLY A 110 8.46 -16.41 -26.26
N THR A 111 7.51 -15.69 -26.86
CA THR A 111 7.60 -15.24 -28.26
C THR A 111 7.27 -13.76 -28.43
N VAL A 112 8.11 -13.02 -29.15
CA VAL A 112 7.85 -11.62 -29.58
C VAL A 112 7.63 -11.57 -31.09
N MET A 113 6.45 -11.14 -31.51
CA MET A 113 6.04 -11.15 -32.92
C MET A 113 6.85 -10.14 -33.78
N PRO A 114 6.91 -10.34 -35.11
CA PRO A 114 7.55 -9.38 -36.03
C PRO A 114 6.91 -8.00 -35.94
N SER A 115 7.72 -6.94 -36.02
CA SER A 115 7.31 -5.53 -35.96
C SER A 115 6.52 -5.14 -34.70
N THR A 116 6.66 -5.88 -33.60
CA THR A 116 6.04 -5.56 -32.30
C THR A 116 7.07 -5.35 -31.20
N SER A 117 6.61 -4.87 -30.05
CA SER A 117 7.39 -4.75 -28.82
C SER A 117 6.83 -5.67 -27.74
N ALA A 118 7.68 -6.06 -26.80
CA ALA A 118 7.28 -6.65 -25.53
C ALA A 118 7.81 -5.79 -24.38
N ASP A 119 7.01 -5.64 -23.34
CA ASP A 119 7.30 -4.85 -22.14
C ASP A 119 7.16 -5.76 -20.91
N ILE A 120 8.21 -5.82 -20.08
CA ILE A 120 8.32 -6.74 -18.95
C ILE A 120 8.69 -5.94 -17.69
N HIS A 121 7.91 -6.10 -16.63
CA HIS A 121 8.13 -5.42 -15.35
C HIS A 121 8.44 -6.44 -14.25
N TRP A 122 9.43 -6.13 -13.42
CA TRP A 122 9.73 -6.85 -12.19
C TRP A 122 9.70 -5.90 -10.99
N GLN A 123 9.11 -6.36 -9.90
CA GLN A 123 9.23 -5.74 -8.60
C GLN A 123 10.36 -6.41 -7.82
N ILE A 124 11.25 -5.59 -7.25
CA ILE A 124 12.43 -6.01 -6.51
C ILE A 124 12.32 -5.44 -5.09
N ILE A 125 12.22 -6.32 -4.10
CA ILE A 125 12.07 -5.95 -2.68
C ILE A 125 13.33 -6.38 -1.94
N PRO A 126 14.09 -5.46 -1.31
CA PRO A 126 15.26 -5.83 -0.55
C PRO A 126 14.87 -6.54 0.76
N SER A 127 15.60 -7.60 1.09
CA SER A 127 15.45 -8.31 2.37
C SER A 127 16.07 -7.50 3.52
N PRO A 128 15.59 -7.66 4.77
CA PRO A 128 16.22 -7.07 5.94
C PRO A 128 17.73 -7.34 5.97
N GLY A 129 18.52 -6.28 6.17
CA GLY A 129 19.98 -6.36 6.19
C GLY A 129 20.68 -6.26 4.82
N ALA A 130 19.97 -6.15 3.70
CA ALA A 130 20.57 -6.02 2.36
C ALA A 130 21.59 -4.86 2.26
N ALA A 131 21.25 -3.69 2.79
CA ALA A 131 22.16 -2.53 2.87
C ALA A 131 23.17 -2.57 4.02
N GLY A 132 23.01 -3.53 4.95
CA GLY A 132 23.73 -3.55 6.22
C GLY A 132 23.51 -2.27 7.03
N GLN A 133 24.60 -1.73 7.57
CA GLN A 133 24.61 -0.57 8.48
C GLN A 133 25.04 0.74 7.79
N VAL A 134 25.03 0.78 6.45
CA VAL A 134 25.58 1.89 5.67
C VAL A 134 24.54 3.00 5.55
N SER A 135 24.71 4.12 6.27
CA SER A 135 23.74 5.22 6.33
C SER A 135 23.36 5.82 4.97
N ASP A 136 24.33 5.90 4.05
CA ASP A 136 24.13 6.47 2.71
C ASP A 136 23.51 5.45 1.72
N GLY A 137 23.27 4.23 2.19
CA GLY A 137 22.84 3.10 1.40
C GLY A 137 23.98 2.32 0.75
N LYS A 138 23.69 1.10 0.32
CA LYS A 138 24.60 0.20 -0.37
C LYS A 138 24.20 0.11 -1.84
N LEU A 139 25.19 0.32 -2.72
CA LEU A 139 25.03 0.26 -4.16
C LEU A 139 25.03 -1.20 -4.65
N PHE A 140 24.05 -1.51 -5.50
CA PHE A 140 23.93 -2.76 -6.24
C PHE A 140 23.72 -2.45 -7.71
N PHE A 141 24.04 -3.41 -8.56
CA PHE A 141 23.79 -3.34 -10.00
C PHE A 141 22.84 -4.46 -10.40
N VAL A 142 21.82 -4.11 -11.17
CA VAL A 142 20.81 -5.02 -11.71
C VAL A 142 21.00 -5.06 -13.22
N GLY A 143 21.43 -6.20 -13.73
CA GLY A 143 21.53 -6.48 -15.16
C GLY A 143 20.62 -7.63 -15.55
N ALA A 144 20.69 -8.05 -16.81
CA ALA A 144 20.02 -9.25 -17.26
C ALA A 144 20.76 -9.88 -18.44
N THR A 145 20.62 -11.18 -18.61
CA THR A 145 20.98 -11.87 -19.86
C THR A 145 19.69 -12.20 -20.60
N LEU A 146 19.62 -11.75 -21.86
CA LEU A 146 18.52 -12.02 -22.78
C LEU A 146 18.97 -13.13 -23.74
N GLU A 147 18.22 -14.22 -23.76
CA GLU A 147 18.36 -15.32 -24.72
C GLU A 147 17.13 -15.37 -25.63
N TYR A 148 17.33 -15.64 -26.92
CA TYR A 148 16.25 -15.84 -27.89
C TYR A 148 16.76 -16.57 -29.13
N ASP A 149 15.86 -17.24 -29.84
CA ASP A 149 16.13 -17.82 -31.14
C ASP A 149 15.59 -16.92 -32.25
N LEU A 150 16.42 -16.65 -33.26
CA LEU A 150 16.04 -15.89 -34.45
C LEU A 150 16.32 -16.73 -35.70
N ALA A 151 15.29 -16.98 -36.51
CA ALA A 151 15.38 -17.81 -37.72
C ALA A 151 16.01 -19.21 -37.48
N GLY A 152 15.86 -19.75 -36.27
CA GLY A 152 16.41 -21.04 -35.84
C GLY A 152 17.87 -21.02 -35.39
N GLU A 153 18.48 -19.83 -35.23
CA GLU A 153 19.79 -19.65 -34.61
C GLU A 153 19.65 -19.01 -33.22
N HIS A 154 20.38 -19.54 -32.24
CA HIS A 154 20.32 -19.08 -30.85
C HIS A 154 21.20 -17.85 -30.63
N HIS A 155 20.64 -16.84 -29.97
CA HIS A 155 21.30 -15.60 -29.62
C HIS A 155 21.24 -15.36 -28.12
N GLU A 156 22.36 -14.88 -27.59
CA GLU A 156 22.53 -14.49 -26.19
C GLU A 156 23.11 -13.07 -26.17
N THR A 157 22.55 -12.20 -25.33
CA THR A 157 22.99 -10.81 -25.19
C THR A 157 22.86 -10.37 -23.73
N ASP A 158 23.95 -9.81 -23.21
CA ASP A 158 23.94 -9.17 -21.90
C ASP A 158 23.40 -7.74 -22.01
N VAL A 159 22.42 -7.43 -21.17
CA VAL A 159 21.86 -6.10 -21.00
C VAL A 159 22.75 -5.34 -20.02
N ALA A 160 23.16 -4.13 -20.40
CA ALA A 160 23.98 -3.28 -19.56
C ALA A 160 23.28 -3.06 -18.21
N PRO A 161 23.96 -3.31 -17.08
CA PRO A 161 23.34 -3.20 -15.77
C PRO A 161 23.08 -1.75 -15.38
N ASP A 162 21.98 -1.52 -14.68
CA ASP A 162 21.66 -0.25 -14.02
C ASP A 162 21.92 -0.35 -12.51
N SER A 163 22.02 0.78 -11.82
CA SER A 163 22.38 0.83 -10.41
C SER A 163 21.20 1.17 -9.51
N ILE A 164 21.04 0.41 -8.42
CA ILE A 164 20.09 0.71 -7.34
C ILE A 164 20.85 0.94 -6.03
N THR A 165 20.35 1.85 -5.19
CA THR A 165 20.92 2.11 -3.87
C THR A 165 19.91 1.74 -2.79
N VAL A 166 20.19 0.66 -2.07
CA VAL A 166 19.33 0.18 -0.96
C VAL A 166 19.74 0.90 0.30
N LYS A 167 18.81 1.54 1.01
CA LYS A 167 19.08 2.16 2.32
C LYS A 167 18.92 1.13 3.43
N PRO A 168 19.49 1.38 4.62
CA PRO A 168 19.21 0.54 5.78
C PRO A 168 17.71 0.43 6.01
N LEU A 169 17.22 -0.77 6.28
CA LEU A 169 15.81 -1.06 6.54
C LEU A 169 15.54 -1.07 8.06
N PRO A 170 14.30 -0.80 8.48
CA PRO A 170 13.88 -1.06 9.84
C PRO A 170 13.82 -2.56 10.13
N LEU A 171 13.85 -2.91 11.41
CA LEU A 171 13.68 -4.26 11.91
C LEU A 171 12.96 -4.15 13.25
N LEU A 172 11.72 -4.62 13.33
CA LEU A 172 10.79 -4.31 14.42
C LEU A 172 10.59 -5.50 15.35
N THR A 173 10.67 -5.24 16.66
CA THR A 173 10.17 -6.15 17.70
C THR A 173 8.90 -5.57 18.30
N LEU A 174 7.85 -6.38 18.37
CA LEU A 174 6.59 -6.03 19.00
C LEU A 174 6.48 -6.77 20.34
N ASP A 175 6.41 -6.03 21.44
CA ASP A 175 6.13 -6.59 22.76
C ASP A 175 4.71 -6.22 23.17
N TYR A 176 3.85 -7.21 23.40
CA TYR A 176 2.48 -7.03 23.87
C TYR A 176 2.36 -7.28 25.36
N PHE A 177 1.53 -6.48 26.03
CA PHE A 177 1.36 -6.49 27.48
C PHE A 177 -0.12 -6.58 27.84
N LEU A 178 -0.52 -7.62 28.57
CA LEU A 178 -1.92 -7.81 28.99
C LEU A 178 -2.01 -8.05 30.49
N LYS A 179 -2.98 -7.44 31.16
CA LYS A 179 -3.25 -7.68 32.59
C LYS A 179 -3.74 -9.12 32.80
N GLU A 180 -3.14 -9.86 33.73
CA GLU A 180 -3.50 -11.27 33.99
C GLU A 180 -4.92 -11.45 34.56
N GLN A 181 -5.36 -10.54 35.45
CA GLN A 181 -6.71 -10.57 36.05
C GLN A 181 -7.45 -9.27 35.75
N VAL A 182 -8.72 -9.40 35.39
CA VAL A 182 -9.64 -8.30 35.08
C VAL A 182 -10.89 -8.40 35.95
N TYR A 183 -11.47 -7.26 36.31
CA TYR A 183 -12.56 -7.18 37.27
C TYR A 183 -13.76 -6.47 36.66
N ALA A 184 -14.91 -7.11 36.75
CA ALA A 184 -16.22 -6.62 36.39
C ALA A 184 -17.25 -7.43 37.19
N ASP A 185 -18.45 -7.64 36.65
CA ASP A 185 -19.49 -8.39 37.34
C ASP A 185 -18.99 -9.80 37.71
N ASP A 186 -19.13 -10.17 38.99
CA ASP A 186 -18.75 -11.46 39.52
C ASP A 186 -19.99 -12.36 39.55
N PRO A 187 -20.09 -13.38 38.66
CA PRO A 187 -21.27 -14.25 38.59
C PRO A 187 -21.49 -15.10 39.86
N PHE A 188 -20.58 -15.02 40.84
CA PHE A 188 -20.69 -15.66 42.14
C PHE A 188 -21.22 -14.75 43.26
N THR A 189 -21.54 -13.49 42.99
CA THR A 189 -22.18 -12.55 43.93
C THR A 189 -23.61 -12.19 43.47
N GLU A 190 -24.44 -11.70 44.39
CA GLU A 190 -25.81 -11.19 44.06
C GLU A 190 -25.79 -9.70 43.69
N GLU A 191 -24.67 -9.01 43.96
CA GLU A 191 -24.50 -7.57 43.71
C GLU A 191 -23.75 -7.39 42.38
N GLU A 192 -24.26 -6.55 41.49
CA GLU A 192 -23.58 -6.22 40.24
C GLU A 192 -22.36 -5.32 40.54
N GLU A 193 -21.14 -5.81 40.28
CA GLU A 193 -19.93 -5.03 40.49
C GLU A 193 -19.54 -4.18 39.27
N PRO A 194 -19.07 -2.93 39.46
CA PRO A 194 -18.65 -2.09 38.35
C PRO A 194 -17.36 -2.62 37.69
N ALA A 195 -17.31 -2.57 36.36
CA ALA A 195 -16.14 -2.92 35.57
C ALA A 195 -14.93 -1.99 35.86
N GLU A 196 -13.77 -2.59 36.12
CA GLU A 196 -12.50 -1.90 36.30
C GLU A 196 -11.70 -1.85 34.99
N PRO A 197 -11.27 -0.65 34.55
CA PRO A 197 -10.45 -0.53 33.35
C PRO A 197 -9.07 -1.20 33.50
N PHE A 198 -8.69 -1.99 32.51
CA PHE A 198 -7.37 -2.61 32.39
C PHE A 198 -6.66 -2.20 31.09
N THR A 199 -5.38 -2.55 30.95
CA THR A 199 -4.53 -2.14 29.82
C THR A 199 -4.15 -3.32 28.95
N LEU A 200 -4.35 -3.18 27.65
CA LEU A 200 -3.64 -3.90 26.61
C LEU A 200 -2.61 -2.94 26.01
N GLY A 201 -1.33 -3.23 26.21
CA GLY A 201 -0.21 -2.41 25.75
C GLY A 201 0.52 -3.08 24.59
N VAL A 202 1.11 -2.25 23.72
CA VAL A 202 2.07 -2.68 22.70
C VAL A 202 3.29 -1.77 22.75
N ARG A 203 4.49 -2.32 22.61
CA ARG A 203 5.72 -1.57 22.38
C ARG A 203 6.33 -2.02 21.08
N ILE A 204 6.55 -1.08 20.16
CA ILE A 204 7.24 -1.32 18.90
C ILE A 204 8.66 -0.77 19.02
N ARG A 205 9.65 -1.65 18.96
CA ARG A 205 11.07 -1.28 18.99
C ARG A 205 11.69 -1.48 17.63
N ASN A 206 12.36 -0.46 17.10
CA ASN A 206 13.11 -0.57 15.85
C ASN A 206 14.57 -0.94 16.14
N ASN A 207 14.89 -2.23 16.10
CA ASN A 207 16.26 -2.78 16.17
C ASN A 207 17.05 -2.59 14.87
N GLY A 208 16.38 -2.15 13.79
CA GLY A 208 16.98 -1.91 12.51
C GLY A 208 17.77 -0.61 12.46
N SER A 209 18.47 -0.42 11.35
CA SER A 209 19.34 0.75 11.14
C SER A 209 18.72 1.79 10.22
N GLY A 210 17.59 1.46 9.61
CA GLY A 210 16.70 2.38 8.93
C GLY A 210 15.55 2.81 9.83
N PRO A 211 14.96 4.01 9.61
CA PRO A 211 13.70 4.37 10.24
C PRO A 211 12.57 3.49 9.69
N ALA A 212 11.56 3.22 10.52
CA ALA A 212 10.26 2.76 10.05
C ALA A 212 9.35 3.99 9.89
N GLU A 213 8.77 4.16 8.70
CA GLU A 213 7.95 5.32 8.37
C GLU A 213 6.49 4.88 8.28
N SER A 214 5.57 5.76 8.68
CA SER A 214 4.11 5.55 8.60
C SER A 214 3.65 4.23 9.25
N VAL A 215 4.18 3.91 10.43
CA VAL A 215 3.85 2.69 11.18
C VAL A 215 2.49 2.85 11.84
N SER A 216 1.56 1.96 11.52
CA SER A 216 0.27 1.86 12.21
C SER A 216 -0.08 0.41 12.52
N ILE A 217 -0.86 0.20 13.59
CA ILE A 217 -1.50 -1.07 13.90
C ILE A 217 -3.00 -0.83 13.86
N ASP A 218 -3.68 -1.52 12.96
CA ASP A 218 -5.14 -1.62 12.93
C ASP A 218 -5.55 -2.94 13.60
N SER A 219 -6.50 -2.89 14.52
CA SER A 219 -6.91 -4.04 15.33
C SER A 219 -8.36 -4.41 15.01
N ALA A 220 -8.72 -5.68 15.17
CA ALA A 220 -10.10 -6.11 15.25
C ALA A 220 -10.59 -6.02 16.71
N GLN A 221 -11.91 -5.98 16.91
CA GLN A 221 -12.48 -6.19 18.25
C GLN A 221 -12.10 -7.58 18.77
N PRO A 222 -11.90 -7.77 20.09
CA PRO A 222 -11.67 -9.10 20.65
C PRO A 222 -12.86 -10.04 20.36
N GLU A 223 -12.57 -11.19 19.77
CA GLU A 223 -13.57 -12.22 19.44
C GLU A 223 -13.37 -13.47 20.30
N ILE A 224 -14.47 -14.06 20.76
CA ILE A 224 -14.43 -15.37 21.44
C ILE A 224 -14.45 -16.49 20.39
N VAL A 225 -13.27 -17.01 20.05
CA VAL A 225 -13.12 -18.09 19.05
C VAL A 225 -13.30 -19.50 19.63
N ALA A 226 -13.38 -19.62 20.96
CA ALA A 226 -13.81 -20.86 21.61
C ALA A 226 -14.49 -20.56 22.94
N ASN A 227 -15.68 -21.10 23.16
CA ASN A 227 -16.46 -20.89 24.36
C ASN A 227 -17.23 -22.16 24.74
N GLU A 228 -16.69 -22.96 25.66
CA GLU A 228 -17.30 -24.26 25.99
C GLU A 228 -18.64 -24.16 26.73
N GLN A 229 -18.96 -22.98 27.29
CA GLN A 229 -20.17 -22.76 28.11
C GLN A 229 -21.13 -21.73 27.52
N GLY A 230 -20.82 -21.13 26.36
CA GLY A 230 -21.67 -20.12 25.72
C GLY A 230 -21.82 -18.85 26.55
N LEU A 231 -20.77 -18.44 27.27
CA LEU A 231 -20.76 -17.16 28.00
C LEU A 231 -20.62 -15.98 27.03
N ASP A 232 -21.58 -15.07 27.01
CA ASP A 232 -21.40 -13.79 26.33
C ASP A 232 -20.44 -12.92 27.14
N ILE A 233 -19.25 -12.63 26.59
CA ILE A 233 -18.25 -11.74 27.19
C ILE A 233 -17.95 -10.64 26.18
N SER A 234 -18.15 -9.39 26.60
CA SER A 234 -17.86 -8.21 25.80
C SER A 234 -16.62 -7.48 26.31
N PHE A 235 -15.98 -6.76 25.38
CA PHE A 235 -14.86 -5.87 25.66
C PHE A 235 -15.16 -4.51 25.03
N GLU A 236 -14.95 -3.44 25.80
CA GLU A 236 -15.14 -2.07 25.33
C GLU A 236 -13.83 -1.29 25.48
N ILE A 237 -13.42 -0.58 24.44
CA ILE A 237 -12.28 0.35 24.49
C ILE A 237 -12.78 1.69 25.00
N LEU A 238 -12.30 2.10 26.17
CA LEU A 238 -12.64 3.40 26.76
C LEU A 238 -11.74 4.52 26.23
N GLU A 239 -10.43 4.24 26.16
CA GLU A 239 -9.41 5.23 25.79
C GLU A 239 -8.24 4.55 25.08
N SER A 240 -7.63 5.26 24.13
CA SER A 240 -6.40 4.83 23.46
C SER A 240 -5.30 5.87 23.70
N TYR A 241 -4.04 5.43 23.70
CA TYR A 241 -2.89 6.30 23.91
C TYR A 241 -1.71 5.90 23.03
N ILE A 242 -1.00 6.91 22.53
CA ILE A 242 0.32 6.75 21.90
C ILE A 242 1.33 7.54 22.73
N GLN A 243 2.37 6.85 23.20
CA GLN A 243 3.22 7.30 24.29
C GLN A 243 2.38 7.62 25.53
N ASN A 244 2.15 8.90 25.82
CA ASN A 244 1.25 9.38 26.88
C ASN A 244 0.12 10.27 26.34
N GLU A 245 0.10 10.55 25.05
CA GLU A 245 -0.91 11.42 24.44
C GLU A 245 -2.16 10.57 24.12
N PRO A 246 -3.37 11.08 24.41
CA PRO A 246 -4.60 10.41 23.99
C PRO A 246 -4.65 10.26 22.47
N ALA A 247 -5.09 9.09 22.02
CA ALA A 247 -5.48 8.80 20.64
C ALA A 247 -7.00 8.55 20.60
N GLU A 248 -7.59 8.57 19.41
CA GLU A 248 -8.99 8.22 19.26
C GLU A 248 -9.24 6.81 19.82
N PRO A 249 -10.35 6.57 20.56
CA PRO A 249 -10.68 5.28 21.18
C PRO A 249 -11.17 4.29 20.11
N THR A 250 -10.38 4.12 19.06
CA THR A 250 -10.61 3.16 17.98
C THR A 250 -9.56 2.06 18.08
N LEU A 251 -9.74 1.06 17.22
CA LEU A 251 -8.83 -0.06 17.09
C LEU A 251 -7.53 0.30 16.35
N LEU A 252 -7.45 1.49 15.74
CA LEU A 252 -6.31 1.98 14.99
C LEU A 252 -5.38 2.82 15.89
N LEU A 253 -4.11 2.42 15.98
CA LEU A 253 -3.03 3.23 16.55
C LEU A 253 -2.01 3.62 15.47
N ASP A 254 -1.89 4.91 15.19
CA ASP A 254 -0.91 5.48 14.26
C ASP A 254 0.36 5.96 14.99
N PHE A 255 1.41 5.14 14.95
CA PHE A 255 2.71 5.46 15.54
C PHE A 255 3.54 6.41 14.67
N GLY A 256 3.19 6.57 13.39
CA GLY A 256 3.93 7.36 12.43
C GLY A 256 5.37 6.89 12.28
N ARG A 257 6.34 7.78 12.53
CA ARG A 257 7.76 7.49 12.33
C ARG A 257 8.42 6.94 13.58
N ILE A 258 9.05 5.77 13.46
CA ILE A 258 9.91 5.17 14.51
C ILE A 258 11.38 5.17 14.05
N PRO A 259 12.23 6.08 14.57
CA PRO A 259 13.64 6.14 14.22
C PRO A 259 14.41 4.85 14.54
N ALA A 260 15.54 4.65 13.85
CA ALA A 260 16.44 3.52 14.09
C ALA A 260 16.96 3.51 15.54
N GLY A 261 16.82 2.38 16.22
CA GLY A 261 17.23 2.19 17.62
C GLY A 261 16.30 2.82 18.66
N GLU A 262 15.17 3.41 18.25
CA GLU A 262 14.16 3.96 19.15
C GLU A 262 12.95 3.02 19.27
N ALA A 263 12.06 3.32 20.23
CA ALA A 263 10.82 2.60 20.44
C ALA A 263 9.66 3.57 20.69
N MET A 264 8.45 3.10 20.40
CA MET A 264 7.20 3.77 20.74
C MET A 264 6.26 2.79 21.43
N VAL A 265 5.44 3.31 22.35
CA VAL A 265 4.43 2.51 23.05
C VAL A 265 3.02 2.96 22.70
N GLY A 266 2.12 2.01 22.54
CA GLY A 266 0.69 2.18 22.34
C GLY A 266 -0.08 1.48 23.45
N ARG A 267 -1.26 1.99 23.80
CA ARG A 267 -2.11 1.39 24.83
C ARG A 267 -3.58 1.54 24.48
N TRP A 268 -4.32 0.45 24.68
CA TRP A 268 -5.77 0.46 24.80
C TRP A 268 -6.14 0.28 26.27
N ARG A 269 -7.04 1.14 26.74
CA ARG A 269 -7.65 1.02 28.06
C ARG A 269 -9.05 0.47 27.86
N MET A 270 -9.29 -0.73 28.38
CA MET A 270 -10.47 -1.51 28.07
C MET A 270 -11.21 -1.90 29.35
N VAL A 271 -12.51 -2.17 29.22
CA VAL A 271 -13.33 -2.85 30.24
C VAL A 271 -13.92 -4.13 29.66
N THR A 272 -14.38 -5.00 30.53
CA THR A 272 -15.13 -6.20 30.20
C THR A 272 -16.37 -6.26 31.08
N ASP A 273 -17.38 -7.03 30.69
CA ASP A 273 -18.60 -7.25 31.47
C ASP A 273 -18.42 -8.27 32.60
N LEU A 274 -17.53 -9.27 32.44
CA LEU A 274 -17.32 -10.34 33.42
C LEU A 274 -15.91 -10.36 34.01
N SER A 275 -15.84 -10.56 35.33
CA SER A 275 -14.57 -10.80 36.03
C SER A 275 -13.88 -12.08 35.53
N GLY A 276 -12.57 -12.03 35.30
CA GLY A 276 -11.84 -13.15 34.70
C GLY A 276 -10.33 -13.15 34.91
N ARG A 277 -9.70 -14.28 34.59
CA ARG A 277 -8.24 -14.47 34.59
C ARG A 277 -7.77 -15.05 33.27
N PHE A 278 -6.84 -14.37 32.62
CA PHE A 278 -6.12 -14.88 31.45
C PHE A 278 -5.07 -15.88 31.90
N THR A 279 -5.18 -17.13 31.44
CA THR A 279 -4.25 -18.20 31.79
C THR A 279 -3.13 -18.38 30.78
N ASP A 280 -3.30 -17.85 29.57
CA ASP A 280 -2.35 -17.95 28.46
C ASP A 280 -2.44 -16.68 27.60
N PHE A 281 -1.32 -16.28 27.00
CA PHE A 281 -1.25 -15.09 26.14
C PHE A 281 -0.13 -15.26 25.13
N ASP A 282 -0.50 -15.49 23.87
CA ASP A 282 0.42 -15.71 22.76
C ASP A 282 0.10 -14.77 21.59
N ALA A 283 1.10 -14.48 20.77
CA ALA A 283 0.95 -13.72 19.54
C ALA A 283 1.79 -14.34 18.43
N SER A 284 1.28 -14.30 17.21
CA SER A 284 1.95 -14.76 15.99
C SER A 284 1.68 -13.79 14.86
N PHE A 285 2.55 -13.77 13.85
CA PHE A 285 2.38 -12.93 12.68
C PHE A 285 2.64 -13.71 11.40
N SER A 286 2.10 -13.21 10.29
CA SER A 286 2.41 -13.65 8.93
C SER A 286 2.75 -12.45 8.06
N HIS A 287 3.39 -12.68 6.92
CA HIS A 287 3.66 -11.65 5.92
C HIS A 287 3.20 -12.15 4.55
N SER A 288 2.62 -11.26 3.73
CA SER A 288 2.08 -11.65 2.43
C SER A 288 3.16 -12.24 1.51
N ASP A 289 2.90 -13.44 0.98
CA ASP A 289 3.78 -14.12 0.01
C ASP A 289 3.99 -13.28 -1.24
N GLU A 290 2.98 -12.52 -1.64
CA GLU A 290 3.05 -11.63 -2.80
C GLU A 290 4.12 -10.54 -2.61
N LEU A 291 4.35 -10.11 -1.36
CA LEU A 291 5.37 -9.12 -1.01
C LEU A 291 6.70 -9.77 -0.61
N GLY A 292 6.84 -11.08 -0.79
CA GLY A 292 8.05 -11.84 -0.50
C GLY A 292 8.07 -12.51 0.87
N GLY A 293 6.91 -12.69 1.51
CA GLY A 293 6.72 -13.54 2.69
C GLY A 293 7.77 -13.37 3.79
N SER A 294 8.28 -14.49 4.31
CA SER A 294 9.26 -14.48 5.40
C SER A 294 10.60 -13.85 5.02
N LEU A 295 11.02 -13.96 3.76
CA LEU A 295 12.26 -13.37 3.22
C LEU A 295 12.31 -11.83 3.34
N THR A 296 11.16 -11.15 3.26
CA THR A 296 11.09 -9.68 3.27
C THR A 296 10.47 -9.10 4.54
N SER A 297 10.02 -9.96 5.47
CA SER A 297 9.43 -9.53 6.74
C SER A 297 10.40 -8.66 7.53
N VAL A 298 9.98 -7.44 7.88
CA VAL A 298 10.72 -6.55 8.77
C VAL A 298 10.38 -6.77 10.26
N ILE A 299 9.53 -7.76 10.57
CA ILE A 299 9.24 -8.15 11.95
C ILE A 299 10.27 -9.19 12.38
N ASP A 300 11.05 -8.85 13.40
CA ASP A 300 12.10 -9.67 14.01
C ASP A 300 11.51 -10.66 15.03
N ALA A 301 10.60 -10.16 15.87
CA ALA A 301 9.96 -10.92 16.92
C ALA A 301 8.64 -10.28 17.35
N VAL A 302 7.72 -11.14 17.79
CA VAL A 302 6.52 -10.74 18.51
C VAL A 302 6.52 -11.50 19.83
N ASN A 303 6.48 -10.76 20.94
CA ASN A 303 6.54 -11.30 22.29
C ASN A 303 5.29 -10.89 23.07
N THR A 304 4.88 -11.73 24.01
CA THR A 304 3.73 -11.50 24.88
C THR A 304 4.16 -11.56 26.33
N HIS A 305 3.61 -10.65 27.14
CA HIS A 305 3.98 -10.48 28.54
C HIS A 305 2.75 -10.21 29.41
N PHE A 306 2.67 -10.86 30.57
CA PHE A 306 1.65 -10.50 31.55
C PHE A 306 2.06 -9.23 32.31
N LEU A 307 1.25 -8.18 32.17
CA LEU A 307 1.45 -6.88 32.77
C LEU A 307 1.14 -6.94 34.27
N VAL A 308 2.13 -6.62 35.09
CA VAL A 308 1.93 -6.37 36.52
C VAL A 308 1.29 -4.99 36.69
N ARG A 309 1.91 -3.94 36.13
CA ARG A 309 1.44 -2.56 36.22
C ARG A 309 2.14 -1.64 35.21
N ASP A 310 1.44 -0.64 34.70
CA ASP A 310 2.06 0.57 34.14
C ASP A 310 2.84 1.33 35.23
N VAL A 311 4.16 1.41 35.09
CA VAL A 311 5.06 2.13 36.01
C VAL A 311 5.72 3.32 35.31
N LEU A 312 6.56 4.05 36.03
CA LEU A 312 7.39 5.11 35.45
C LEU A 312 8.83 5.00 35.96
N VAL A 313 9.79 4.89 35.06
CA VAL A 313 11.21 4.97 35.42
C VAL A 313 11.63 6.43 35.61
N ASP A 314 11.57 6.91 36.85
CA ASP A 314 11.84 8.30 37.24
C ASP A 314 13.33 8.65 37.43
N LEU A 315 14.23 7.93 36.76
CA LEU A 315 15.68 8.18 36.82
C LEU A 315 16.09 9.37 35.95
N SER A 316 17.13 10.09 36.36
CA SER A 316 17.65 11.23 35.59
C SER A 316 18.09 10.80 34.18
N GLY A 317 17.54 11.45 33.14
CA GLY A 317 17.84 11.16 31.74
C GLY A 317 16.92 10.13 31.09
N ARG A 318 15.88 9.68 31.79
CA ARG A 318 14.76 8.93 31.22
C ARG A 318 13.64 9.87 30.79
N ASP A 319 12.77 9.39 29.90
CA ASP A 319 11.58 10.12 29.49
C ASP A 319 10.51 10.09 30.59
N ALA A 320 9.38 10.75 30.34
CA ALA A 320 8.24 10.77 31.24
C ALA A 320 7.10 9.86 30.75
N VAL A 321 7.37 8.99 29.77
CA VAL A 321 6.39 8.10 29.17
C VAL A 321 6.21 6.88 30.07
N ARG A 322 4.97 6.42 30.23
CA ARG A 322 4.70 5.22 31.04
C ARG A 322 5.46 4.02 30.49
N ASP A 323 5.92 3.16 31.38
CA ASP A 323 6.66 1.94 31.10
C ASP A 323 5.86 0.71 31.56
N PHE A 324 6.16 -0.48 31.04
CA PHE A 324 5.44 -1.70 31.40
C PHE A 324 6.28 -2.55 32.36
N LEU A 325 5.84 -2.67 33.62
CA LEU A 325 6.39 -3.69 34.53
C LEU A 325 5.65 -4.99 34.26
N ALA A 326 6.35 -5.98 33.73
CA ALA A 326 5.77 -7.25 33.32
C ALA A 326 6.49 -8.44 33.98
N ARG A 327 5.81 -9.59 33.97
CA ARG A 327 6.33 -10.86 34.47
C ARG A 327 6.69 -11.78 33.32
N ASP A 328 7.94 -12.24 33.31
CA ASP A 328 8.50 -13.14 32.29
C ASP A 328 8.90 -14.45 32.97
N GLY A 329 7.96 -15.38 33.06
CA GLY A 329 8.13 -16.58 33.86
C GLY A 329 8.34 -16.25 35.35
N ASP A 330 9.52 -16.56 35.87
CA ASP A 330 9.88 -16.34 37.28
C ASP A 330 10.53 -14.95 37.54
N PHE A 331 10.72 -14.13 36.50
CA PHE A 331 11.41 -12.85 36.60
C PHE A 331 10.46 -11.67 36.39
N LEU A 332 10.84 -10.52 36.93
CA LEU A 332 10.20 -9.24 36.65
C LEU A 332 11.13 -8.41 35.78
N THR A 333 10.56 -7.81 34.74
CA THR A 333 11.28 -6.91 33.83
C THR A 333 10.47 -5.64 33.68
N VAL A 334 11.14 -4.49 33.70
CA VAL A 334 10.55 -3.23 33.25
C VAL A 334 10.94 -2.99 31.81
N TYR A 335 9.93 -2.94 30.96
CA TYR A 335 9.98 -2.65 29.55
C TYR A 335 9.82 -1.14 29.40
N GLU A 336 10.95 -0.43 29.33
CA GLU A 336 10.97 1.02 29.22
C GLU A 336 10.47 1.44 27.83
N SER A 337 9.74 2.55 27.79
CA SER A 337 9.16 3.15 26.58
C SER A 337 10.21 3.64 25.58
N ASN A 338 11.41 3.99 26.05
CA ASN A 338 12.59 4.26 25.22
C ASN A 338 13.21 3.02 24.56
N GLY A 339 12.66 1.83 24.81
CA GLY A 339 13.13 0.56 24.23
C GLY A 339 14.16 -0.19 25.08
N THR A 340 14.53 0.30 26.27
CA THR A 340 15.41 -0.44 27.20
C THR A 340 14.63 -1.49 27.97
N ASP A 341 15.19 -2.69 28.14
CA ASP A 341 14.66 -3.70 29.06
C ASP A 341 15.58 -3.79 30.28
N SER A 342 15.00 -3.66 31.47
CA SER A 342 15.75 -3.67 32.72
C SER A 342 15.18 -4.72 33.67
N GLU A 343 16.04 -5.62 34.14
CA GLU A 343 15.66 -6.62 35.15
C GLU A 343 15.29 -5.96 36.48
N VAL A 344 14.23 -6.46 37.12
CA VAL A 344 13.68 -5.95 38.38
C VAL A 344 13.78 -7.04 39.44
N ALA A 345 14.48 -6.75 40.54
CA ALA A 345 14.58 -7.69 41.65
C ALA A 345 13.29 -7.71 42.47
N ASP A 346 12.66 -8.87 42.59
CA ASP A 346 11.52 -9.07 43.51
C ASP A 346 12.02 -9.27 44.95
N LEU A 347 11.75 -8.29 45.81
CA LEU A 347 12.10 -8.25 47.22
C LEU A 347 10.89 -8.53 48.13
N SER A 348 9.77 -9.00 47.59
CA SER A 348 8.53 -9.24 48.34
C SER A 348 8.72 -10.17 49.55
N ALA A 349 9.58 -11.18 49.43
CA ALA A 349 9.83 -12.13 50.52
C ALA A 349 10.53 -11.52 51.75
N ASP A 350 11.30 -10.45 51.56
CA ASP A 350 12.03 -9.74 52.60
C ASP A 350 11.37 -8.39 52.97
N ALA A 351 10.23 -8.08 52.34
CA ALA A 351 9.50 -6.84 52.57
C ALA A 351 8.65 -6.91 53.84
N ALA A 352 8.56 -5.79 54.58
CA ALA A 352 7.70 -5.67 55.75
C ALA A 352 7.07 -4.29 55.84
N LEU A 353 5.85 -4.25 56.40
CA LEU A 353 5.09 -3.01 56.64
C LEU A 353 4.76 -2.88 58.13
N GLU A 354 5.26 -1.82 58.75
CA GLU A 354 5.02 -1.53 60.17
C GLU A 354 4.32 -0.18 60.34
N ARG A 355 3.21 -0.15 61.07
CA ARG A 355 2.54 1.11 61.42
C ARG A 355 3.40 1.93 62.38
N THR A 356 3.64 3.20 62.06
CA THR A 356 4.54 4.09 62.84
C THR A 356 3.81 5.21 63.59
N LYS A 357 2.85 5.88 62.95
CA LYS A 357 2.03 6.93 63.55
C LYS A 357 0.68 7.06 62.82
N GLU A 358 -0.26 7.75 63.46
CA GLU A 358 -1.56 8.13 62.90
C GLU A 358 -1.79 9.61 63.25
N ASP A 359 -2.21 10.39 62.25
CA ASP A 359 -2.42 11.84 62.33
C ASP A 359 -3.76 12.19 61.67
N GLY A 360 -4.82 12.25 62.48
CA GLY A 360 -6.19 12.32 61.96
C GLY A 360 -6.54 11.03 61.20
N ASP A 361 -6.99 11.16 59.96
CA ASP A 361 -7.31 10.04 59.07
C ASP A 361 -6.07 9.48 58.31
N ARG A 362 -4.93 10.18 58.39
CA ARG A 362 -3.68 9.72 57.79
C ARG A 362 -2.97 8.71 58.69
N VAL A 363 -2.67 7.53 58.15
CA VAL A 363 -1.84 6.52 58.83
C VAL A 363 -0.50 6.38 58.11
N HIS A 364 0.57 6.50 58.87
CA HIS A 364 1.93 6.39 58.36
C HIS A 364 2.52 5.02 58.68
N HIS A 365 3.04 4.35 57.66
CA HIS A 365 3.73 3.08 57.76
C HIS A 365 5.20 3.23 57.39
N ARG A 366 6.05 2.43 58.01
CA ARG A 366 7.40 2.16 57.55
C ARG A 366 7.36 0.88 56.71
N PHE A 367 7.68 1.01 55.43
CA PHE A 367 7.90 -0.12 54.54
C PHE A 367 9.42 -0.38 54.49
N THR A 368 9.87 -1.61 54.70
CA THR A 368 11.29 -1.98 54.72
C THR A 368 11.60 -3.10 53.73
N VAL A 369 12.72 -2.99 53.04
CA VAL A 369 13.29 -3.99 52.11
C VAL A 369 14.82 -3.99 52.25
N PRO A 370 15.53 -5.02 51.75
CA PRO A 370 16.99 -4.98 51.64
C PRO A 370 17.48 -3.78 50.82
N GLU A 371 18.60 -3.16 51.23
CA GLU A 371 19.28 -2.14 50.42
C GLU A 371 19.89 -2.79 49.17
N GLN A 372 19.59 -2.24 47.99
CA GLN A 372 20.04 -2.78 46.72
C GLN A 372 20.12 -1.69 45.64
N ASP A 373 21.18 -1.75 44.84
CA ASP A 373 21.32 -0.96 43.60
C ASP A 373 20.51 -1.60 42.46
N GLY A 374 19.98 -0.79 41.55
CA GLY A 374 19.12 -1.26 40.44
C GLY A 374 17.63 -1.21 40.76
N PHE A 375 16.81 -1.76 39.86
CA PHE A 375 15.36 -1.77 40.01
C PHE A 375 14.88 -2.86 40.97
N ILE A 376 13.90 -2.51 41.80
CA ILE A 376 13.27 -3.41 42.75
C ILE A 376 11.75 -3.33 42.63
N HIS A 377 11.10 -4.46 42.87
CA HIS A 377 9.68 -4.55 43.15
C HIS A 377 9.50 -5.23 44.51
N ALA A 378 8.54 -4.79 45.30
CA ALA A 378 8.21 -5.45 46.56
C ALA A 378 6.73 -5.34 46.86
N ARG A 379 6.13 -6.48 47.23
CA ARG A 379 4.75 -6.60 47.67
C ARG A 379 4.67 -6.96 49.15
N VAL A 380 3.79 -6.30 49.88
CA VAL A 380 3.40 -6.67 51.25
C VAL A 380 1.88 -6.70 51.35
N ARG A 381 1.34 -7.50 52.28
CA ARG A 381 -0.10 -7.53 52.54
C ARG A 381 -0.59 -6.14 52.97
N ASP A 382 -1.70 -5.69 52.38
CA ASP A 382 -2.39 -4.49 52.82
C ASP A 382 -3.14 -4.76 54.14
N PRO A 383 -2.81 -4.08 55.24
CA PRO A 383 -3.50 -4.25 56.52
C PRO A 383 -4.94 -3.71 56.53
N TYR A 384 -5.34 -2.92 55.54
CA TYR A 384 -6.67 -2.30 55.44
C TYR A 384 -7.61 -3.00 54.46
N LEU A 385 -7.16 -4.05 53.77
CA LEU A 385 -7.98 -4.82 52.82
C LEU A 385 -8.67 -3.91 51.78
N GLY A 386 -7.93 -2.93 51.24
CA GLY A 386 -8.42 -1.99 50.24
C GLY A 386 -9.20 -0.78 50.79
N GLN A 387 -9.43 -0.67 52.10
CA GLN A 387 -10.24 0.41 52.68
C GLN A 387 -9.52 1.78 52.81
N LYS A 388 -8.25 1.87 52.40
CA LYS A 388 -7.46 3.10 52.40
C LYS A 388 -6.67 3.21 51.11
N GLU A 389 -6.39 4.43 50.66
CA GLU A 389 -5.54 4.71 49.49
C GLU A 389 -4.16 5.23 49.90
N ILE A 390 -3.19 5.12 49.00
CA ILE A 390 -1.84 5.68 49.19
C ILE A 390 -1.88 7.16 48.83
N GLU A 391 -1.59 8.04 49.79
CA GLU A 391 -1.44 9.48 49.56
C GLU A 391 -0.06 9.81 49.00
N ALA A 392 0.99 9.25 49.61
CA ALA A 392 2.38 9.49 49.22
C ALA A 392 3.31 8.42 49.79
N VAL A 393 4.43 8.19 49.11
CA VAL A 393 5.53 7.33 49.59
C VAL A 393 6.85 8.10 49.54
N TYR A 394 7.55 8.18 50.67
CA TYR A 394 8.85 8.84 50.77
C TYR A 394 9.93 7.83 51.12
N ARG A 395 10.93 7.68 50.27
CA ARG A 395 12.14 6.91 50.59
C ARG A 395 12.97 7.61 51.66
N SER A 396 13.78 6.85 52.41
CA SER A 396 14.50 7.36 53.59
C SER A 396 15.52 8.48 53.31
N ASP A 397 15.92 8.68 52.06
CA ASP A 397 16.76 9.79 51.60
C ASP A 397 15.97 11.08 51.26
N GLY A 398 14.63 11.01 51.32
CA GLY A 398 13.72 12.11 51.02
C GLY A 398 13.16 12.10 49.61
N LYS A 399 13.50 11.12 48.76
CA LYS A 399 12.85 10.96 47.44
C LYS A 399 11.38 10.62 47.63
N GLU A 400 10.49 11.45 47.08
CA GLU A 400 9.10 11.09 46.90
C GLU A 400 8.99 10.14 45.72
N ILE A 401 8.42 8.95 45.95
CA ILE A 401 8.21 7.95 44.92
C ILE A 401 7.02 8.38 44.07
N ASN A 402 7.15 8.27 42.75
CA ASN A 402 6.07 8.59 41.83
C ASN A 402 4.80 7.79 42.19
N ALA A 403 3.63 8.43 42.14
CA ALA A 403 2.36 7.80 42.50
C ALA A 403 2.04 6.55 41.64
N ARG A 404 2.59 6.42 40.43
CA ARG A 404 2.44 5.20 39.60
C ARG A 404 3.28 4.02 40.09
N ASN A 405 4.31 4.29 40.88
CA ASN A 405 5.28 3.31 41.33
C ASN A 405 4.95 2.75 42.71
N ALA A 406 3.89 3.23 43.37
CA ALA A 406 3.36 2.63 44.58
C ALA A 406 1.84 2.52 44.44
N TRP A 407 1.31 1.31 44.50
CA TRP A 407 -0.12 1.07 44.28
C TRP A 407 -0.65 -0.02 45.22
N LEU A 408 -1.96 -0.01 45.40
CA LEU A 408 -2.69 -1.11 46.01
C LEU A 408 -3.30 -1.94 44.90
N ALA A 409 -3.26 -3.26 45.05
CA ALA A 409 -3.92 -4.20 44.14
C ALA A 409 -4.62 -5.27 44.96
N ARG A 410 -5.74 -5.77 44.42
CA ARG A 410 -6.37 -7.01 44.85
C ARG A 410 -6.15 -8.06 43.77
N GLU A 411 -6.01 -9.31 44.18
CA GLU A 411 -5.94 -10.49 43.33
C GLU A 411 -6.95 -11.51 43.86
N ARG A 412 -7.70 -12.15 42.96
CA ARG A 412 -8.65 -13.21 43.31
C ARG A 412 -7.90 -14.53 43.40
N ASN A 413 -8.02 -15.21 44.54
CA ASN A 413 -7.47 -16.55 44.74
C ASN A 413 -8.41 -17.61 44.16
N ASP A 414 -7.89 -18.83 43.92
CA ASP A 414 -8.67 -19.98 43.43
C ASP A 414 -9.83 -20.36 44.37
N ASP A 415 -9.77 -19.99 45.65
CA ASP A 415 -10.84 -20.20 46.63
C ASP A 415 -11.87 -19.06 46.70
N LEU A 416 -11.85 -18.17 45.70
CA LEU A 416 -12.68 -16.96 45.57
C LEU A 416 -12.47 -15.92 46.68
N THR A 417 -11.40 -16.03 47.47
CA THR A 417 -11.03 -14.98 48.42
C THR A 417 -10.15 -13.91 47.78
N TRP A 418 -10.23 -12.68 48.28
CA TRP A 418 -9.39 -11.57 47.85
C TRP A 418 -8.07 -11.51 48.63
N ASP A 419 -6.94 -11.42 47.92
CA ASP A 419 -5.63 -11.07 48.48
C ASP A 419 -5.25 -9.63 48.15
N TYR A 420 -5.18 -8.79 49.17
CA TYR A 420 -4.87 -7.36 49.04
C TYR A 420 -3.39 -7.10 49.31
N GLY A 421 -2.72 -6.47 48.35
CA GLY A 421 -1.30 -6.14 48.40
C GLY A 421 -1.03 -4.66 48.21
N LEU A 422 -0.09 -4.12 48.99
CA LEU A 422 0.63 -2.90 48.65
C LEU A 422 1.89 -3.28 47.88
N HIS A 423 2.04 -2.67 46.71
CA HIS A 423 3.19 -2.85 45.83
C HIS A 423 4.03 -1.57 45.77
N LEU A 424 5.33 -1.75 45.66
CA LEU A 424 6.30 -0.68 45.50
C LEU A 424 7.30 -1.07 44.42
N PHE A 425 7.48 -0.18 43.45
CA PHE A 425 8.52 -0.21 42.43
C PHE A 425 9.46 0.99 42.64
N ASP A 426 10.77 0.77 42.64
CA ASP A 426 11.75 1.87 42.78
C ASP A 426 13.11 1.45 42.21
N ALA A 427 14.00 2.42 42.03
CA ALA A 427 15.38 2.20 41.64
C ALA A 427 16.35 2.68 42.72
N ASN A 428 17.36 1.86 43.03
CA ASN A 428 18.40 2.12 44.02
C ASN A 428 17.81 2.36 45.42
N THR A 429 17.14 1.34 45.96
CA THR A 429 16.47 1.44 47.26
C THR A 429 17.46 1.64 48.41
N THR A 430 17.13 2.53 49.33
CA THR A 430 17.83 2.75 50.61
C THR A 430 17.25 1.91 51.75
N GLY A 431 16.43 0.91 51.42
CA GLY A 431 15.92 -0.11 52.32
C GLY A 431 14.76 0.31 53.25
N SER A 432 14.35 1.59 53.25
CA SER A 432 13.21 2.04 54.05
C SER A 432 12.44 3.19 53.41
N TYR A 433 11.11 3.10 53.48
CA TYR A 433 10.15 4.07 52.97
C TYR A 433 9.13 4.43 54.05
N THR A 434 8.61 5.65 53.99
CA THR A 434 7.44 6.10 54.74
C THR A 434 6.26 6.14 53.79
N VAL A 435 5.31 5.22 53.96
CA VAL A 435 4.06 5.18 53.20
C VAL A 435 2.99 5.92 54.01
N VAL A 436 2.36 6.92 53.41
CA VAL A 436 1.23 7.65 53.99
C VAL A 436 -0.04 7.15 53.33
N MET A 437 -0.96 6.61 54.12
CA MET A 437 -2.27 6.17 53.66
C MET A 437 -3.35 7.03 54.28
N LYS A 438 -4.45 7.26 53.56
CA LYS A 438 -5.65 7.97 54.04
C LYS A 438 -6.90 7.22 53.59
N ALA A 439 -8.08 7.59 54.09
CA ALA A 439 -9.32 7.11 53.48
C ALA A 439 -9.38 7.54 51.98
N PRO A 440 -10.00 6.73 51.11
CA PRO A 440 -10.16 7.07 49.70
C PRO A 440 -10.84 8.42 49.53
N ASP A 441 -10.42 9.21 48.53
CA ASP A 441 -11.15 10.41 48.11
C ASP A 441 -12.24 9.98 47.13
N ILE A 442 -13.44 9.69 47.64
CA ILE A 442 -14.51 9.01 46.89
C ILE A 442 -15.16 9.88 45.81
N GLY A 443 -14.75 11.14 45.64
CA GLY A 443 -15.44 12.13 44.80
C GLY A 443 -16.87 12.40 45.31
N PRO A 444 -17.66 13.33 44.74
CA PRO A 444 -19.05 13.46 45.15
C PRO A 444 -19.78 12.14 44.81
N VAL A 445 -20.34 11.48 45.82
CA VAL A 445 -21.15 10.25 45.68
C VAL A 445 -22.59 10.68 45.92
N ALA A 446 -23.54 10.23 45.08
CA ALA A 446 -24.93 10.56 45.30
C ALA A 446 -25.43 9.95 46.63
N PRO A 447 -26.22 10.68 47.46
CA PRO A 447 -26.75 10.12 48.70
C PRO A 447 -27.62 8.90 48.43
N GLU A 448 -27.55 7.87 49.28
CA GLU A 448 -28.40 6.69 49.19
C GLU A 448 -29.57 6.76 50.18
N ILE A 449 -30.82 6.63 49.69
CA ILE A 449 -32.02 6.54 50.54
C ILE A 449 -32.14 5.10 51.08
N ALA A 450 -32.39 4.90 52.37
CA ALA A 450 -32.65 3.58 52.94
C ALA A 450 -33.90 2.93 52.32
N TYR A 451 -33.96 1.60 52.27
CA TYR A 451 -35.15 0.88 51.82
C TYR A 451 -36.38 1.27 52.65
N ILE A 452 -37.47 1.65 51.98
CA ILE A 452 -38.74 2.01 52.61
C ILE A 452 -39.72 0.86 52.34
N PRO A 453 -40.13 0.09 53.36
CA PRO A 453 -41.10 -0.98 53.16
C PRO A 453 -42.48 -0.40 52.82
N PRO A 454 -43.34 -1.15 52.10
CA PRO A 454 -44.73 -0.77 51.88
C PRO A 454 -45.43 -0.38 53.18
N GLN A 455 -46.22 0.69 53.15
CA GLN A 455 -46.97 1.18 54.30
C GLN A 455 -48.46 0.91 54.11
N VAL A 456 -49.16 0.65 55.21
CA VAL A 456 -50.61 0.46 55.23
C VAL A 456 -51.21 1.38 56.29
N VAL A 457 -52.28 2.09 55.96
CA VAL A 457 -53.04 2.95 56.88
C VAL A 457 -54.52 2.89 56.58
N VAL A 458 -55.37 3.02 57.59
CA VAL A 458 -56.82 3.12 57.41
C VAL A 458 -57.21 4.60 57.26
N GLU A 459 -58.19 4.91 56.42
CA GLU A 459 -58.75 6.26 56.33
C GLU A 459 -59.05 6.86 57.72
N THR A 460 -58.74 8.16 57.87
CA THR A 460 -58.82 8.96 59.10
C THR A 460 -57.80 8.66 60.20
N GLU A 461 -56.99 7.60 60.05
CA GLU A 461 -55.84 7.35 60.92
C GLU A 461 -54.58 8.06 60.41
N THR A 462 -53.69 8.44 61.31
CA THR A 462 -52.44 9.12 60.96
C THR A 462 -51.34 8.10 60.70
N LEU A 463 -50.85 8.06 59.46
CA LEU A 463 -49.61 7.40 59.07
C LEU A 463 -48.44 8.37 59.27
N ALA A 464 -47.42 7.93 59.99
CA ALA A 464 -46.16 8.67 60.10
C ALA A 464 -44.98 7.70 60.09
N PHE A 465 -44.00 7.95 59.21
CA PHE A 465 -42.76 7.16 59.17
C PHE A 465 -41.57 8.05 58.79
N GLY A 466 -40.38 7.57 59.17
CA GLY A 466 -39.11 8.22 58.86
C GLY A 466 -38.58 7.78 57.50
N VAL A 467 -38.01 8.72 56.76
CA VAL A 467 -37.17 8.47 55.58
C VAL A 467 -35.75 8.81 55.98
N GLU A 468 -34.83 7.89 55.77
CA GLU A 468 -33.42 8.08 56.09
C GLU A 468 -32.62 7.99 54.80
N ALA A 469 -31.67 8.88 54.61
CA ALA A 469 -30.68 8.81 53.55
C ALA A 469 -29.29 9.03 54.15
N ALA A 470 -28.31 8.35 53.59
CA ALA A 470 -26.92 8.45 54.00
C ALA A 470 -26.07 8.73 52.77
N ASP A 471 -25.09 9.60 52.93
CA ASP A 471 -24.11 9.88 51.90
C ASP A 471 -22.79 9.21 52.29
N ALA A 472 -22.13 8.56 51.33
CA ALA A 472 -20.91 7.80 51.57
C ALA A 472 -19.73 8.72 51.99
N ASN A 473 -19.79 9.99 51.60
CA ASN A 473 -18.78 11.01 51.87
C ASN A 473 -19.10 11.85 53.12
N GLY A 474 -20.33 11.75 53.64
CA GLY A 474 -20.82 12.48 54.79
C GLY A 474 -21.26 13.91 54.47
N ASP A 475 -21.57 14.21 53.21
CA ASP A 475 -22.05 15.51 52.77
C ASP A 475 -23.47 15.83 53.32
N PRO A 476 -23.83 17.12 53.52
CA PRO A 476 -25.14 17.49 54.03
C PRO A 476 -26.26 17.14 53.04
N ILE A 477 -27.16 16.23 53.45
CA ILE A 477 -28.26 15.76 52.61
C ILE A 477 -29.49 16.64 52.81
N THR A 478 -30.13 17.03 51.71
CA THR A 478 -31.47 17.61 51.65
C THR A 478 -32.45 16.58 51.10
N LEU A 479 -33.58 16.40 51.77
CA LEU A 479 -34.64 15.50 51.32
C LEU A 479 -35.82 16.26 50.72
N SER A 480 -36.38 15.71 49.64
CA SER A 480 -37.63 16.20 49.04
C SER A 480 -38.52 15.03 48.62
N VAL A 481 -39.77 15.33 48.27
CA VAL A 481 -40.75 14.31 47.89
C VAL A 481 -41.53 14.74 46.65
N ASP A 482 -41.71 13.79 45.73
CA ASP A 482 -42.53 13.87 44.53
C ASP A 482 -43.77 12.97 44.72
N ASN A 483 -44.87 13.28 44.02
CA ASN A 483 -46.15 12.55 44.10
C ASN A 483 -46.78 12.50 45.51
N LEU A 484 -46.66 13.59 46.27
CA LEU A 484 -47.22 13.69 47.63
C LEU A 484 -48.77 13.64 47.59
N PRO A 485 -49.43 12.67 48.25
CA PRO A 485 -50.89 12.57 48.27
C PRO A 485 -51.57 13.81 48.85
N GLU A 486 -52.80 14.09 48.43
CA GLU A 486 -53.55 15.24 48.94
C GLU A 486 -53.78 15.10 50.46
N GLY A 487 -53.32 16.09 51.23
CA GLY A 487 -53.36 16.09 52.70
C GLY A 487 -52.13 15.48 53.38
N ALA A 488 -51.20 14.88 52.63
CA ALA A 488 -49.92 14.41 53.14
C ALA A 488 -48.91 15.56 53.27
N GLY A 489 -48.00 15.44 54.23
CA GLY A 489 -46.91 16.36 54.49
C GLY A 489 -45.58 15.61 54.57
N PHE A 490 -44.51 16.26 54.12
CA PHE A 490 -43.16 15.78 54.31
C PHE A 490 -42.31 16.90 54.89
N THR A 491 -41.61 16.61 55.98
CA THR A 491 -40.70 17.54 56.65
C THR A 491 -39.30 16.96 56.62
N ASP A 492 -38.39 17.63 55.91
CA ASP A 492 -36.95 17.35 55.99
C ASP A 492 -36.39 17.89 57.31
N ASN A 493 -35.67 17.07 58.07
CA ASN A 493 -35.01 17.47 59.32
C ASN A 493 -33.61 18.06 59.08
N GLY A 494 -33.09 18.00 57.85
CA GLY A 494 -31.82 18.60 57.44
C GLY A 494 -30.58 17.88 57.98
N ASP A 495 -30.75 16.63 58.42
CA ASP A 495 -29.70 15.74 58.92
C ASP A 495 -29.67 14.39 58.19
N GLY A 496 -30.21 14.35 56.96
CA GLY A 496 -30.41 13.11 56.20
C GLY A 496 -31.64 12.31 56.63
N THR A 497 -32.41 12.79 57.61
CA THR A 497 -33.70 12.21 57.98
C THR A 497 -34.87 13.13 57.61
N GLY A 498 -35.98 12.53 57.19
CA GLY A 498 -37.23 13.22 56.87
C GLY A 498 -38.40 12.50 57.53
N THR A 499 -39.48 13.22 57.81
CA THR A 499 -40.71 12.65 58.36
C THR A 499 -41.83 12.85 57.37
N PHE A 500 -42.37 11.74 56.89
CA PHE A 500 -43.63 11.72 56.15
C PHE A 500 -44.78 11.59 57.16
N GLU A 501 -45.78 12.45 57.05
CA GLU A 501 -47.01 12.39 57.83
C GLU A 501 -48.23 12.52 56.90
N TRP A 502 -49.19 11.63 57.04
CA TRP A 502 -50.44 11.70 56.29
C TRP A 502 -51.60 11.19 57.14
N THR A 503 -52.74 11.86 57.06
CA THR A 503 -54.00 11.35 57.60
C THR A 503 -54.99 11.32 56.44
N PRO A 504 -55.13 10.17 55.74
CA PRO A 504 -56.02 10.09 54.59
C PRO A 504 -57.45 10.46 54.97
N GLU A 505 -58.12 11.27 54.17
CA GLU A 505 -59.53 11.59 54.33
C GLU A 505 -60.43 10.47 53.81
N LEU A 506 -61.72 10.49 54.18
CA LEU A 506 -62.69 9.53 53.68
C LEU A 506 -62.81 9.60 52.15
N GLY A 507 -62.71 8.46 51.47
CA GLY A 507 -62.73 8.33 50.02
C GLY A 507 -61.34 8.34 49.36
N GLN A 508 -60.26 8.27 50.13
CA GLN A 508 -58.88 8.14 49.66
C GLN A 508 -58.36 6.69 49.71
N GLN A 509 -59.23 5.69 49.75
CA GLN A 509 -58.86 4.27 49.61
C GLN A 509 -58.11 4.02 48.28
N GLY A 510 -57.01 3.27 48.35
CA GLY A 510 -56.22 2.87 47.19
C GLY A 510 -54.72 2.89 47.46
N THR A 511 -53.93 2.59 46.43
CA THR A 511 -52.47 2.54 46.51
C THR A 511 -51.84 3.80 45.94
N TYR A 512 -50.95 4.43 46.72
CA TYR A 512 -50.24 5.66 46.38
C TYR A 512 -48.74 5.40 46.34
N ASN A 513 -48.09 5.70 45.21
CA ASN A 513 -46.63 5.59 45.09
C ASN A 513 -45.97 6.95 45.32
N VAL A 514 -45.39 7.14 46.49
CA VAL A 514 -44.71 8.38 46.90
C VAL A 514 -43.21 8.24 46.62
N THR A 515 -42.62 9.18 45.89
CA THR A 515 -41.20 9.11 45.52
C THR A 515 -40.40 10.11 46.35
N PHE A 516 -39.49 9.61 47.19
CA PHE A 516 -38.57 10.42 47.97
C PHE A 516 -37.28 10.65 47.18
N ARG A 517 -36.67 11.81 47.39
CA ARG A 517 -35.44 12.25 46.73
C ARG A 517 -34.45 12.76 47.78
N ALA A 518 -33.20 12.36 47.66
CA ALA A 518 -32.09 12.82 48.49
C ALA A 518 -31.05 13.49 47.61
N SER A 519 -30.57 14.67 48.01
CA SER A 519 -29.53 15.41 47.29
C SER A 519 -28.51 15.99 48.25
N ASP A 520 -27.23 15.91 47.90
CA ASP A 520 -26.10 16.56 48.59
C ASP A 520 -25.81 17.98 48.06
N GLY A 521 -26.57 18.44 47.07
CA GLY A 521 -26.39 19.72 46.37
C GLY A 521 -25.58 19.66 45.07
N GLU A 522 -24.93 18.54 44.76
CA GLU A 522 -24.23 18.26 43.50
C GLU A 522 -24.86 17.10 42.73
N LEU A 523 -25.21 16.01 43.43
CA LEU A 523 -25.84 14.79 42.93
C LEU A 523 -27.15 14.50 43.68
N GLU A 524 -27.96 13.58 43.13
CA GLU A 524 -29.25 13.19 43.71
C GLU A 524 -29.59 11.72 43.46
N SER A 525 -30.37 11.13 44.36
CA SER A 525 -31.00 9.81 44.19
C SER A 525 -32.49 9.85 44.53
N THR A 526 -33.23 8.85 44.05
CA THR A 526 -34.68 8.73 44.28
C THR A 526 -35.08 7.32 44.71
N ARG A 527 -36.13 7.20 45.52
CA ARG A 527 -36.72 5.92 45.95
C ARG A 527 -38.22 6.04 46.18
N SER A 528 -38.99 5.09 45.64
CA SER A 528 -40.45 5.08 45.77
C SER A 528 -40.92 4.19 46.92
N ALA A 529 -41.96 4.62 47.64
CA ALA A 529 -42.65 3.85 48.68
C ALA A 529 -44.13 3.71 48.33
N PRO A 530 -44.64 2.47 48.17
CA PRO A 530 -46.07 2.24 48.03
C PRO A 530 -46.77 2.39 49.40
N ILE A 531 -47.86 3.14 49.42
CA ILE A 531 -48.73 3.33 50.58
C ILE A 531 -50.14 2.86 50.21
N GLU A 532 -50.61 1.82 50.88
CA GLU A 532 -51.98 1.31 50.78
C GLU A 532 -52.86 2.01 51.81
N VAL A 533 -53.92 2.66 51.35
CA VAL A 533 -54.98 3.19 52.21
C VAL A 533 -56.16 2.22 52.21
N ARG A 534 -56.44 1.64 53.37
CA ARG A 534 -57.58 0.76 53.63
C ARG A 534 -58.82 1.56 54.00
N TRP A 535 -59.97 1.01 53.66
CA TRP A 535 -61.26 1.64 53.89
C TRP A 535 -61.65 1.58 55.36
N ILE A 536 -62.23 2.64 55.93
CA ILE A 536 -62.55 2.72 57.37
C ILE A 536 -63.58 1.69 57.87
N HIS A 537 -64.29 1.02 56.96
CA HIS A 537 -65.32 0.02 57.26
C HIS A 537 -64.84 -1.43 57.10
N ASP A 538 -63.54 -1.64 56.83
CA ASP A 538 -62.86 -2.93 56.80
C ASP A 538 -61.41 -2.68 57.27
N ARG A 539 -61.20 -2.72 58.58
CA ARG A 539 -59.99 -2.20 59.22
C ARG A 539 -58.86 -3.22 59.30
N ASP A 540 -59.18 -4.48 59.50
CA ASP A 540 -58.23 -5.59 59.47
C ASP A 540 -57.93 -6.07 58.05
N GLY A 541 -58.77 -5.72 57.06
CA GLY A 541 -58.48 -5.91 55.64
C GLY A 541 -58.53 -7.38 55.24
N ASP A 542 -59.39 -8.16 55.91
CA ASP A 542 -59.59 -9.57 55.63
C ASP A 542 -60.71 -9.84 54.61
N GLY A 543 -61.30 -8.76 54.09
CA GLY A 543 -62.34 -8.80 53.06
C GLY A 543 -63.75 -8.72 53.63
N MET A 544 -63.94 -8.84 54.95
CA MET A 544 -65.23 -8.64 55.61
C MET A 544 -65.40 -7.20 56.12
N LYS A 545 -66.62 -6.67 56.08
CA LYS A 545 -66.87 -5.34 56.62
C LYS A 545 -67.01 -5.41 58.14
N ASP A 546 -66.33 -4.50 58.85
CA ASP A 546 -66.43 -4.31 60.30
C ASP A 546 -67.89 -4.29 60.78
N GLU A 547 -68.78 -3.59 60.05
CA GLU A 547 -70.19 -3.47 60.42
C GLU A 547 -70.94 -4.80 60.34
N TRP A 548 -70.61 -5.65 59.36
CA TRP A 548 -71.21 -6.96 59.17
C TRP A 548 -70.71 -7.95 60.21
N GLU A 549 -69.42 -7.97 60.49
CA GLU A 549 -68.84 -8.85 61.51
C GLU A 549 -69.29 -8.48 62.93
N LEU A 550 -69.41 -7.17 63.23
CA LEU A 550 -69.98 -6.71 64.48
C LEU A 550 -71.47 -7.04 64.61
N GLU A 551 -72.21 -7.13 63.50
CA GLU A 551 -73.62 -7.49 63.49
C GLU A 551 -73.84 -9.00 63.71
N HIS A 552 -73.06 -9.87 63.06
CA HIS A 552 -73.23 -11.33 63.10
C HIS A 552 -72.42 -12.00 64.23
N PHE A 553 -71.21 -11.51 64.53
CA PHE A 553 -70.27 -12.13 65.47
C PHE A 553 -69.93 -11.25 66.68
N GLY A 554 -70.04 -9.92 66.56
CA GLY A 554 -69.85 -8.96 67.66
C GLY A 554 -68.38 -8.66 68.01
N THR A 555 -67.44 -9.10 67.18
CA THR A 555 -66.00 -8.83 67.24
C THR A 555 -65.41 -8.78 65.83
N LEU A 556 -64.23 -8.21 65.67
CA LEU A 556 -63.43 -8.16 64.43
C LEU A 556 -62.24 -9.14 64.49
N ASP A 557 -62.32 -10.17 65.34
CA ASP A 557 -61.22 -11.12 65.52
C ASP A 557 -61.34 -12.32 64.55
N ARG A 558 -62.37 -12.35 63.70
CA ARG A 558 -62.65 -13.49 62.81
C ARG A 558 -62.11 -13.16 61.43
N ASP A 559 -61.15 -13.95 60.98
CA ASP A 559 -60.47 -13.78 59.69
C ASP A 559 -61.21 -14.42 58.50
N GLY A 560 -62.50 -14.72 58.68
CA GLY A 560 -63.35 -15.28 57.63
C GLY A 560 -63.19 -16.79 57.35
N THR A 561 -62.21 -17.47 57.95
CA THR A 561 -61.86 -18.87 57.60
C THR A 561 -62.64 -19.96 58.37
N GLY A 562 -63.49 -19.59 59.32
CA GLY A 562 -64.32 -20.54 60.09
C GLY A 562 -65.69 -20.76 59.45
N ASP A 563 -66.49 -21.71 59.96
CA ASP A 563 -67.87 -21.98 59.51
C ASP A 563 -68.77 -21.93 60.75
N TYR A 564 -69.59 -20.88 60.89
CA TYR A 564 -70.31 -20.59 62.12
C TYR A 564 -71.55 -21.47 62.32
N ASP A 565 -72.27 -21.85 61.27
CA ASP A 565 -73.54 -22.56 61.36
C ASP A 565 -73.47 -24.07 61.03
N GLY A 566 -72.36 -24.51 60.45
CA GLY A 566 -72.01 -25.90 60.19
C GLY A 566 -72.63 -26.48 58.93
N ASP A 567 -73.06 -25.65 57.98
CA ASP A 567 -73.59 -26.07 56.69
C ASP A 567 -72.51 -26.33 55.63
N GLY A 568 -71.25 -25.99 55.94
CA GLY A 568 -70.06 -26.29 55.15
C GLY A 568 -69.45 -25.10 54.42
N TYR A 569 -70.09 -23.92 54.46
CA TYR A 569 -69.53 -22.67 53.95
C TYR A 569 -68.76 -21.91 55.04
N THR A 570 -67.67 -21.25 54.66
CA THR A 570 -66.92 -20.40 55.59
C THR A 570 -67.58 -19.03 55.77
N ASP A 571 -67.35 -18.39 56.90
CA ASP A 571 -67.90 -17.10 57.30
C ASP A 571 -67.61 -16.01 56.24
N LEU A 572 -66.46 -16.10 55.54
CA LEU A 572 -66.10 -15.23 54.42
C LEU A 572 -66.92 -15.54 53.17
N GLU A 573 -67.04 -16.81 52.80
CA GLU A 573 -67.88 -17.23 51.66
C GLU A 573 -69.34 -16.83 51.90
N GLU A 574 -69.84 -16.97 53.12
CA GLU A 574 -71.20 -16.55 53.49
C GLU A 574 -71.37 -15.02 53.46
N TYR A 575 -70.34 -14.26 53.87
CA TYR A 575 -70.33 -12.80 53.76
C TYR A 575 -70.35 -12.32 52.30
N GLU A 576 -69.50 -12.90 51.47
CA GLU A 576 -69.36 -12.55 50.05
C GLU A 576 -70.63 -12.90 49.27
N GLU A 577 -71.24 -14.04 49.59
CA GLU A 577 -72.47 -14.53 48.96
C GLU A 577 -73.76 -13.98 49.60
N GLY A 578 -73.63 -13.16 50.66
CA GLY A 578 -74.76 -12.55 51.37
C GLY A 578 -75.71 -13.56 52.01
N MET A 579 -75.21 -14.77 52.29
CA MET A 579 -75.93 -15.82 52.99
C MET A 579 -76.05 -15.46 54.48
N ASP A 580 -77.04 -16.05 55.17
CA ASP A 580 -77.21 -15.84 56.60
C ASP A 580 -76.29 -16.84 57.31
N PRO A 581 -75.18 -16.40 57.94
CA PRO A 581 -74.19 -17.28 58.57
C PRO A 581 -74.72 -17.95 59.85
N THR A 582 -76.04 -18.14 59.92
CA THR A 582 -76.79 -18.77 60.99
C THR A 582 -77.84 -19.77 60.48
N ARG A 583 -78.00 -20.01 59.14
CA ARG A 583 -78.99 -20.94 58.53
C ARG A 583 -78.61 -21.57 57.13
N PRO A 584 -79.00 -22.86 56.86
CA PRO A 584 -78.65 -23.60 55.61
C PRO A 584 -79.59 -23.46 54.36
N PRO A 585 -79.10 -23.65 53.10
CA PRO A 585 -79.77 -23.34 51.80
C PRO A 585 -80.55 -24.47 51.04
N GLY A 586 -81.11 -24.15 49.84
CA GLY A 586 -81.97 -24.97 48.93
C GLY A 586 -81.24 -26.07 48.10
N PRO A 587 -81.78 -26.62 46.97
CA PRO A 587 -80.99 -27.51 46.12
C PRO A 587 -79.72 -26.80 45.67
N GLY A 588 -78.58 -27.48 45.80
CA GLY A 588 -77.29 -26.98 45.37
C GLY A 588 -77.22 -26.74 43.87
N GLU A 589 -76.13 -26.15 43.44
CA GLU A 589 -75.85 -25.97 42.03
C GLU A 589 -75.57 -27.32 41.36
N PRO A 590 -76.09 -27.58 40.14
CA PRO A 590 -75.57 -28.67 39.32
C PRO A 590 -74.17 -28.36 38.83
N GLU A 591 -73.39 -29.37 38.46
CA GLU A 591 -72.03 -29.17 37.95
C GLU A 591 -72.01 -29.36 36.42
N PRO A 592 -71.54 -28.37 35.63
CA PRO A 592 -71.26 -28.55 34.21
C PRO A 592 -70.28 -29.71 33.96
N LYS A 593 -70.67 -30.69 33.15
CA LYS A 593 -69.85 -31.87 32.84
C LYS A 593 -69.33 -31.90 31.41
N ALA A 594 -70.20 -31.58 30.44
CA ALA A 594 -69.83 -31.62 29.03
C ALA A 594 -70.71 -30.63 28.23
N PRO A 595 -70.17 -29.98 27.19
CA PRO A 595 -68.74 -29.87 26.88
C PRO A 595 -67.97 -29.21 28.04
N GLU A 596 -66.69 -29.53 28.19
CA GLU A 596 -65.84 -28.91 29.22
C GLU A 596 -65.74 -27.41 28.95
N ALA A 597 -65.69 -26.58 30.00
CA ALA A 597 -65.65 -25.14 29.82
C ALA A 597 -64.39 -24.73 29.04
N GLY A 598 -64.56 -23.97 27.96
CA GLY A 598 -63.47 -23.59 27.07
C GLY A 598 -63.09 -24.65 26.03
N SER A 599 -63.80 -25.78 25.96
CA SER A 599 -63.49 -26.84 24.99
C SER A 599 -64.13 -26.61 23.62
N GLU A 600 -63.55 -27.25 22.60
CA GLU A 600 -64.10 -27.29 21.25
C GLU A 600 -65.09 -28.45 21.06
N VAL A 601 -66.11 -28.20 20.24
CA VAL A 601 -67.07 -29.22 19.82
C VAL A 601 -67.11 -29.33 18.30
N THR A 602 -66.88 -30.54 17.78
CA THR A 602 -66.84 -30.81 16.34
C THR A 602 -68.23 -31.02 15.72
N THR A 603 -69.27 -30.44 16.32
CA THR A 603 -70.65 -30.58 15.85
C THR A 603 -71.47 -29.35 16.18
N GLN A 604 -72.29 -28.91 15.22
CA GLN A 604 -73.20 -27.77 15.39
C GLN A 604 -74.41 -28.08 16.29
N THR A 605 -74.58 -29.31 16.76
CA THR A 605 -75.65 -29.67 17.73
C THR A 605 -75.04 -30.41 18.93
N PRO A 606 -74.25 -29.73 19.78
CA PRO A 606 -73.59 -30.36 20.90
C PRO A 606 -74.59 -30.81 21.97
N GLU A 607 -74.19 -31.76 22.81
CA GLU A 607 -74.96 -32.23 23.96
C GLU A 607 -74.42 -31.59 25.25
N LEU A 608 -75.26 -30.82 25.94
CA LEU A 608 -74.92 -30.21 27.22
C LEU A 608 -75.30 -31.18 28.34
N THR A 609 -74.36 -31.50 29.21
CA THR A 609 -74.53 -32.46 30.30
C THR A 609 -74.13 -31.84 31.62
N LEU A 610 -74.95 -32.07 32.65
CA LEU A 610 -74.69 -31.70 34.04
C LEU A 610 -74.49 -32.95 34.88
N ILE A 611 -73.64 -32.87 35.89
CA ILE A 611 -73.79 -33.68 37.10
C ILE A 611 -74.94 -33.05 37.89
N ASN A 612 -75.85 -33.90 38.34
CA ASN A 612 -77.04 -33.45 39.04
C ASN A 612 -76.67 -32.72 40.34
N SER A 613 -77.43 -31.68 40.69
CA SER A 613 -77.26 -30.88 41.91
C SER A 613 -77.34 -31.73 43.18
N GLU A 614 -76.53 -31.41 44.19
CA GLU A 614 -76.71 -31.98 45.52
C GLU A 614 -77.96 -31.38 46.19
N HIS A 615 -78.89 -32.23 46.57
CA HIS A 615 -80.10 -31.80 47.27
C HIS A 615 -80.57 -32.85 48.27
N SER A 616 -81.34 -32.43 49.27
CA SER A 616 -81.96 -33.38 50.19
C SER A 616 -83.01 -34.25 49.47
N ASP A 617 -83.21 -35.49 49.92
CA ASP A 617 -84.27 -36.40 49.42
C ASP A 617 -85.72 -35.89 49.65
N LEU A 618 -85.90 -34.64 50.10
CA LEU A 618 -87.18 -34.08 50.52
C LEU A 618 -87.99 -33.45 49.38
N PHE A 619 -87.44 -33.30 48.17
CA PHE A 619 -88.13 -32.82 46.96
C PHE A 619 -87.49 -33.35 45.65
N ASP A 620 -88.30 -33.45 44.58
CA ASP A 620 -87.85 -33.85 43.23
C ASP A 620 -87.21 -32.65 42.51
N VAL A 621 -86.17 -32.88 41.68
CA VAL A 621 -85.44 -31.84 40.96
C VAL A 621 -85.63 -31.91 39.43
N THR A 622 -85.70 -30.75 38.78
CA THR A 622 -85.70 -30.59 37.31
C THR A 622 -84.73 -29.49 36.87
N TYR A 623 -84.27 -29.54 35.62
CA TYR A 623 -83.28 -28.62 35.07
C TYR A 623 -83.82 -27.74 33.93
N GLU A 624 -83.28 -26.54 33.84
CA GLU A 624 -83.45 -25.59 32.74
C GLU A 624 -82.08 -25.35 32.07
N PHE A 625 -82.02 -25.27 30.74
CA PHE A 625 -80.78 -24.97 29.99
C PHE A 625 -81.00 -23.83 28.98
N GLU A 626 -80.05 -22.92 28.85
CA GLU A 626 -80.00 -21.83 27.88
C GLU A 626 -78.64 -21.79 27.17
N VAL A 627 -78.62 -21.43 25.89
CA VAL A 627 -77.40 -21.21 25.08
C VAL A 627 -77.48 -19.85 24.41
N TYR A 628 -76.36 -19.14 24.41
CA TYR A 628 -76.18 -17.76 23.98
C TYR A 628 -75.00 -17.66 23.02
N ALA A 629 -75.13 -16.78 22.02
CA ALA A 629 -74.06 -16.50 21.06
C ALA A 629 -73.05 -15.46 21.54
N ASP A 630 -73.24 -14.88 22.73
CA ASP A 630 -72.41 -13.80 23.27
C ASP A 630 -72.12 -14.00 24.76
N ALA A 631 -70.97 -13.49 25.20
CA ALA A 631 -70.52 -13.59 26.58
C ALA A 631 -71.41 -12.83 27.58
N GLU A 632 -72.09 -11.75 27.14
CA GLU A 632 -73.06 -11.02 27.97
C GLU A 632 -74.37 -11.80 28.17
N MET A 633 -74.51 -12.96 27.53
CA MET A 633 -75.72 -13.80 27.52
C MET A 633 -76.98 -13.00 27.16
N SER A 634 -76.87 -12.14 26.15
CA SER A 634 -77.94 -11.23 25.70
C SER A 634 -78.68 -11.76 24.47
N GLU A 635 -78.03 -12.56 23.63
CA GLU A 635 -78.54 -13.18 22.40
C GLU A 635 -78.73 -14.69 22.60
N ARG A 636 -79.89 -15.07 23.14
CA ARG A 636 -80.23 -16.48 23.37
C ARG A 636 -80.56 -17.21 22.07
N VAL A 637 -79.76 -18.22 21.72
CA VAL A 637 -79.91 -19.02 20.49
C VAL A 637 -80.63 -20.35 20.71
N ALA A 638 -80.60 -20.92 21.93
CA ALA A 638 -81.36 -22.12 22.27
C ALA A 638 -81.78 -22.15 23.76
N HIS A 639 -82.86 -22.86 24.09
CA HIS A 639 -83.39 -22.98 25.46
C HIS A 639 -84.30 -24.20 25.63
N VAL A 640 -84.29 -24.82 26.82
CA VAL A 640 -85.24 -25.86 27.25
C VAL A 640 -85.56 -25.75 28.75
N LEU A 641 -86.79 -26.10 29.12
CA LEU A 641 -87.31 -26.11 30.49
C LEU A 641 -87.73 -27.52 30.91
N ASP A 642 -87.86 -27.72 32.23
CA ASP A 642 -88.44 -28.91 32.87
C ASP A 642 -87.76 -30.22 32.44
N VAL A 643 -86.43 -30.21 32.25
CA VAL A 643 -85.67 -31.42 31.93
C VAL A 643 -85.63 -32.29 33.19
N PRO A 644 -86.23 -33.49 33.18
CA PRO A 644 -86.29 -34.32 34.37
C PRO A 644 -84.91 -34.84 34.73
N GLU A 645 -84.61 -34.83 36.03
CA GLU A 645 -83.39 -35.40 36.55
C GLU A 645 -83.24 -36.89 36.21
N ALA A 646 -82.07 -37.27 35.70
CA ALA A 646 -81.67 -38.66 35.48
C ALA A 646 -80.87 -39.20 36.69
N GLU A 647 -80.40 -40.46 36.68
CA GLU A 647 -79.83 -41.07 37.91
C GLU A 647 -78.55 -40.40 38.42
N GLU A 648 -77.64 -39.97 37.53
CA GLU A 648 -76.34 -39.37 37.91
C GLU A 648 -76.04 -38.06 37.16
N THR A 649 -76.40 -38.00 35.87
CA THR A 649 -76.17 -36.84 35.01
C THR A 649 -77.36 -36.57 34.12
N THR A 650 -77.70 -35.30 33.92
CA THR A 650 -78.80 -34.86 33.07
C THR A 650 -78.27 -34.16 31.82
N SER A 651 -78.72 -34.59 30.64
CA SER A 651 -78.22 -34.09 29.35
C SER A 651 -79.32 -33.55 28.44
N TRP A 652 -78.96 -32.58 27.61
CA TRP A 652 -79.81 -32.00 26.56
C TRP A 652 -79.01 -31.73 25.28
N THR A 653 -79.49 -32.25 24.15
CA THR A 653 -78.93 -31.94 22.82
C THR A 653 -79.48 -30.61 22.29
N VAL A 654 -78.58 -29.69 21.96
CA VAL A 654 -78.91 -28.34 21.48
C VAL A 654 -79.59 -28.39 20.12
N SER A 655 -80.66 -27.61 19.95
CA SER A 655 -81.37 -27.42 18.66
C SER A 655 -82.03 -26.03 18.62
N PRO A 656 -81.93 -25.27 17.50
CA PRO A 656 -81.38 -25.64 16.18
C PRO A 656 -79.84 -25.69 16.14
N ALA A 657 -79.26 -26.10 14.99
CA ALA A 657 -77.82 -26.15 14.77
C ALA A 657 -77.18 -24.75 14.92
N LEU A 658 -76.05 -24.71 15.63
CA LEU A 658 -75.24 -23.54 15.92
C LEU A 658 -74.34 -23.17 14.73
N THR A 659 -73.85 -21.93 14.71
CA THR A 659 -72.89 -21.46 13.69
C THR A 659 -71.48 -21.94 14.02
N ASP A 660 -70.71 -22.24 12.98
CA ASP A 660 -69.30 -22.62 13.12
C ASP A 660 -68.41 -21.41 13.46
N ASN A 661 -67.22 -21.71 13.94
CA ASN A 661 -66.12 -20.81 14.35
C ASN A 661 -66.60 -19.70 15.27
N HIS A 662 -67.39 -20.09 16.28
CA HIS A 662 -68.04 -19.15 17.17
C HIS A 662 -68.12 -19.68 18.59
N TRP A 663 -67.75 -18.83 19.55
CA TRP A 663 -67.88 -19.10 20.97
C TRP A 663 -69.34 -19.01 21.42
N PHE A 664 -69.83 -20.07 22.06
CA PHE A 664 -71.15 -20.10 22.68
C PHE A 664 -71.03 -20.19 24.20
N HIS A 665 -71.91 -19.48 24.88
CA HIS A 665 -72.03 -19.49 26.33
C HIS A 665 -73.34 -20.17 26.69
N TRP A 666 -73.31 -21.12 27.61
CA TRP A 666 -74.51 -21.81 28.04
C TRP A 666 -74.64 -21.78 29.55
N ARG A 667 -75.87 -21.86 30.04
CA ARG A 667 -76.15 -21.96 31.47
C ARG A 667 -77.31 -22.90 31.75
N ALA A 668 -77.32 -23.45 32.94
CA ALA A 668 -78.36 -24.29 33.47
C ALA A 668 -78.54 -24.09 34.99
N ARG A 669 -79.70 -24.49 35.52
CA ARG A 669 -79.97 -24.45 36.96
C ARG A 669 -80.95 -25.53 37.38
N ALA A 670 -80.88 -25.92 38.64
CA ALA A 670 -81.74 -26.90 39.27
C ALA A 670 -82.95 -26.23 39.93
N PHE A 671 -84.11 -26.91 39.90
CA PHE A 671 -85.33 -26.47 40.57
C PHE A 671 -85.82 -27.54 41.55
N GLY A 672 -85.95 -27.16 42.83
CA GLY A 672 -86.60 -27.93 43.88
C GLY A 672 -87.89 -27.25 44.31
N ALA A 673 -89.01 -27.60 43.67
CA ALA A 673 -90.29 -26.89 43.78
C ALA A 673 -90.21 -25.40 43.34
N ASP A 674 -90.45 -24.44 44.26
CA ASP A 674 -90.43 -22.99 43.97
C ASP A 674 -89.07 -22.34 44.28
N ILE A 675 -88.09 -23.11 44.76
CA ILE A 675 -86.74 -22.66 45.08
C ILE A 675 -85.81 -23.25 44.01
N HIS A 676 -84.92 -22.44 43.48
CA HIS A 676 -83.95 -22.83 42.45
C HIS A 676 -82.53 -22.63 42.95
N SER A 677 -81.59 -23.36 42.37
CA SER A 677 -80.17 -23.05 42.48
C SER A 677 -79.86 -21.77 41.70
N GLU A 678 -78.67 -21.22 41.90
CA GLU A 678 -78.12 -20.25 40.97
C GLU A 678 -77.83 -20.91 39.61
N TRP A 679 -77.55 -20.06 38.62
CA TRP A 679 -77.18 -20.51 37.28
C TRP A 679 -75.72 -20.93 37.23
N VAL A 680 -75.49 -22.17 36.80
CA VAL A 680 -74.18 -22.65 36.41
C VAL A 680 -74.06 -22.69 34.91
N GLY A 681 -72.86 -22.67 34.36
CA GLY A 681 -72.70 -22.65 32.93
C GLY A 681 -71.27 -22.85 32.49
N GLY A 682 -71.08 -22.88 31.18
CA GLY A 682 -69.77 -22.99 30.58
C GLY A 682 -69.74 -22.35 29.21
N THR A 683 -68.57 -22.38 28.61
CA THR A 683 -68.34 -21.94 27.23
C THR A 683 -67.85 -23.11 26.41
N PHE A 684 -68.13 -23.08 25.12
CA PHE A 684 -67.51 -23.97 24.14
C PHE A 684 -67.43 -23.28 22.79
N PHE A 685 -66.44 -23.65 22.01
CA PHE A 685 -66.27 -23.18 20.63
C PHE A 685 -66.77 -24.25 19.67
N VAL A 686 -67.61 -23.87 18.71
CA VAL A 686 -68.05 -24.79 17.65
C VAL A 686 -67.03 -24.73 16.52
N ASN A 687 -66.29 -25.81 16.31
CA ASN A 687 -65.25 -25.94 15.28
C ASN A 687 -65.51 -27.22 14.46
N THR A 688 -66.18 -27.12 13.31
CA THR A 688 -66.60 -28.29 12.51
C THR A 688 -65.75 -28.57 11.28
N GLU A 689 -64.97 -27.60 10.83
CA GLU A 689 -64.00 -27.73 9.74
C GLU A 689 -62.71 -27.03 10.16
N ASN A 690 -61.56 -27.63 9.88
CA ASN A 690 -60.27 -26.99 10.10
C ASN A 690 -60.06 -25.91 9.03
N ASP A 691 -60.08 -24.66 9.42
CA ASP A 691 -59.66 -23.54 8.59
C ASP A 691 -58.13 -23.43 8.58
N ALA A 692 -57.60 -22.60 7.68
CA ALA A 692 -56.15 -22.40 7.59
C ALA A 692 -55.79 -21.06 8.24
N PRO A 693 -54.53 -20.89 8.69
CA PRO A 693 -54.09 -19.64 9.30
C PRO A 693 -54.31 -18.42 8.40
N GLY A 694 -54.51 -17.24 8.99
CA GLY A 694 -54.69 -15.98 8.26
C GLY A 694 -53.45 -15.51 7.45
N GLU A 695 -53.61 -14.41 6.71
CA GLU A 695 -52.48 -13.75 6.03
C GLU A 695 -51.59 -13.02 7.04
N PHE A 696 -50.28 -13.02 6.77
CA PHE A 696 -49.25 -12.33 7.57
C PHE A 696 -48.19 -11.67 6.67
N ALA A 697 -47.32 -10.83 7.24
CA ALA A 697 -46.38 -9.99 6.50
C ALA A 697 -44.91 -10.23 6.91
N ILE A 698 -43.98 -9.84 6.04
CA ILE A 698 -42.55 -9.78 6.36
C ILE A 698 -42.30 -8.59 7.30
N SER A 699 -41.61 -8.87 8.40
CA SER A 699 -41.10 -7.86 9.35
C SER A 699 -39.63 -7.50 9.03
N GLY A 700 -38.81 -8.49 8.65
CA GLY A 700 -37.43 -8.26 8.22
C GLY A 700 -36.74 -9.54 7.70
N PRO A 701 -35.69 -9.44 6.88
CA PRO A 701 -35.33 -8.27 6.08
C PRO A 701 -36.43 -7.94 5.07
N ALA A 702 -36.63 -6.65 4.82
CA ALA A 702 -37.65 -6.21 3.86
C ALA A 702 -37.28 -6.60 2.43
N ASP A 703 -38.27 -6.71 1.55
CA ASP A 703 -38.02 -7.10 0.16
C ASP A 703 -37.12 -6.08 -0.55
N GLY A 704 -36.01 -6.57 -1.12
CA GLY A 704 -35.02 -5.79 -1.85
C GLY A 704 -33.90 -5.17 -1.00
N THR A 705 -33.76 -5.52 0.28
CA THR A 705 -32.74 -4.92 1.16
C THR A 705 -31.40 -5.66 1.17
N PHE A 706 -30.36 -4.98 1.62
CA PHE A 706 -29.05 -5.55 1.90
C PHE A 706 -29.00 -6.08 3.34
N VAL A 707 -28.25 -7.16 3.56
CA VAL A 707 -27.93 -7.70 4.88
C VAL A 707 -26.42 -7.85 5.02
N ASP A 708 -25.86 -7.36 6.12
CA ASP A 708 -24.43 -7.28 6.41
C ASP A 708 -23.89 -8.54 7.14
N THR A 709 -24.63 -9.65 7.01
CA THR A 709 -24.31 -10.91 7.67
C THR A 709 -24.56 -12.10 6.74
N PHE A 710 -23.72 -13.12 6.84
CA PHE A 710 -23.90 -14.41 6.15
C PHE A 710 -25.04 -15.24 6.73
N THR A 711 -25.52 -14.92 7.93
CA THR A 711 -26.57 -15.67 8.64
C THR A 711 -27.71 -14.74 9.07
N PRO A 712 -28.46 -14.17 8.12
CA PRO A 712 -29.49 -13.18 8.43
C PRO A 712 -30.65 -13.79 9.23
N VAL A 713 -31.29 -12.94 10.03
CA VAL A 713 -32.53 -13.28 10.75
C VAL A 713 -33.73 -12.96 9.88
N LEU A 714 -34.55 -13.95 9.58
CA LEU A 714 -35.78 -13.82 8.83
C LEU A 714 -36.95 -13.75 9.80
N GLU A 715 -37.78 -12.73 9.68
CA GLU A 715 -38.83 -12.39 10.62
C GLU A 715 -40.12 -12.04 9.89
N VAL A 716 -41.23 -12.61 10.38
CA VAL A 716 -42.59 -12.32 9.90
C VAL A 716 -43.48 -11.91 11.08
N THR A 717 -44.52 -11.13 10.81
CA THR A 717 -45.59 -10.90 11.79
C THR A 717 -46.34 -12.19 12.05
N ASN A 718 -46.83 -12.38 13.27
CA ASN A 718 -47.67 -13.53 13.59
C ASN A 718 -49.00 -13.45 12.84
N SER A 719 -49.43 -14.59 12.32
CA SER A 719 -50.75 -14.84 11.75
C SER A 719 -51.79 -15.04 12.85
N THR A 720 -53.05 -15.09 12.47
CA THR A 720 -54.17 -15.41 13.37
C THR A 720 -55.00 -16.49 12.71
N ASP A 721 -55.30 -17.55 13.43
CA ASP A 721 -56.24 -18.57 12.99
C ASP A 721 -57.67 -18.21 13.40
N VAL A 722 -58.66 -18.54 12.56
CA VAL A 722 -60.08 -18.32 12.86
C VAL A 722 -60.61 -19.35 13.86
N ASP A 723 -59.94 -20.50 13.98
CA ASP A 723 -60.24 -21.57 14.92
C ASP A 723 -59.53 -21.39 16.27
N GLU A 724 -58.69 -20.34 16.40
CA GLU A 724 -57.84 -20.05 17.56
C GLU A 724 -56.77 -21.13 17.85
N ASP A 725 -56.44 -21.94 16.85
CA ASP A 725 -55.39 -22.96 16.88
C ASP A 725 -53.99 -22.38 17.13
N ALA A 726 -53.14 -23.18 17.79
CA ALA A 726 -51.74 -22.83 17.98
C ALA A 726 -50.96 -22.93 16.65
N LEU A 727 -50.19 -21.89 16.33
CA LEU A 727 -49.47 -21.78 15.06
C LEU A 727 -47.98 -22.11 15.20
N THR A 728 -47.42 -22.68 14.13
CA THR A 728 -45.99 -22.84 13.92
C THR A 728 -45.59 -22.34 12.53
N TYR A 729 -44.31 -22.01 12.35
CA TYR A 729 -43.80 -21.42 11.10
C TYR A 729 -42.68 -22.26 10.50
N ASP A 730 -42.79 -22.48 9.20
CA ASP A 730 -41.76 -23.11 8.38
C ASP A 730 -41.09 -22.02 7.52
N PHE A 731 -39.77 -21.87 7.63
CA PHE A 731 -39.00 -20.90 6.83
C PHE A 731 -38.14 -21.64 5.80
N ALA A 732 -38.02 -21.08 4.60
CA ALA A 732 -37.11 -21.57 3.57
C ALA A 732 -36.48 -20.43 2.77
N VAL A 733 -35.20 -20.58 2.43
CA VAL A 733 -34.36 -19.66 1.65
C VAL A 733 -33.94 -20.34 0.35
N TYR A 734 -33.91 -19.58 -0.72
CA TYR A 734 -33.70 -20.02 -2.10
C TYR A 734 -32.74 -19.06 -2.81
N VAL A 735 -31.97 -19.57 -3.77
CA VAL A 735 -31.09 -18.74 -4.65
C VAL A 735 -31.81 -18.21 -5.89
N ASP A 736 -33.07 -18.59 -6.10
CA ASP A 736 -33.85 -18.19 -7.26
C ASP A 736 -35.24 -17.68 -6.87
N GLU A 737 -35.70 -16.63 -7.55
CA GLU A 737 -37.01 -16.00 -7.34
C GLU A 737 -38.18 -16.98 -7.58
N ALA A 738 -37.96 -18.05 -8.35
CA ALA A 738 -38.97 -19.08 -8.59
C ALA A 738 -39.11 -20.10 -7.44
N LEU A 739 -38.28 -19.99 -6.40
CA LEU A 739 -38.28 -20.84 -5.20
C LEU A 739 -38.10 -22.32 -5.53
N THR A 740 -37.15 -22.64 -6.40
CA THR A 740 -36.91 -24.01 -6.88
C THR A 740 -35.60 -24.64 -6.38
N GLN A 741 -34.64 -23.80 -5.95
CA GLN A 741 -33.33 -24.19 -5.45
C GLN A 741 -33.19 -23.71 -4.00
N GLU A 742 -33.64 -24.56 -3.09
CA GLU A 742 -33.54 -24.33 -1.64
C GLU A 742 -32.08 -24.40 -1.17
N VAL A 743 -31.72 -23.49 -0.26
CA VAL A 743 -30.40 -23.39 0.37
C VAL A 743 -30.46 -23.75 1.84
N ALA A 744 -31.42 -23.18 2.56
CA ALA A 744 -31.63 -23.44 3.98
C ALA A 744 -33.13 -23.46 4.29
N ALA A 745 -33.55 -24.30 5.22
CA ALA A 745 -34.92 -24.35 5.67
C ALA A 745 -35.03 -24.86 7.11
N THR A 746 -36.11 -24.47 7.79
CA THR A 746 -36.51 -25.00 9.09
C THR A 746 -38.01 -25.22 9.11
N THR A 747 -38.47 -26.10 9.99
CA THR A 747 -39.90 -26.40 10.17
C THR A 747 -40.29 -26.36 11.64
N GLY A 748 -41.51 -25.93 11.93
CA GLY A 748 -42.09 -25.98 13.28
C GLY A 748 -41.50 -24.96 14.25
N VAL A 749 -41.09 -23.78 13.76
CA VAL A 749 -40.69 -22.66 14.62
C VAL A 749 -41.91 -22.20 15.39
N SER A 750 -41.84 -22.25 16.72
CA SER A 750 -42.94 -21.80 17.58
C SER A 750 -43.18 -20.30 17.39
N GLU A 751 -44.46 -19.91 17.43
CA GLU A 751 -44.85 -18.52 17.37
C GLU A 751 -44.21 -17.68 18.50
N GLY A 752 -43.68 -16.50 18.17
CA GLY A 752 -43.00 -15.63 19.12
C GLY A 752 -43.95 -14.74 19.95
N ASP A 753 -43.53 -14.42 21.19
CA ASP A 753 -44.36 -13.73 22.19
C ASP A 753 -44.58 -12.23 21.93
N GLU A 754 -43.81 -11.61 21.03
CA GLU A 754 -43.85 -10.16 20.74
C GLU A 754 -44.65 -9.80 19.47
N GLY A 755 -45.42 -10.74 18.93
CA GLY A 755 -46.24 -10.54 17.72
C GLY A 755 -45.48 -10.71 16.40
N THR A 756 -44.22 -11.13 16.47
CA THR A 756 -43.41 -11.58 15.33
C THR A 756 -42.79 -12.94 15.63
N THR A 757 -42.47 -13.68 14.57
CA THR A 757 -41.75 -14.95 14.63
C THR A 757 -40.51 -14.84 13.76
N ALA A 758 -39.36 -15.17 14.34
CA ALA A 758 -38.05 -15.02 13.72
C ALA A 758 -37.28 -16.34 13.64
N TRP A 759 -36.46 -16.48 12.61
CA TRP A 759 -35.53 -17.58 12.43
C TRP A 759 -34.21 -17.08 11.84
N THR A 760 -33.10 -17.39 12.53
CA THR A 760 -31.75 -17.14 12.03
C THR A 760 -31.35 -18.25 11.06
N VAL A 761 -30.95 -17.88 9.84
CA VAL A 761 -30.42 -18.83 8.86
C VAL A 761 -29.12 -19.42 9.39
N PRO A 762 -29.02 -20.74 9.64
CA PRO A 762 -27.87 -21.33 10.31
C PRO A 762 -26.67 -21.60 9.39
N ASP A 763 -26.92 -21.67 8.08
CA ASP A 763 -25.89 -21.89 7.07
C ASP A 763 -25.40 -20.55 6.53
N GLU A 764 -24.07 -20.37 6.48
CA GLU A 764 -23.47 -19.17 5.88
C GLU A 764 -23.87 -19.05 4.41
N LEU A 765 -24.59 -17.98 4.10
CA LEU A 765 -24.94 -17.60 2.75
C LEU A 765 -23.71 -17.03 2.02
N THR A 766 -23.74 -17.04 0.70
CA THR A 766 -22.61 -16.59 -0.12
C THR A 766 -22.67 -15.08 -0.29
N GLU A 767 -21.52 -14.44 -0.12
CA GLU A 767 -21.30 -13.02 -0.40
C GLU A 767 -21.81 -12.63 -1.79
N ASN A 768 -22.27 -11.38 -1.94
CA ASN A 768 -22.68 -10.80 -3.20
C ASN A 768 -23.72 -11.62 -3.99
N THR A 769 -24.66 -12.22 -3.25
CA THR A 769 -25.67 -13.11 -3.82
C THR A 769 -27.08 -12.72 -3.37
N TRP A 770 -28.00 -12.64 -4.33
CA TRP A 770 -29.43 -12.47 -4.06
C TRP A 770 -30.04 -13.78 -3.56
N TYR A 771 -30.73 -13.69 -2.44
CA TYR A 771 -31.53 -14.78 -1.89
C TYR A 771 -33.00 -14.37 -1.79
N HIS A 772 -33.87 -15.35 -1.95
CA HIS A 772 -35.30 -15.22 -1.81
C HIS A 772 -35.78 -16.15 -0.72
N TRP A 773 -36.72 -15.74 0.10
CA TRP A 773 -37.20 -16.55 1.21
C TRP A 773 -38.70 -16.42 1.39
N ARG A 774 -39.28 -17.40 2.08
CA ARG A 774 -40.69 -17.41 2.44
C ARG A 774 -40.90 -18.16 3.75
N ALA A 775 -41.80 -17.64 4.57
CA ALA A 775 -42.36 -18.37 5.71
C ALA A 775 -43.76 -18.92 5.38
N THR A 776 -44.12 -20.05 5.97
CA THR A 776 -45.45 -20.67 5.89
C THR A 776 -45.95 -20.90 7.30
N ALA A 777 -47.12 -20.36 7.65
CA ALA A 777 -47.79 -20.63 8.92
C ALA A 777 -48.57 -21.95 8.82
N VAL A 778 -48.48 -22.78 9.84
CA VAL A 778 -49.08 -24.12 9.92
C VAL A 778 -49.81 -24.25 11.25
N ASP A 779 -51.09 -24.62 11.20
CA ASP A 779 -51.90 -24.90 12.40
C ASP A 779 -51.57 -26.29 13.01
N GLU A 780 -52.15 -26.60 14.17
CA GLU A 780 -51.91 -27.87 14.87
C GLU A 780 -52.51 -29.10 14.19
N HIS A 781 -53.32 -28.91 13.16
CA HIS A 781 -54.04 -29.93 12.41
C HIS A 781 -53.53 -30.10 10.97
N GLY A 782 -52.54 -29.29 10.57
CA GLY A 782 -51.80 -29.34 9.32
C GLY A 782 -52.36 -28.53 8.16
N ALA A 783 -53.26 -27.55 8.35
CA ALA A 783 -53.53 -26.58 7.30
C ALA A 783 -52.49 -25.46 7.29
N GLU A 784 -52.20 -24.97 6.09
CA GLU A 784 -51.02 -24.14 5.82
C GLU A 784 -51.42 -22.87 5.06
N THR A 785 -50.83 -21.74 5.47
CA THR A 785 -50.90 -20.48 4.73
C THR A 785 -49.50 -19.96 4.45
N ALA A 786 -49.18 -19.83 3.16
CA ALA A 786 -47.89 -19.32 2.71
C ALA A 786 -47.87 -17.78 2.75
N GLY A 787 -46.82 -17.22 3.35
CA GLY A 787 -46.58 -15.78 3.39
C GLY A 787 -46.03 -15.21 2.07
N PRO A 788 -45.82 -13.89 2.01
CA PRO A 788 -45.18 -13.24 0.87
C PRO A 788 -43.72 -13.71 0.69
N VAL A 789 -43.20 -13.57 -0.53
CA VAL A 789 -41.80 -13.85 -0.84
C VAL A 789 -40.98 -12.58 -0.58
N GLY A 790 -39.94 -12.68 0.24
CA GLY A 790 -38.98 -11.60 0.45
C GLY A 790 -37.67 -11.88 -0.28
N GLY A 791 -37.04 -10.86 -0.85
CA GLY A 791 -35.68 -10.92 -1.37
C GLY A 791 -34.71 -10.08 -0.53
N PHE A 792 -33.49 -10.57 -0.33
CA PHE A 792 -32.40 -9.77 0.23
C PHE A 792 -31.09 -10.10 -0.47
N PHE A 793 -30.14 -9.17 -0.43
CA PHE A 793 -28.79 -9.34 -0.95
C PHE A 793 -27.80 -9.41 0.21
N VAL A 794 -27.01 -10.49 0.26
CA VAL A 794 -25.95 -10.63 1.25
C VAL A 794 -24.77 -9.77 0.83
N ASN A 795 -24.45 -8.78 1.66
CA ASN A 795 -23.36 -7.83 1.44
C ASN A 795 -22.69 -7.48 2.77
N THR A 796 -21.65 -8.21 3.16
CA THR A 796 -20.96 -8.01 4.46
C THR A 796 -19.86 -6.95 4.44
N ARG A 797 -19.54 -6.41 3.25
CA ARG A 797 -18.55 -5.33 3.05
C ARG A 797 -18.97 -4.45 1.89
N ASN A 798 -18.99 -3.14 2.13
CA ASN A 798 -19.21 -2.15 1.07
C ASN A 798 -18.32 -2.40 -0.15
N ASP A 799 -18.92 -2.66 -1.30
CA ASP A 799 -18.22 -2.84 -2.56
C ASP A 799 -17.91 -1.48 -3.19
N ALA A 800 -16.75 -1.37 -3.84
CA ALA A 800 -16.39 -0.13 -4.52
C ALA A 800 -17.34 0.14 -5.71
N PRO A 801 -17.64 1.42 -6.02
CA PRO A 801 -18.32 1.76 -7.26
C PRO A 801 -17.56 1.20 -8.47
N THR A 802 -18.27 0.88 -9.55
CA THR A 802 -17.63 0.47 -10.80
C THR A 802 -16.73 1.58 -11.35
N ALA A 803 -15.69 1.22 -12.11
CA ALA A 803 -14.78 2.23 -12.65
C ALA A 803 -15.51 3.15 -13.66
N PRO A 804 -15.45 4.49 -13.52
CA PRO A 804 -16.09 5.42 -14.45
C PRO A 804 -15.54 5.24 -15.87
N ALA A 805 -16.40 5.32 -16.89
CA ALA A 805 -15.94 5.19 -18.27
C ALA A 805 -15.57 6.56 -18.88
N ILE A 806 -14.43 6.64 -19.57
CA ILE A 806 -14.03 7.88 -20.27
C ILE A 806 -14.99 8.19 -21.41
N GLU A 807 -15.59 9.39 -21.39
CA GLU A 807 -16.46 9.88 -22.45
C GLU A 807 -15.74 10.84 -23.39
N ALA A 808 -15.03 11.84 -22.84
CA ALA A 808 -14.24 12.78 -23.62
C ALA A 808 -13.20 13.49 -22.73
N PRO A 809 -12.05 13.89 -23.26
CA PRO A 809 -11.46 13.44 -24.51
C PRO A 809 -11.19 11.92 -24.46
N VAL A 810 -11.53 11.20 -25.53
CA VAL A 810 -11.25 9.77 -25.63
C VAL A 810 -9.75 9.52 -25.68
N ASP A 811 -9.31 8.35 -25.22
CA ASP A 811 -7.88 8.05 -25.12
C ASP A 811 -7.16 8.17 -26.48
N GLY A 812 -6.00 8.85 -26.46
CA GLY A 812 -5.15 9.13 -27.61
C GLY A 812 -5.68 10.21 -28.57
N VAL A 813 -6.77 10.92 -28.24
CA VAL A 813 -7.34 11.93 -29.16
C VAL A 813 -6.50 13.21 -29.16
N GLU A 814 -6.49 13.88 -30.31
CA GLU A 814 -5.96 15.23 -30.44
C GLU A 814 -7.05 16.29 -30.17
N VAL A 815 -6.69 17.34 -29.42
CA VAL A 815 -7.57 18.48 -29.12
C VAL A 815 -6.94 19.80 -29.57
N THR A 816 -7.72 20.62 -30.27
CA THR A 816 -7.25 21.89 -30.87
C THR A 816 -7.48 23.12 -29.98
N THR A 817 -7.71 22.90 -28.69
CA THR A 817 -8.07 23.91 -27.70
C THR A 817 -7.26 23.73 -26.41
N LEU A 818 -6.87 24.84 -25.79
CA LEU A 818 -6.17 24.85 -24.49
C LEU A 818 -7.13 24.74 -23.29
N ASP A 819 -8.43 24.76 -23.58
CA ASP A 819 -9.52 24.58 -22.62
C ASP A 819 -10.29 23.31 -23.01
N VAL A 820 -10.26 22.30 -22.15
CA VAL A 820 -10.80 20.95 -22.38
C VAL A 820 -11.72 20.59 -21.22
N ASP A 821 -12.86 19.96 -21.51
CA ASP A 821 -13.72 19.35 -20.49
C ASP A 821 -13.41 17.86 -20.41
N LEU A 822 -12.98 17.37 -19.24
CA LEU A 822 -12.84 15.94 -18.98
C LEU A 822 -14.17 15.39 -18.51
N LEU A 823 -14.72 14.45 -19.25
CA LEU A 823 -16.04 13.89 -19.10
C LEU A 823 -15.91 12.39 -18.82
N ALA A 824 -16.47 11.95 -17.70
CA ALA A 824 -16.57 10.55 -17.31
C ALA A 824 -18.04 10.17 -17.19
N ARG A 825 -18.44 9.04 -17.77
CA ARG A 825 -19.77 8.47 -17.54
C ARG A 825 -19.89 7.96 -16.13
N ASP A 826 -21.11 8.04 -15.63
CA ASP A 826 -21.38 7.69 -14.25
C ASP A 826 -21.11 6.19 -14.01
N ALA A 827 -20.45 5.93 -12.88
CA ALA A 827 -20.23 4.62 -12.29
C ALA A 827 -21.53 4.13 -11.65
N GLU A 828 -21.77 2.83 -11.73
CA GLU A 828 -22.80 2.15 -10.95
C GLU A 828 -22.18 1.66 -9.64
N ASP A 829 -22.87 1.96 -8.55
CA ASP A 829 -22.55 1.50 -7.21
C ASP A 829 -23.45 0.29 -6.86
N PRO A 830 -22.91 -0.86 -6.43
CA PRO A 830 -23.70 -2.06 -6.12
C PRO A 830 -24.77 -1.84 -5.04
N GLU A 831 -24.52 -0.96 -4.08
CA GLU A 831 -25.37 -0.57 -2.97
C GLU A 831 -26.32 0.61 -3.33
N MET A 832 -26.17 1.16 -4.54
CA MET A 832 -26.86 2.35 -5.05
C MET A 832 -26.63 3.61 -4.20
N GLU A 833 -25.44 3.74 -3.64
CA GLU A 833 -25.02 4.92 -2.90
C GLU A 833 -24.66 6.10 -3.81
N PRO A 834 -24.73 7.36 -3.33
CA PRO A 834 -24.39 8.53 -4.14
C PRO A 834 -22.88 8.60 -4.45
N VAL A 835 -22.54 8.55 -5.73
CA VAL A 835 -21.13 8.53 -6.17
C VAL A 835 -20.57 9.95 -6.41
N THR A 836 -19.32 10.16 -5.99
CA THR A 836 -18.51 11.36 -6.20
C THR A 836 -17.27 11.06 -7.04
N TYR A 837 -16.97 11.91 -8.03
CA TYR A 837 -15.88 11.72 -8.99
C TYR A 837 -14.68 12.59 -8.66
N HIS A 838 -13.50 11.98 -8.75
CA HIS A 838 -12.22 12.65 -8.57
C HIS A 838 -11.38 12.49 -9.84
N PHE A 839 -11.02 13.62 -10.43
CA PHE A 839 -10.19 13.68 -11.63
C PHE A 839 -8.77 14.12 -11.29
N GLN A 840 -7.80 13.58 -12.02
CA GLN A 840 -6.43 14.06 -12.05
C GLN A 840 -5.99 14.28 -13.49
N LEU A 841 -5.16 15.28 -13.71
CA LEU A 841 -4.57 15.62 -15.00
C LEU A 841 -3.09 15.90 -14.77
N ASP A 842 -2.20 15.30 -15.55
CA ASP A 842 -0.77 15.48 -15.46
C ASP A 842 -0.11 15.35 -16.85
N ARG A 843 1.19 15.62 -16.94
CA ARG A 843 2.03 15.43 -18.13
C ARG A 843 2.79 14.10 -18.12
N THR A 844 2.68 13.34 -17.04
CA THR A 844 3.24 12.00 -16.90
C THR A 844 2.13 11.01 -16.57
N ALA A 845 2.20 9.79 -17.11
CA ALA A 845 1.23 8.73 -16.83
C ALA A 845 1.29 8.22 -15.37
N THR A 846 2.37 8.55 -14.66
CA THR A 846 2.60 8.23 -13.24
C THR A 846 1.88 9.19 -12.27
N PHE A 847 1.38 10.34 -12.75
CA PHE A 847 0.69 11.34 -11.93
C PHE A 847 1.53 11.82 -10.73
N ASP A 848 2.83 12.04 -10.93
CA ASP A 848 3.80 12.43 -9.91
C ASP A 848 4.57 13.70 -10.27
N SER A 849 4.23 14.36 -11.39
CA SER A 849 4.94 15.55 -11.84
C SER A 849 4.45 16.80 -11.11
N ASP A 850 5.29 17.84 -11.10
CA ASP A 850 4.93 19.17 -10.57
C ASP A 850 3.76 19.83 -11.35
N ALA A 851 3.40 19.29 -12.52
CA ALA A 851 2.28 19.76 -13.34
C ALA A 851 0.95 19.07 -13.01
N LYS A 852 0.93 18.13 -12.05
CA LYS A 852 -0.29 17.44 -11.62
C LYS A 852 -1.34 18.43 -11.12
N ARG A 853 -2.55 18.26 -11.62
CA ARG A 853 -3.77 18.93 -11.19
C ARG A 853 -4.75 17.88 -10.68
N THR A 854 -5.48 18.20 -9.63
CA THR A 854 -6.49 17.33 -9.04
C THR A 854 -7.79 18.13 -8.86
N SER A 855 -8.92 17.54 -9.22
CA SER A 855 -10.22 18.13 -8.95
C SER A 855 -10.58 18.01 -7.47
N GLY A 856 -11.53 18.82 -7.00
CA GLY A 856 -12.31 18.45 -5.81
C GLY A 856 -13.27 17.29 -6.14
N GLY A 857 -14.07 16.85 -5.16
CA GLY A 857 -15.16 15.91 -5.42
C GLY A 857 -16.22 16.56 -6.32
N ILE A 858 -16.54 15.90 -7.43
CA ILE A 858 -17.55 16.34 -8.39
C ILE A 858 -18.72 15.36 -8.28
N PRO A 859 -19.94 15.80 -7.94
CA PRO A 859 -21.09 14.91 -7.87
C PRO A 859 -21.51 14.43 -9.27
N GLU A 860 -22.29 13.35 -9.34
CA GLU A 860 -22.94 12.90 -10.58
C GLU A 860 -23.63 14.04 -11.33
N GLY A 861 -23.47 14.05 -12.65
CA GLY A 861 -24.10 15.05 -13.50
C GLY A 861 -25.56 14.73 -13.79
N ASP A 862 -26.40 15.76 -13.94
CA ASP A 862 -27.85 15.67 -14.28
C ASP A 862 -28.19 14.85 -15.56
N ARG A 863 -27.19 14.28 -16.26
CA ARG A 863 -27.31 13.57 -17.54
C ARG A 863 -26.53 12.26 -17.62
N GLY A 864 -25.96 11.73 -16.53
CA GLY A 864 -25.19 10.49 -16.58
C GLY A 864 -23.68 10.68 -16.85
N THR A 865 -23.16 11.90 -16.65
CA THR A 865 -21.75 12.23 -16.95
C THR A 865 -21.22 13.28 -15.97
N ALA A 866 -20.16 12.97 -15.24
CA ALA A 866 -19.37 13.91 -14.45
C ALA A 866 -18.40 14.71 -15.33
N ALA A 867 -18.28 16.02 -15.09
CA ALA A 867 -17.52 16.94 -15.94
C ALA A 867 -16.53 17.81 -15.14
N TRP A 868 -15.25 17.74 -15.49
CA TRP A 868 -14.20 18.61 -14.96
C TRP A 868 -13.62 19.54 -16.04
N PRO A 869 -13.94 20.85 -16.03
CA PRO A 869 -13.38 21.82 -16.98
C PRO A 869 -11.94 22.20 -16.60
N VAL A 870 -11.01 21.99 -17.54
CA VAL A 870 -9.57 22.26 -17.36
C VAL A 870 -9.07 23.26 -18.41
N SER A 871 -8.61 24.41 -17.95
CA SER A 871 -8.12 25.51 -18.80
C SER A 871 -6.63 25.77 -18.65
N GLY A 872 -6.06 26.47 -19.62
CA GLY A 872 -4.65 26.90 -19.61
C GLY A 872 -3.65 25.78 -19.86
N LEU A 873 -4.04 24.78 -20.64
CA LEU A 873 -3.12 23.74 -21.09
C LEU A 873 -2.05 24.33 -22.01
N ALA A 874 -0.87 23.72 -21.99
CA ALA A 874 0.20 24.06 -22.92
C ALA A 874 -0.03 23.37 -24.26
N ASP A 875 0.27 24.08 -25.33
CA ASP A 875 0.28 23.54 -26.69
C ASP A 875 1.40 22.50 -26.87
N ASN A 876 1.23 21.62 -27.86
CA ASN A 876 2.15 20.53 -28.22
C ASN A 876 2.58 19.69 -27.02
N THR A 877 1.61 19.41 -26.15
CA THR A 877 1.81 18.72 -24.88
C THR A 877 0.83 17.57 -24.75
N GLU A 878 1.36 16.39 -24.48
CA GLU A 878 0.59 15.22 -24.10
C GLU A 878 0.18 15.33 -22.64
N TYR A 879 -1.11 15.15 -22.38
CA TYR A 879 -1.66 15.10 -21.03
C TYR A 879 -2.26 13.73 -20.77
N PHE A 880 -1.98 13.21 -19.59
CA PHE A 880 -2.59 12.02 -19.02
C PHE A 880 -3.61 12.47 -18.00
N TRP A 881 -4.78 11.88 -18.03
CA TRP A 881 -5.81 12.13 -17.05
C TRP A 881 -6.41 10.84 -16.57
N ARG A 882 -6.89 10.85 -15.33
CA ARG A 882 -7.58 9.72 -14.75
C ARG A 882 -8.74 10.17 -13.90
N VAL A 883 -9.75 9.34 -13.80
CA VAL A 883 -10.95 9.56 -13.01
C VAL A 883 -11.25 8.31 -12.20
N LYS A 884 -11.69 8.50 -10.97
CA LYS A 884 -12.29 7.45 -10.13
C LYS A 884 -13.61 7.95 -9.54
N ALA A 885 -14.48 7.02 -9.23
CA ALA A 885 -15.70 7.18 -8.45
C ALA A 885 -15.43 6.82 -6.98
N SER A 886 -16.20 7.38 -6.07
CA SER A 886 -16.11 7.16 -4.62
C SER A 886 -17.51 7.32 -4.04
N ASP A 887 -17.98 6.34 -3.28
CA ASP A 887 -19.24 6.40 -2.51
C ASP A 887 -19.08 7.16 -1.18
N GLY A 888 -17.84 7.31 -0.70
CA GLY A 888 -17.47 7.95 0.57
C GLY A 888 -16.69 7.03 1.50
N GLU A 889 -16.78 5.71 1.28
CA GLU A 889 -16.10 4.66 2.05
C GLU A 889 -15.02 3.97 1.21
N VAL A 890 -15.34 3.59 -0.04
CA VAL A 890 -14.43 2.87 -0.95
C VAL A 890 -14.35 3.56 -2.31
N ASP A 891 -13.16 3.53 -2.89
CA ASP A 891 -12.88 4.13 -4.19
C ASP A 891 -12.90 3.10 -5.32
N SER A 892 -13.51 3.45 -6.45
CA SER A 892 -13.38 2.67 -7.68
C SER A 892 -11.92 2.61 -8.14
N PRO A 893 -11.54 1.61 -8.96
CA PRO A 893 -10.32 1.68 -9.74
C PRO A 893 -10.26 2.97 -10.58
N TRP A 894 -9.05 3.47 -10.81
CA TRP A 894 -8.82 4.59 -11.70
C TRP A 894 -9.01 4.16 -13.16
N THR A 895 -9.81 4.92 -13.90
CA THR A 895 -9.82 4.86 -15.36
C THR A 895 -8.95 5.99 -15.90
N ALA A 896 -7.93 5.65 -16.68
CA ALA A 896 -6.99 6.61 -17.26
C ALA A 896 -7.16 6.72 -18.78
N GLY A 897 -6.85 7.90 -19.30
CA GLY A 897 -6.76 8.19 -20.71
C GLY A 897 -5.79 9.32 -20.96
N SER A 898 -5.47 9.54 -22.22
CA SER A 898 -4.52 10.53 -22.67
C SER A 898 -5.10 11.35 -23.81
N PHE A 899 -4.62 12.57 -23.97
CA PHE A 899 -4.91 13.39 -25.15
C PHE A 899 -3.73 14.32 -25.44
N PHE A 900 -3.57 14.65 -26.72
CA PHE A 900 -2.53 15.59 -27.16
C PHE A 900 -3.16 16.94 -27.50
N VAL A 901 -2.63 18.01 -26.91
CA VAL A 901 -3.08 19.38 -27.21
C VAL A 901 -2.27 19.90 -28.39
N ASN A 902 -2.95 20.23 -29.50
CA ASN A 902 -2.37 20.78 -30.72
C ASN A 902 -3.26 21.90 -31.27
N GLN A 903 -3.11 23.11 -30.74
CA GLN A 903 -3.85 24.30 -31.15
C GLN A 903 -3.23 24.97 -32.39
N PHE A 904 -1.92 24.92 -32.56
CA PHE A 904 -1.21 25.55 -33.66
C PHE A 904 -0.31 24.57 -34.39
N ASN A 905 -0.49 24.49 -35.71
CA ASN A 905 0.40 23.72 -36.57
C ASN A 905 1.79 24.37 -36.66
N ASP A 906 2.82 23.62 -36.28
CA ASP A 906 4.24 23.91 -36.37
C ASP A 906 4.87 23.16 -37.56
N PRO A 907 6.00 23.65 -38.12
CA PRO A 907 6.67 22.96 -39.22
C PRO A 907 7.56 21.79 -38.71
N PRO A 908 7.73 20.73 -39.52
CA PRO A 908 8.61 19.62 -39.18
C PRO A 908 10.08 20.03 -39.02
N THR A 909 10.89 19.22 -38.34
CA THR A 909 12.35 19.40 -38.31
C THR A 909 12.97 19.20 -39.70
N VAL A 910 14.08 19.88 -39.98
CA VAL A 910 14.81 19.72 -41.26
C VAL A 910 15.42 18.31 -41.36
N PRO A 911 15.15 17.55 -42.44
CA PRO A 911 15.72 16.22 -42.63
C PRO A 911 17.25 16.26 -42.76
N THR A 912 17.91 15.20 -42.33
CA THR A 912 19.36 15.01 -42.53
C THR A 912 19.61 13.93 -43.58
N PRO A 913 20.69 14.01 -44.37
CA PRO A 913 20.93 13.03 -45.43
C PRO A 913 21.31 11.66 -44.87
N ALA A 914 20.70 10.60 -45.40
CA ALA A 914 21.07 9.22 -45.13
C ALA A 914 21.91 8.65 -46.28
N ASN A 915 21.41 8.68 -47.52
CA ASN A 915 22.09 8.08 -48.66
C ASN A 915 21.57 8.66 -50.00
N PRO A 916 22.40 9.12 -50.94
CA PRO A 916 23.85 9.26 -50.86
C PRO A 916 24.22 10.39 -49.91
N GLY A 917 25.08 10.10 -48.94
CA GLY A 917 25.65 11.09 -48.03
C GLY A 917 26.60 12.06 -48.73
N GLN A 918 27.13 13.02 -47.98
CA GLN A 918 28.05 14.02 -48.51
C GLN A 918 29.33 13.37 -49.06
N GLY A 919 29.62 13.61 -50.34
CA GLY A 919 30.71 12.98 -51.09
C GLY A 919 30.44 11.53 -51.52
N GLY A 920 29.24 10.99 -51.30
CA GLY A 920 28.91 9.58 -51.51
C GLY A 920 29.01 9.13 -52.98
N TRP A 921 29.25 7.85 -53.19
CA TRP A 921 29.35 7.24 -54.53
C TRP A 921 28.17 6.31 -54.79
N VAL A 922 27.61 6.39 -55.99
CA VAL A 922 26.47 5.57 -56.39
C VAL A 922 26.75 4.94 -57.74
N GLY A 923 26.87 3.61 -57.78
CA GLY A 923 27.18 2.82 -58.98
C GLY A 923 26.01 2.69 -59.97
N THR A 924 25.14 3.69 -60.04
CA THR A 924 24.04 3.76 -60.99
C THR A 924 23.72 5.21 -61.36
N LEU A 925 23.36 5.43 -62.62
CA LEU A 925 22.81 6.71 -63.08
C LEU A 925 21.35 6.93 -62.64
N GLN A 926 20.72 5.98 -61.96
CA GLN A 926 19.41 6.15 -61.29
C GLN A 926 19.57 5.97 -59.77
N PRO A 927 20.18 6.93 -59.06
CA PRO A 927 20.34 6.84 -57.62
C PRO A 927 18.98 6.97 -56.90
N THR A 928 18.86 6.34 -55.74
CA THR A 928 17.78 6.62 -54.78
C THR A 928 18.34 7.59 -53.74
N LEU A 929 17.66 8.72 -53.53
CA LEU A 929 17.99 9.71 -52.51
C LEU A 929 17.20 9.40 -51.25
N GLN A 930 17.83 9.42 -50.09
CA GLN A 930 17.26 9.00 -48.82
C GLN A 930 17.71 9.94 -47.71
N VAL A 931 16.78 10.34 -46.86
CA VAL A 931 17.00 11.13 -45.66
C VAL A 931 16.76 10.29 -44.41
N ASN A 932 17.25 10.74 -43.26
CA ASN A 932 16.82 10.21 -41.97
C ASN A 932 15.43 10.80 -41.62
N PRO A 933 14.58 10.06 -40.88
CA PRO A 933 13.26 10.53 -40.49
C PRO A 933 13.30 11.89 -39.78
N SER A 934 12.46 12.81 -40.24
CA SER A 934 12.19 14.08 -39.56
C SER A 934 11.14 13.86 -38.48
N ARG A 935 11.12 14.73 -37.48
CA ARG A 935 10.10 14.75 -36.43
C ARG A 935 9.22 15.98 -36.61
N ASP A 936 7.92 15.79 -36.47
CA ASP A 936 6.99 16.88 -36.25
C ASP A 936 6.74 17.06 -34.76
N VAL A 937 6.62 18.30 -34.30
CA VAL A 937 6.26 18.60 -32.91
C VAL A 937 4.78 18.26 -32.66
N ASP A 938 3.96 18.35 -33.69
CA ASP A 938 2.51 18.12 -33.67
C ASP A 938 2.16 16.64 -33.87
N ARG A 939 3.16 15.81 -34.21
CA ARG A 939 3.04 14.38 -34.55
C ARG A 939 2.28 14.10 -35.86
N ASP A 940 2.15 15.10 -36.71
CA ASP A 940 1.59 15.00 -38.06
C ASP A 940 2.34 13.97 -38.94
N GLU A 941 1.61 13.34 -39.86
CA GLU A 941 2.23 12.52 -40.92
C GLU A 941 3.09 13.38 -41.84
N LEU A 942 4.30 12.90 -42.12
CA LEU A 942 5.28 13.63 -42.92
C LEU A 942 5.42 13.05 -44.32
N HIS A 943 5.57 13.94 -45.30
CA HIS A 943 6.08 13.60 -46.61
C HIS A 943 7.29 14.48 -46.95
N TYR A 944 8.09 14.03 -47.91
CA TYR A 944 9.38 14.64 -48.24
C TYR A 944 9.40 15.14 -49.68
N GLU A 945 9.86 16.38 -49.86
CA GLU A 945 10.17 16.93 -51.17
C GLU A 945 11.68 16.83 -51.42
N PHE A 946 12.07 16.39 -52.61
CA PHE A 946 13.46 16.23 -53.04
C PHE A 946 13.77 17.05 -54.30
N GLU A 947 15.00 17.56 -54.40
CA GLU A 947 15.51 18.21 -55.60
C GLU A 947 16.92 17.73 -55.94
N LEU A 948 17.17 17.44 -57.22
CA LEU A 948 18.47 17.06 -57.79
C LEU A 948 18.95 18.11 -58.79
N TYR A 949 20.24 18.40 -58.79
CA TYR A 949 20.90 19.42 -59.61
C TYR A 949 22.17 18.90 -60.29
N ALA A 950 22.43 19.43 -61.49
CA ALA A 950 23.65 19.19 -62.25
C ALA A 950 24.85 19.95 -61.66
N PRO A 951 26.08 19.54 -61.96
CA PRO A 951 27.27 20.35 -61.66
C PRO A 951 27.40 21.52 -62.66
N ALA A 952 27.84 22.68 -62.19
CA ALA A 952 28.13 23.82 -63.04
C ALA A 952 29.47 23.64 -63.79
N LYS A 953 29.58 24.19 -65.01
CA LYS A 953 30.77 24.11 -65.89
C LYS A 953 32.08 24.67 -65.30
N LYS A 954 32.06 25.30 -64.12
CA LYS A 954 33.22 25.87 -63.42
C LYS A 954 33.36 25.37 -61.97
N GLY A 955 32.65 24.30 -61.60
CA GLY A 955 32.48 23.86 -60.22
C GLY A 955 31.35 24.60 -59.52
N GLY A 956 30.56 23.91 -58.70
CA GLY A 956 29.40 24.43 -57.97
C GLY A 956 28.03 23.98 -58.51
N LEU A 957 26.95 24.53 -57.94
CA LEU A 957 25.56 24.17 -58.24
C LEU A 957 25.13 24.64 -59.64
N GLY A 958 24.64 23.72 -60.47
CA GLY A 958 24.12 23.95 -61.82
C GLY A 958 22.58 24.03 -61.88
N GLU A 959 21.99 23.62 -63.01
CA GLU A 959 20.53 23.63 -63.20
C GLU A 959 19.86 22.43 -62.50
N ARG A 960 18.60 22.61 -62.06
CA ARG A 960 17.80 21.54 -61.44
C ARG A 960 17.44 20.50 -62.49
N LEU A 961 17.83 19.26 -62.24
CA LEU A 961 17.63 18.11 -63.13
C LEU A 961 16.30 17.40 -62.86
N ALA A 962 15.95 17.22 -61.58
CA ALA A 962 14.74 16.53 -61.18
C ALA A 962 14.24 17.08 -59.83
N ALA A 963 12.95 16.92 -59.57
CA ALA A 963 12.32 17.14 -58.29
C ALA A 963 11.17 16.14 -58.13
N GLY A 964 10.88 15.73 -56.91
CA GLY A 964 9.83 14.77 -56.60
C GLY A 964 9.39 14.84 -55.16
N GLU A 965 8.22 14.27 -54.89
CA GLU A 965 7.63 14.17 -53.56
C GLU A 965 7.48 12.67 -53.24
N SER A 966 7.73 12.30 -51.99
CA SER A 966 7.63 10.92 -51.51
C SER A 966 7.00 10.91 -50.12
N GLY A 967 6.08 9.97 -49.87
CA GLY A 967 5.59 9.69 -48.51
C GLY A 967 6.57 8.85 -47.69
N GLU A 968 7.65 8.37 -48.31
CA GLU A 968 8.72 7.60 -47.67
C GLU A 968 9.96 8.51 -47.52
N GLU A 969 10.88 8.20 -46.61
CA GLU A 969 12.15 8.93 -46.46
C GLU A 969 13.11 8.72 -47.65
N SER A 970 12.66 8.04 -48.70
CA SER A 970 13.43 7.80 -49.92
C SER A 970 12.67 8.21 -51.16
N TRP A 971 13.40 8.72 -52.14
CA TRP A 971 12.91 9.05 -53.46
C TRP A 971 13.85 8.50 -54.54
N ARG A 972 13.31 7.60 -55.35
CA ARG A 972 14.01 7.05 -56.51
C ARG A 972 13.79 7.96 -57.72
N ILE A 973 14.89 8.38 -58.36
CA ILE A 973 14.83 9.31 -59.49
C ILE A 973 14.29 8.59 -60.74
N ASP A 974 13.19 9.09 -61.29
CA ASP A 974 12.47 8.47 -62.42
C ASP A 974 13.29 8.39 -63.73
N SER A 975 14.15 9.39 -63.97
CA SER A 975 14.98 9.49 -65.17
C SER A 975 16.46 9.41 -64.83
N PRO A 976 17.26 8.59 -65.54
CA PRO A 976 18.70 8.53 -65.27
C PRO A 976 19.37 9.89 -65.43
N VAL A 977 20.33 10.18 -64.57
CA VAL A 977 21.21 11.34 -64.71
C VAL A 977 22.07 11.19 -65.98
N PRO A 978 22.40 12.29 -66.66
CA PRO A 978 22.83 12.24 -68.07
C PRO A 978 24.22 11.66 -68.34
N GLU A 979 25.15 11.67 -67.38
CA GLU A 979 26.54 11.18 -67.52
C GLU A 979 27.15 10.81 -66.17
N SER A 980 28.24 10.04 -66.14
CA SER A 980 28.98 9.83 -64.88
C SER A 980 29.58 11.15 -64.39
N GLY A 981 29.39 11.49 -63.13
CA GLY A 981 29.81 12.79 -62.60
C GLY A 981 29.24 13.15 -61.23
N TRP A 982 29.65 14.32 -60.74
CA TRP A 982 29.19 14.89 -59.48
C TRP A 982 27.82 15.56 -59.61
N TYR A 983 26.89 15.24 -58.72
CA TYR A 983 25.55 15.80 -58.64
C TYR A 983 25.28 16.37 -57.23
N TYR A 984 24.30 17.27 -57.13
CA TYR A 984 23.90 17.91 -55.87
C TYR A 984 22.44 17.61 -55.62
N TRP A 985 22.07 17.28 -54.38
CA TRP A 985 20.67 17.10 -54.01
C TRP A 985 20.35 17.73 -52.65
N ARG A 986 19.06 17.99 -52.41
CA ARG A 986 18.53 18.45 -51.13
C ARG A 986 17.11 17.93 -50.94
N ALA A 987 16.66 17.90 -49.70
CA ALA A 987 15.30 17.52 -49.32
C ALA A 987 14.75 18.42 -48.20
N ARG A 988 13.42 18.41 -48.03
CA ARG A 988 12.71 18.98 -46.88
C ARG A 988 11.52 18.10 -46.53
N ALA A 989 11.15 18.06 -45.24
CA ALA A 989 9.93 17.45 -44.75
C ALA A 989 8.78 18.47 -44.79
N VAL A 990 7.56 17.98 -45.03
CA VAL A 990 6.31 18.73 -45.07
C VAL A 990 5.26 17.90 -44.34
N ASP A 991 4.53 18.52 -43.41
CA ASP A 991 3.45 17.87 -42.68
C ASP A 991 2.18 17.71 -43.54
N GLU A 992 1.19 17.00 -42.99
CA GLU A 992 -0.10 16.75 -43.66
C GLU A 992 -0.95 18.01 -43.87
N HIS A 993 -0.69 19.06 -43.09
CA HIS A 993 -1.35 20.36 -43.16
C HIS A 993 -0.65 21.35 -44.12
N GLY A 994 0.48 20.95 -44.72
CA GLY A 994 1.21 21.65 -45.77
C GLY A 994 2.23 22.67 -45.27
N LEU A 995 2.57 22.67 -43.99
CA LEU A 995 3.67 23.44 -43.41
C LEU A 995 4.98 22.65 -43.62
N ALA A 996 6.00 23.36 -44.10
CA ALA A 996 7.23 22.76 -44.58
C ALA A 996 8.43 23.19 -43.72
N SER A 997 9.29 22.24 -43.40
CA SER A 997 10.63 22.50 -42.87
C SER A 997 11.46 23.34 -43.86
N ASP A 998 12.52 23.96 -43.35
CA ASP A 998 13.57 24.52 -44.20
C ASP A 998 14.22 23.42 -45.05
N TRP A 999 14.75 23.77 -46.22
CA TRP A 999 15.53 22.83 -47.03
C TRP A 999 16.84 22.46 -46.33
N MET A 1000 17.19 21.18 -46.33
CA MET A 1000 18.52 20.75 -45.91
C MET A 1000 19.61 21.35 -46.83
N ASP A 1001 20.83 21.43 -46.30
CA ASP A 1001 21.99 21.85 -47.09
C ASP A 1001 22.23 20.91 -48.28
N PHE A 1002 22.84 21.43 -49.35
CA PHE A 1002 23.12 20.62 -50.54
C PHE A 1002 24.11 19.51 -50.24
N VAL A 1003 23.72 18.29 -50.62
CA VAL A 1003 24.52 17.07 -50.52
C VAL A 1003 25.07 16.71 -51.89
N VAL A 1004 26.36 16.45 -51.95
CA VAL A 1004 27.12 16.19 -53.17
C VAL A 1004 27.40 14.70 -53.29
N PHE A 1005 27.19 14.08 -54.44
CA PHE A 1005 27.49 12.66 -54.65
C PHE A 1005 27.94 12.40 -56.10
N TYR A 1006 28.70 11.34 -56.31
CA TYR A 1006 29.15 10.92 -57.65
C TYR A 1006 28.30 9.76 -58.15
N ALA A 1007 27.77 9.86 -59.35
CA ALA A 1007 27.05 8.76 -60.02
C ALA A 1007 27.92 8.16 -61.11
N ASP A 1008 28.00 6.82 -61.18
CA ASP A 1008 28.77 6.11 -62.21
C ASP A 1008 27.95 5.08 -63.00
N ALA A 1009 28.35 4.85 -64.25
CA ALA A 1009 27.61 4.13 -65.27
C ALA A 1009 28.03 2.66 -65.42
N ASP A 1010 29.21 2.24 -64.94
CA ASP A 1010 29.75 0.89 -65.14
C ASP A 1010 29.85 0.04 -63.85
N GLY A 1011 29.87 0.64 -62.66
CA GLY A 1011 29.80 -0.08 -61.38
C GLY A 1011 31.03 -0.95 -61.08
N VAL A 1012 32.21 -0.59 -61.62
CA VAL A 1012 33.46 -1.34 -61.47
C VAL A 1012 34.48 -0.51 -60.67
N ASN A 1013 35.23 -1.16 -59.77
CA ASN A 1013 36.26 -0.52 -58.96
C ASN A 1013 37.55 -0.27 -59.79
N ASP A 1014 38.04 0.97 -59.88
CA ASP A 1014 39.30 1.36 -60.56
C ASP A 1014 40.50 1.28 -59.57
N GLU A 1015 41.74 1.19 -60.07
CA GLU A 1015 42.93 1.09 -59.18
C GLU A 1015 43.39 2.47 -58.63
N PRO A 1016 43.80 2.57 -57.35
CA PRO A 1016 44.28 3.81 -56.76
C PRO A 1016 45.64 4.26 -57.33
N VAL A 1017 45.85 5.58 -57.39
CA VAL A 1017 47.06 6.21 -57.91
C VAL A 1017 47.69 7.12 -56.86
N MET A 1018 48.95 6.88 -56.48
CA MET A 1018 49.68 7.72 -55.51
C MET A 1018 51.04 8.19 -56.05
N ARG A 1019 51.49 9.38 -55.62
CA ARG A 1019 52.84 9.92 -55.84
C ARG A 1019 53.39 10.62 -54.59
N LEU A 1020 54.56 10.19 -54.10
CA LEU A 1020 55.29 10.92 -53.05
C LEU A 1020 56.23 11.99 -53.62
N HIS A 1021 56.22 13.18 -53.03
CA HIS A 1021 57.20 14.23 -53.28
C HIS A 1021 58.45 14.06 -52.43
N LYS A 1022 59.45 14.91 -52.72
CA LYS A 1022 60.65 15.01 -51.90
C LYS A 1022 60.32 15.44 -50.47
N VAL A 1023 60.82 14.66 -49.51
CA VAL A 1023 60.72 14.92 -48.07
C VAL A 1023 61.56 16.15 -47.72
N LYS A 1024 60.99 17.08 -46.95
CA LYS A 1024 61.64 18.33 -46.52
C LYS A 1024 61.79 18.34 -45.00
N TYR A 1025 62.95 18.74 -44.47
CA TYR A 1025 63.06 19.04 -43.04
C TYR A 1025 62.23 20.27 -42.71
N ASP A 1026 61.58 20.25 -41.55
CA ASP A 1026 60.75 21.36 -41.13
C ASP A 1026 61.61 22.60 -40.79
N LEU A 1027 61.16 23.76 -41.24
CA LEU A 1027 61.80 25.05 -40.96
C LEU A 1027 60.97 25.76 -39.89
N PRO A 1028 61.56 26.29 -38.81
CA PRO A 1028 60.77 26.96 -37.79
C PRO A 1028 60.09 28.23 -38.34
N GLY A 1029 58.75 28.18 -38.43
CA GLY A 1029 57.85 29.32 -38.34
C GLY A 1029 57.36 29.94 -39.65
N THR A 1030 56.17 29.53 -40.12
CA THR A 1030 55.00 30.42 -40.33
C THR A 1030 53.77 29.61 -40.75
N VAL A 1031 53.02 29.11 -39.76
CA VAL A 1031 51.61 28.77 -39.92
C VAL A 1031 50.82 29.87 -39.21
N GLY A 1032 50.02 30.59 -39.99
CA GLY A 1032 48.96 31.43 -39.47
C GLY A 1032 47.90 30.54 -38.84
N GLY A 1033 47.74 30.65 -37.53
CA GLY A 1033 46.51 30.27 -36.83
C GLY A 1033 45.67 31.52 -36.70
N GLY A 1034 44.67 31.65 -37.56
CA GLY A 1034 43.64 32.67 -37.45
C GLY A 1034 42.89 32.49 -36.13
N ASN A 1035 42.97 33.52 -35.30
CA ASN A 1035 41.93 33.80 -34.34
C ASN A 1035 40.78 34.46 -35.09
N ASN A 1036 39.55 33.96 -34.94
CA ASN A 1036 38.33 34.74 -35.16
C ASN A 1036 37.17 34.05 -34.43
N GLY A 1037 37.09 34.32 -33.12
CA GLY A 1037 35.82 34.37 -32.41
C GLY A 1037 35.36 35.83 -32.29
N ASN A 1038 34.25 36.12 -32.99
CA ASN A 1038 33.22 37.14 -32.74
C ASN A 1038 33.49 38.66 -32.86
N GLY A 1039 32.56 39.31 -33.59
CA GLY A 1039 32.15 40.70 -33.31
C GLY A 1039 31.93 41.58 -34.54
N GLN A 1040 30.66 41.75 -34.95
CA GLN A 1040 30.10 42.88 -35.72
C GLN A 1040 30.68 44.24 -35.22
N ARG A 1041 30.90 45.33 -35.99
CA ARG A 1041 30.03 46.09 -36.95
C ARG A 1041 30.75 47.41 -37.41
N PRO A 1042 30.15 48.44 -38.08
CA PRO A 1042 30.49 48.94 -39.43
C PRO A 1042 30.88 50.45 -39.56
N GLY A 1043 31.09 50.96 -40.79
CA GLY A 1043 30.74 52.36 -41.17
C GLY A 1043 31.55 53.05 -42.28
N ASP A 1044 30.89 53.40 -43.41
CA ASP A 1044 30.75 54.74 -44.04
C ASP A 1044 30.20 54.57 -45.50
N GLY A 1045 29.15 55.23 -46.02
CA GLY A 1045 28.25 56.23 -45.47
C GLY A 1045 27.07 56.55 -46.41
N ARG A 1046 25.94 56.97 -45.81
CA ARG A 1046 25.14 58.15 -46.18
C ARG A 1046 24.07 58.43 -45.11
N GLY A 1047 24.43 59.37 -44.22
CA GLY A 1047 23.62 60.41 -43.54
C GLY A 1047 22.20 60.15 -43.02
N LYS A 1048 22.01 60.34 -41.71
CA LYS A 1048 21.47 61.59 -41.10
C LYS A 1048 21.51 61.57 -39.54
N GLN A 1049 21.89 62.73 -39.00
CA GLN A 1049 21.93 63.30 -37.62
C GLN A 1049 20.84 62.92 -36.58
N PRO A 1050 20.90 63.35 -35.29
CA PRO A 1050 22.02 63.39 -34.31
C PRO A 1050 21.63 63.02 -32.82
N MET A 1051 22.62 62.60 -31.99
CA MET A 1051 22.98 62.97 -30.57
C MET A 1051 21.94 63.16 -29.42
N PRO A 1052 22.31 63.20 -28.11
CA PRO A 1052 23.50 62.69 -27.33
C PRO A 1052 23.14 62.03 -25.96
N GLU A 1053 24.10 61.43 -25.23
CA GLU A 1053 24.54 61.68 -23.80
C GLU A 1053 24.71 60.29 -23.13
N GLU A 1054 25.64 59.91 -22.23
CA GLU A 1054 26.77 60.50 -21.50
C GLU A 1054 27.65 59.32 -20.97
N GLU A 1055 28.96 59.56 -20.83
CA GLU A 1055 30.01 58.81 -20.09
C GLU A 1055 29.90 59.02 -18.55
N PRO A 1056 30.86 58.61 -17.67
CA PRO A 1056 31.64 57.37 -17.49
C PRO A 1056 31.74 56.94 -15.99
N GLU A 1057 32.55 55.92 -15.63
CA GLU A 1057 33.72 56.02 -14.71
C GLU A 1057 34.34 54.65 -14.33
N GLU A 1058 35.68 54.63 -14.38
CA GLU A 1058 36.70 53.65 -13.92
C GLU A 1058 37.06 53.89 -12.40
N PRO A 1059 38.10 53.32 -11.70
CA PRO A 1059 39.34 52.61 -12.15
C PRO A 1059 39.95 51.46 -11.24
N ALA A 1060 41.07 50.88 -11.75
CA ALA A 1060 42.35 50.38 -11.12
C ALA A 1060 42.38 49.09 -10.25
N GLU A 1061 43.44 48.23 -10.21
CA GLU A 1061 44.95 48.33 -10.23
C GLU A 1061 45.62 47.04 -10.83
N ARG A 1062 46.63 47.07 -11.75
CA ARG A 1062 48.13 46.96 -11.70
C ARG A 1062 48.84 45.71 -11.12
N GLU A 1063 49.74 45.09 -11.92
CA GLU A 1063 51.25 44.97 -11.80
C GLU A 1063 51.81 44.07 -12.96
N GLU A 1064 52.69 44.56 -13.87
CA GLU A 1064 54.17 44.33 -14.05
C GLU A 1064 54.57 42.85 -14.36
N ASP A 1065 55.37 42.44 -15.38
CA ASP A 1065 56.69 42.91 -15.83
C ASP A 1065 57.16 42.27 -17.19
N GLU A 1066 58.28 42.77 -17.76
CA GLU A 1066 58.80 42.65 -19.15
C GLU A 1066 59.55 41.36 -19.61
N ALA A 1067 59.79 41.28 -20.94
CA ALA A 1067 60.36 40.21 -21.79
C ALA A 1067 61.91 40.03 -21.81
N PRO A 1068 62.44 39.02 -22.55
CA PRO A 1068 63.75 39.13 -23.20
C PRO A 1068 63.82 38.69 -24.69
N THR A 1069 64.78 39.28 -25.40
CA THR A 1069 65.17 39.12 -26.83
C THR A 1069 66.17 37.98 -27.10
N LYS A 1070 66.17 37.34 -28.29
CA LYS A 1070 67.37 36.70 -28.92
C LYS A 1070 67.24 36.43 -30.44
N GLU A 1071 68.36 36.56 -31.15
CA GLU A 1071 68.65 36.32 -32.59
C GLU A 1071 68.43 34.85 -33.06
N PRO A 1072 68.28 34.59 -34.39
CA PRO A 1072 67.76 33.33 -34.91
C PRO A 1072 68.76 32.16 -34.83
N GLY A 1073 68.32 31.04 -34.26
CA GLY A 1073 69.04 29.77 -34.16
C GLY A 1073 68.91 28.88 -35.40
N ALA A 1074 69.81 27.91 -35.52
CA ALA A 1074 69.90 26.90 -36.58
C ALA A 1074 68.61 26.07 -36.76
N PRO A 1075 68.32 25.53 -37.97
CA PRO A 1075 67.12 24.73 -38.24
C PRO A 1075 67.08 23.49 -37.35
N ASP A 1076 65.92 23.26 -36.73
CA ASP A 1076 65.67 22.09 -35.91
C ASP A 1076 65.46 20.85 -36.81
N LYS A 1077 66.38 19.88 -36.76
CA LYS A 1077 66.33 18.64 -37.56
C LYS A 1077 65.37 17.59 -36.99
N ASN A 1078 64.53 17.94 -36.02
CA ASN A 1078 63.68 16.97 -35.31
C ASN A 1078 62.42 16.55 -36.09
N HIS A 1079 62.06 17.19 -37.20
CA HIS A 1079 60.87 16.83 -37.98
C HIS A 1079 61.08 16.84 -39.50
N ALA A 1080 60.43 15.93 -40.20
CA ALA A 1080 60.42 15.82 -41.66
C ALA A 1080 59.00 15.85 -42.22
N LEU A 1081 58.71 16.77 -43.15
CA LEU A 1081 57.44 16.88 -43.84
C LEU A 1081 57.38 15.94 -45.05
N LEU A 1082 56.49 14.95 -44.97
CA LEU A 1082 56.03 14.12 -46.08
C LEU A 1082 54.94 14.87 -46.85
N HIS A 1083 54.97 14.80 -48.17
CA HIS A 1083 53.95 15.40 -49.04
C HIS A 1083 53.66 14.47 -50.21
N TRP A 1084 52.39 14.20 -50.50
CA TRP A 1084 51.98 13.31 -51.59
C TRP A 1084 50.77 13.87 -52.36
N TYR A 1085 50.42 13.15 -53.43
CA TYR A 1085 49.17 13.28 -54.16
C TYR A 1085 48.59 11.88 -54.33
N ASP A 1086 47.33 11.70 -54.00
CA ASP A 1086 46.55 10.47 -54.23
C ASP A 1086 45.29 10.74 -55.06
N ARG A 1087 44.73 9.66 -55.61
CA ARG A 1087 43.46 9.63 -56.32
C ARG A 1087 42.97 8.19 -56.48
N ASP A 1088 41.77 7.96 -55.97
CA ASP A 1088 40.92 6.80 -56.16
C ASP A 1088 39.55 7.30 -56.70
N PRO A 1089 39.16 6.91 -57.93
CA PRO A 1089 37.91 7.35 -58.55
C PRO A 1089 36.61 6.80 -57.93
N ASP A 1090 36.67 5.76 -57.10
CA ASP A 1090 35.53 4.89 -56.80
C ASP A 1090 35.50 4.36 -55.35
N SER A 1091 36.57 4.53 -54.56
CA SER A 1091 36.61 4.23 -53.12
C SER A 1091 37.37 5.31 -52.32
N ASN A 1092 37.26 5.28 -50.98
CA ASN A 1092 38.05 6.14 -50.10
C ASN A 1092 39.23 5.36 -49.51
N ALA A 1093 40.34 5.30 -50.25
CA ALA A 1093 41.47 4.47 -49.86
C ALA A 1093 42.12 4.91 -48.53
N THR A 1094 42.77 3.95 -47.88
CA THR A 1094 43.60 4.19 -46.70
C THR A 1094 45.06 4.32 -47.08
N ILE A 1095 45.76 5.29 -46.48
CA ILE A 1095 47.14 5.63 -46.78
C ILE A 1095 48.00 5.45 -45.53
N ASP A 1096 49.04 4.65 -45.67
CA ASP A 1096 50.05 4.41 -44.65
C ASP A 1096 51.42 4.87 -45.11
N HIS A 1097 52.21 5.46 -44.22
CA HIS A 1097 53.61 5.82 -44.45
C HIS A 1097 54.58 5.01 -43.56
N TYR A 1098 55.70 4.61 -44.15
CA TYR A 1098 56.74 3.78 -43.57
C TYR A 1098 58.15 4.28 -43.91
N TYR A 1099 59.17 3.76 -43.24
CA TYR A 1099 60.57 3.93 -43.62
C TYR A 1099 61.35 2.61 -43.58
N ASP A 1100 62.45 2.54 -44.32
CA ASP A 1100 63.50 1.50 -44.17
C ASP A 1100 64.91 2.12 -44.08
N ARG A 1101 65.92 1.33 -43.68
CA ARG A 1101 67.32 1.81 -43.48
C ARG A 1101 68.27 1.48 -44.64
N ASP A 1102 67.86 0.64 -45.58
CA ASP A 1102 68.74 0.10 -46.63
C ASP A 1102 68.26 0.36 -48.07
N GLY A 1103 67.10 1.00 -48.24
CA GLY A 1103 66.49 1.35 -49.52
C GLY A 1103 65.86 0.18 -50.26
N ASN A 1104 65.91 -1.04 -49.71
CA ASN A 1104 65.49 -2.29 -50.35
C ASN A 1104 64.47 -3.09 -49.51
N GLY A 1105 63.81 -2.45 -48.53
CA GLY A 1105 62.77 -3.09 -47.71
C GLY A 1105 63.29 -3.94 -46.54
N GLY A 1106 64.56 -3.82 -46.15
CA GLY A 1106 65.12 -4.47 -44.97
C GLY A 1106 64.93 -3.61 -43.72
N GLY A 1107 64.02 -4.04 -42.83
CA GLY A 1107 63.77 -3.40 -41.52
C GLY A 1107 62.76 -2.25 -41.60
N ARG A 1108 61.47 -2.59 -41.66
CA ARG A 1108 60.33 -1.65 -41.75
C ARG A 1108 60.07 -0.97 -40.40
N GLY A 1109 60.13 0.36 -40.38
CA GLY A 1109 59.57 1.18 -39.31
C GLY A 1109 58.32 1.93 -39.78
N VAL A 1110 57.33 2.06 -38.89
CA VAL A 1110 56.08 2.76 -39.17
C VAL A 1110 56.28 4.26 -38.95
N ILE A 1111 55.80 5.09 -39.88
CA ILE A 1111 55.71 6.55 -39.71
C ILE A 1111 54.31 6.92 -39.24
N VAL A 1112 53.28 6.51 -39.97
CA VAL A 1112 51.86 6.70 -39.65
C VAL A 1112 51.02 5.70 -40.46
N GLU A 1113 49.91 5.21 -39.89
CA GLU A 1113 48.97 4.30 -40.54
C GLU A 1113 47.55 4.86 -40.45
N GLY A 1114 46.68 4.47 -41.39
CA GLY A 1114 45.25 4.76 -41.34
C GLY A 1114 44.84 6.17 -41.75
N LEU A 1115 45.66 6.89 -42.53
CA LEU A 1115 45.23 8.18 -43.09
C LEU A 1115 44.13 7.94 -44.12
N LYS A 1116 43.07 8.75 -44.09
CA LYS A 1116 41.97 8.69 -45.07
C LYS A 1116 42.32 9.57 -46.28
N GLU A 1117 42.09 9.05 -47.49
CA GLU A 1117 42.14 9.82 -48.74
C GLU A 1117 41.14 10.97 -48.74
N ASP A 1118 41.52 12.09 -49.37
CA ASP A 1118 40.67 13.25 -49.56
C ASP A 1118 40.13 13.37 -51.01
N PRO A 1119 38.99 14.04 -51.23
CA PRO A 1119 38.37 14.09 -52.57
C PRO A 1119 39.11 14.97 -53.60
N ASP A 1120 40.04 15.83 -53.17
CA ASP A 1120 40.67 16.81 -54.04
C ASP A 1120 42.04 16.36 -54.58
N GLY A 1121 42.65 15.35 -53.94
CA GLY A 1121 43.88 14.68 -54.35
C GLY A 1121 45.06 15.65 -54.49
N ARG A 1122 45.01 16.81 -53.83
CA ARG A 1122 45.94 17.93 -54.05
C ARG A 1122 46.57 18.44 -52.75
N GLY A 1123 47.52 17.67 -52.26
CA GLY A 1123 48.74 18.21 -51.67
C GLY A 1123 48.86 17.92 -50.19
N ASP A 1124 48.62 16.65 -49.90
CA ASP A 1124 48.50 16.00 -48.61
C ASP A 1124 49.82 15.99 -47.87
N ARG A 1125 49.79 16.20 -46.56
CA ARG A 1125 51.01 16.40 -45.79
C ARG A 1125 50.95 15.70 -44.46
N TYR A 1126 52.09 15.14 -44.06
CA TYR A 1126 52.27 14.54 -42.75
C TYR A 1126 53.62 14.96 -42.17
N LEU A 1127 53.64 15.41 -40.92
CA LEU A 1127 54.85 15.81 -40.23
C LEU A 1127 55.39 14.62 -39.42
N TRP A 1128 56.49 14.04 -39.87
CA TRP A 1128 57.17 12.92 -39.23
C TRP A 1128 58.14 13.41 -38.15
N ASP A 1129 57.91 12.99 -36.89
CA ASP A 1129 58.82 13.22 -35.77
C ASP A 1129 60.04 12.26 -35.86
N LEU A 1130 61.24 12.84 -35.87
CA LEU A 1130 62.53 12.17 -35.98
C LEU A 1130 63.24 11.99 -34.63
N SER A 1131 62.70 12.54 -33.54
CA SER A 1131 63.36 12.59 -32.23
C SER A 1131 63.62 11.22 -31.57
N GLY A 1132 62.90 10.19 -32.00
CA GLY A 1132 63.06 8.80 -31.52
C GLY A 1132 63.97 7.91 -32.38
N LEU A 1133 64.58 8.43 -33.44
CA LEU A 1133 65.36 7.66 -34.40
C LEU A 1133 66.87 7.86 -34.18
N GLU A 1134 67.64 6.78 -34.30
CA GLU A 1134 69.12 6.83 -34.22
C GLU A 1134 69.74 7.59 -35.40
N ASP A 1135 70.93 8.16 -35.21
CA ASP A 1135 71.71 8.78 -36.29
C ASP A 1135 71.90 7.81 -37.47
N GLY A 1136 71.51 8.21 -38.68
CA GLY A 1136 71.48 7.32 -39.84
C GLY A 1136 70.70 7.87 -41.03
N VAL A 1137 70.67 7.08 -42.11
CA VAL A 1137 69.94 7.37 -43.34
C VAL A 1137 68.68 6.50 -43.40
N TYR A 1138 67.54 7.11 -43.71
CA TYR A 1138 66.21 6.51 -43.72
C TYR A 1138 65.52 6.79 -45.07
N PHE A 1139 64.81 5.81 -45.62
CA PHE A 1139 64.11 5.89 -46.90
C PHE A 1139 62.59 5.79 -46.71
N PRO A 1140 61.85 6.91 -46.80
CA PRO A 1140 60.41 6.91 -46.62
C PRO A 1140 59.67 6.33 -47.83
N TYR A 1141 58.57 5.64 -47.59
CA TYR A 1141 57.64 5.16 -48.61
C TYR A 1141 56.21 5.13 -48.07
N ALA A 1142 55.21 5.03 -48.95
CA ALA A 1142 53.81 4.96 -48.58
C ALA A 1142 53.08 3.83 -49.30
N VAL A 1143 51.95 3.43 -48.75
CA VAL A 1143 51.04 2.41 -49.28
C VAL A 1143 49.64 3.01 -49.31
N ILE A 1144 48.95 2.89 -50.45
CA ILE A 1144 47.52 3.19 -50.59
C ILE A 1144 46.76 1.88 -50.81
N ASP A 1145 45.66 1.67 -50.06
CA ASP A 1145 44.87 0.43 -50.01
C ASP A 1145 43.38 0.74 -49.85
N ASP A 1146 42.56 0.33 -50.82
CA ASP A 1146 41.10 0.50 -50.86
C ASP A 1146 40.34 -0.74 -50.34
N GLY A 1147 41.06 -1.75 -49.83
CA GLY A 1147 40.50 -3.04 -49.39
C GLY A 1147 40.43 -4.12 -50.47
N ASN A 1148 40.57 -3.75 -51.75
CA ASN A 1148 40.56 -4.65 -52.91
C ASN A 1148 41.90 -4.65 -53.67
N THR A 1149 42.57 -3.51 -53.78
CA THR A 1149 43.82 -3.28 -54.49
C THR A 1149 44.79 -2.42 -53.67
N ARG A 1150 46.09 -2.76 -53.73
CA ARG A 1150 47.14 -2.17 -52.88
C ARG A 1150 48.36 -1.73 -53.68
N LYS A 1151 48.89 -0.53 -53.41
CA LYS A 1151 50.01 0.05 -54.17
C LYS A 1151 51.05 0.74 -53.27
N GLU A 1152 52.33 0.44 -53.49
CA GLU A 1152 53.47 1.02 -52.75
C GLU A 1152 54.20 2.09 -53.59
N VAL A 1153 54.51 3.24 -53.00
CA VAL A 1153 55.21 4.37 -53.65
C VAL A 1153 56.30 4.94 -52.74
N ARG A 1154 57.52 5.06 -53.27
CA ARG A 1154 58.70 5.53 -52.50
C ARG A 1154 58.97 7.01 -52.67
N ALA A 1155 59.48 7.65 -51.61
CA ALA A 1155 59.90 9.04 -51.67
C ALA A 1155 61.15 9.21 -52.57
N PRO A 1156 61.30 10.34 -53.30
CA PRO A 1156 62.43 10.56 -54.20
C PRO A 1156 63.76 10.92 -53.51
N ASN A 1157 63.81 11.03 -52.18
CA ASN A 1157 65.03 11.30 -51.40
C ASN A 1157 64.97 10.68 -49.99
N GLU A 1158 66.15 10.45 -49.44
CA GLU A 1158 66.41 9.97 -48.09
C GLU A 1158 66.31 11.08 -47.03
N VAL A 1159 66.05 10.67 -45.77
CA VAL A 1159 66.11 11.48 -44.54
C VAL A 1159 67.35 11.04 -43.74
N VAL A 1160 68.11 11.99 -43.20
CA VAL A 1160 69.41 11.80 -42.56
C VAL A 1160 69.39 12.48 -41.19
N ILE A 1161 69.66 11.71 -40.14
CA ILE A 1161 69.67 12.16 -38.74
C ILE A 1161 71.12 12.13 -38.23
N GLY A 1162 71.57 13.21 -37.56
CA GLY A 1162 72.94 13.37 -37.02
C GLY A 1162 73.92 14.17 -37.90
N ASP A 1163 74.94 14.78 -37.28
CA ASP A 1163 76.04 15.52 -37.95
C ASP A 1163 77.24 14.58 -38.22
N GLY A 1164 77.04 13.60 -39.10
CA GLY A 1164 78.00 12.57 -39.48
C GLY A 1164 79.46 13.05 -39.55
N GLY A 1165 80.30 12.47 -38.68
CA GLY A 1165 81.72 12.82 -38.60
C GLY A 1165 82.50 12.49 -39.86
N GLY A 1166 82.97 13.54 -40.56
CA GLY A 1166 84.23 13.61 -41.29
C GLY A 1166 84.51 12.50 -42.30
N GLN A 1167 83.59 12.25 -43.23
CA GLN A 1167 83.85 11.42 -44.41
C GLN A 1167 83.63 12.28 -45.66
N PRO A 1168 84.67 12.49 -46.50
CA PRO A 1168 84.55 13.40 -47.63
C PRO A 1168 83.62 12.81 -48.70
N PHE A 1169 82.59 13.56 -49.11
CA PHE A 1169 81.56 13.10 -50.02
C PHE A 1169 81.35 14.09 -51.18
N ILE A 1170 81.77 13.68 -52.38
CA ILE A 1170 81.63 14.48 -53.60
C ILE A 1170 80.58 13.86 -54.53
N ARG A 1171 79.74 14.70 -55.15
CA ARG A 1171 78.83 14.27 -56.23
C ARG A 1171 78.97 15.09 -57.50
N LEU A 1172 79.36 14.46 -58.60
CA LEU A 1172 79.39 15.07 -59.94
C LEU A 1172 77.97 15.35 -60.45
N LYS A 1173 77.77 16.54 -60.98
CA LYS A 1173 76.50 17.08 -61.51
C LYS A 1173 76.54 17.36 -63.01
N GLY A 1174 77.66 17.17 -63.68
CA GLY A 1174 77.74 17.37 -65.13
C GLY A 1174 79.00 16.77 -65.77
N PRO A 1175 78.91 16.31 -67.03
CA PRO A 1175 77.78 16.47 -67.96
C PRO A 1175 76.59 15.53 -67.70
N ASN A 1176 75.36 16.05 -67.88
CA ASN A 1176 74.12 15.24 -67.87
C ASN A 1176 73.86 14.70 -69.27
N GLY A 1177 73.83 13.38 -69.44
CA GLY A 1177 73.62 12.71 -70.73
C GLY A 1177 74.85 12.73 -71.66
N ALA A 1178 74.66 12.26 -72.90
CA ALA A 1178 75.70 12.27 -73.93
C ALA A 1178 75.89 13.69 -74.48
N GLN A 1179 77.11 14.24 -74.42
CA GLN A 1179 77.45 15.51 -75.04
C GLN A 1179 78.49 15.31 -76.16
N GLU A 1180 78.07 15.49 -77.40
CA GLU A 1180 78.96 15.45 -78.57
C GLU A 1180 79.82 16.74 -78.61
N LYS A 1181 81.14 16.59 -78.62
CA LYS A 1181 82.10 17.70 -78.55
C LYS A 1181 83.33 17.45 -79.40
N GLU A 1182 83.72 18.47 -80.16
CA GLU A 1182 84.92 18.42 -81.00
C GLU A 1182 86.18 18.79 -80.20
N PRO A 1183 87.37 18.30 -80.59
CA PRO A 1183 88.62 18.75 -80.00
C PRO A 1183 88.75 20.28 -79.99
N GLY A 1184 89.02 20.85 -78.81
CA GLY A 1184 89.12 22.29 -78.58
C GLY A 1184 87.89 22.95 -77.94
N ASP A 1185 86.74 22.27 -77.88
CA ASP A 1185 85.53 22.72 -77.18
C ASP A 1185 85.69 22.73 -75.67
N ARG A 1186 84.82 23.46 -74.96
CA ARG A 1186 84.80 23.50 -73.49
C ARG A 1186 83.64 22.68 -72.92
N VAL A 1187 83.96 21.75 -72.04
CA VAL A 1187 83.01 20.96 -71.24
C VAL A 1187 82.96 21.55 -69.83
N HIS A 1188 81.75 21.84 -69.36
CA HIS A 1188 81.54 22.39 -68.02
C HIS A 1188 81.24 21.24 -67.06
N ILE A 1189 82.22 20.95 -66.21
CA ILE A 1189 82.15 19.96 -65.14
C ILE A 1189 81.61 20.68 -63.91
N ARG A 1190 80.60 20.12 -63.27
CA ARG A 1190 80.03 20.65 -62.03
C ARG A 1190 80.00 19.53 -61.00
N TRP A 1191 80.24 19.84 -59.74
CA TRP A 1191 80.05 18.91 -58.63
C TRP A 1191 79.42 19.63 -57.45
N LYS A 1192 79.05 18.87 -56.44
CA LYS A 1192 78.57 19.38 -55.16
C LYS A 1192 79.33 18.65 -54.07
N ASP A 1193 79.98 19.41 -53.19
CA ASP A 1193 80.47 18.89 -51.92
C ASP A 1193 79.32 18.79 -50.91
N LEU A 1194 79.36 17.75 -50.09
CA LEU A 1194 78.29 17.41 -49.15
C LEU A 1194 78.79 17.21 -47.72
N ASP A 1195 80.09 17.38 -47.45
CA ASP A 1195 80.61 17.55 -46.09
C ASP A 1195 80.53 19.02 -45.64
N ALA A 1196 80.98 19.30 -44.40
CA ALA A 1196 80.78 20.60 -43.74
C ALA A 1196 82.08 21.24 -43.25
N ASP A 1197 83.25 20.63 -43.48
CA ASP A 1197 84.55 21.10 -43.03
C ASP A 1197 85.56 21.24 -44.18
N ASP A 1198 85.97 22.49 -44.47
CA ASP A 1198 86.74 22.91 -45.66
C ASP A 1198 88.22 22.40 -45.72
N ASN A 1199 88.46 21.09 -45.64
CA ASN A 1199 89.81 20.52 -45.54
C ASN A 1199 90.21 19.57 -46.69
N ALA A 1200 89.33 19.34 -47.67
CA ALA A 1200 89.57 18.37 -48.72
C ALA A 1200 90.16 18.99 -50.00
N ARG A 1201 90.79 18.16 -50.85
CA ARG A 1201 91.29 18.54 -52.18
C ARG A 1201 90.67 17.68 -53.26
N ILE A 1202 90.29 18.33 -54.36
CA ILE A 1202 89.57 17.68 -55.46
C ILE A 1202 90.48 17.52 -56.69
N THR A 1203 90.41 16.34 -57.30
CA THR A 1203 91.06 16.01 -58.58
C THR A 1203 90.01 15.54 -59.58
N LEU A 1204 89.95 16.19 -60.74
CA LEU A 1204 89.11 15.79 -61.86
C LEU A 1204 89.94 15.08 -62.91
N SER A 1205 89.40 14.00 -63.45
CA SER A 1205 90.03 13.16 -64.48
C SER A 1205 88.99 12.68 -65.49
N TYR A 1206 89.43 12.13 -66.60
CA TYR A 1206 88.55 11.46 -67.56
C TYR A 1206 89.11 10.09 -67.93
N ARG A 1207 88.21 9.18 -68.34
CA ARG A 1207 88.56 7.87 -68.88
C ARG A 1207 87.56 7.42 -69.97
N PRO A 1208 87.95 6.54 -70.91
CA PRO A 1208 87.02 5.97 -71.89
C PRO A 1208 85.86 5.21 -71.22
N VAL A 1209 84.66 5.26 -71.80
CA VAL A 1209 83.52 4.45 -71.34
C VAL A 1209 83.84 2.97 -71.54
N GLY A 1210 83.97 2.24 -70.43
CA GLY A 1210 84.37 0.82 -70.40
C GLY A 1210 85.81 0.55 -69.96
N GLY A 1211 86.64 1.59 -69.75
CA GLY A 1211 88.00 1.44 -69.19
C GLY A 1211 87.98 1.14 -67.67
N GLU A 1212 88.98 0.39 -67.19
CA GLU A 1212 89.08 0.02 -65.78
C GLU A 1212 89.49 1.21 -64.88
N PRO A 1213 89.08 1.22 -63.59
CA PRO A 1213 89.52 2.23 -62.63
C PRO A 1213 91.05 2.30 -62.53
N GLY A 1214 91.63 3.48 -62.76
CA GLY A 1214 93.09 3.69 -62.77
C GLY A 1214 93.72 4.05 -64.13
N GLU A 1215 93.01 3.90 -65.26
CA GLU A 1215 93.39 4.45 -66.58
C GLU A 1215 92.94 5.91 -66.78
N GLU A 1216 92.79 6.64 -65.67
CA GLU A 1216 92.29 8.01 -65.65
C GLU A 1216 93.38 9.01 -66.04
N THR A 1217 93.09 9.86 -67.03
CA THR A 1217 93.95 10.99 -67.34
C THR A 1217 93.45 12.24 -66.61
N VAL A 1218 94.31 12.83 -65.80
CA VAL A 1218 93.96 13.99 -64.97
C VAL A 1218 93.65 15.20 -65.86
N ILE A 1219 92.47 15.79 -65.64
CA ILE A 1219 92.04 17.06 -66.22
C ILE A 1219 92.66 18.22 -65.44
N VAL A 1220 92.50 18.17 -64.12
CA VAL A 1220 93.02 19.15 -63.16
C VAL A 1220 93.08 18.50 -61.78
N GLY A 1221 94.10 18.80 -60.98
CA GLY A 1221 94.27 18.27 -59.64
C GLY A 1221 94.61 19.35 -58.62
N GLY A 1222 94.19 19.15 -57.37
CA GLY A 1222 94.48 20.05 -56.25
C GLY A 1222 93.59 21.29 -56.19
N LEU A 1223 92.37 21.23 -56.73
CA LEU A 1223 91.37 22.28 -56.55
C LEU A 1223 91.06 22.41 -55.05
N GLU A 1224 91.04 23.65 -54.57
CA GLU A 1224 90.66 24.00 -53.20
C GLU A 1224 89.14 24.16 -53.10
N GLU A 1225 88.59 23.76 -51.96
CA GLU A 1225 87.17 23.79 -51.61
C GLU A 1225 86.70 25.24 -51.38
N ASP A 1226 85.51 25.61 -51.88
CA ASP A 1226 84.92 26.96 -51.75
C ASP A 1226 83.83 26.97 -50.64
N PRO A 1227 83.89 27.87 -49.64
CA PRO A 1227 83.00 27.86 -48.46
C PRO A 1227 81.52 28.20 -48.70
N ASP A 1228 81.01 28.22 -49.93
CA ASP A 1228 79.59 28.39 -50.19
C ASP A 1228 78.96 27.14 -50.84
N ARG A 1229 77.84 26.67 -50.29
CA ARG A 1229 77.13 25.44 -50.69
C ARG A 1229 76.47 25.53 -52.09
N GLN A 1230 77.04 26.30 -53.02
CA GLN A 1230 76.56 26.59 -54.37
C GLN A 1230 77.46 25.98 -55.46
N GLY A 1231 77.52 24.64 -55.50
CA GLY A 1231 77.84 23.87 -56.73
C GLY A 1231 79.07 24.32 -57.51
N ASP A 1232 80.23 23.84 -57.10
CA ASP A 1232 81.51 24.08 -57.75
C ASP A 1232 81.54 23.66 -59.21
N SER A 1233 82.43 24.31 -59.97
CA SER A 1233 82.54 24.00 -61.38
C SER A 1233 83.92 24.22 -61.99
N TYR A 1234 84.27 23.39 -62.96
CA TYR A 1234 85.49 23.48 -63.73
C TYR A 1234 85.21 23.39 -65.22
N LYS A 1235 85.78 24.31 -66.01
CA LYS A 1235 85.64 24.33 -67.47
C LYS A 1235 86.84 23.63 -68.10
N TRP A 1236 86.65 22.37 -68.49
CA TRP A 1236 87.65 21.58 -69.18
C TRP A 1236 87.66 21.91 -70.67
N ARG A 1237 88.81 22.32 -71.22
CA ARG A 1237 88.99 22.42 -72.67
C ARG A 1237 89.43 21.05 -73.21
N LEU A 1238 88.62 20.45 -74.07
CA LEU A 1238 88.85 19.13 -74.62
C LEU A 1238 90.15 19.12 -75.44
N PRO A 1239 91.14 18.29 -75.10
CA PRO A 1239 92.35 18.14 -75.90
C PRO A 1239 92.07 17.32 -77.18
N ASP A 1240 93.06 17.16 -78.06
CA ASP A 1240 92.97 16.27 -79.24
C ASP A 1240 92.85 14.81 -78.79
N LEU A 1241 91.64 14.39 -78.45
CA LEU A 1241 91.29 13.03 -78.03
C LEU A 1241 90.90 12.19 -79.24
N PRO A 1242 91.24 10.88 -79.25
CA PRO A 1242 90.70 9.94 -80.22
C PRO A 1242 89.16 9.88 -80.17
N ALA A 1243 88.54 9.59 -81.31
CA ALA A 1243 87.10 9.40 -81.39
C ALA A 1243 86.62 8.30 -80.41
N GLY A 1244 85.59 8.60 -79.62
CA GLY A 1244 85.12 7.73 -78.56
C GLY A 1244 84.37 8.46 -77.45
N LYS A 1245 83.83 7.69 -76.49
CA LYS A 1245 83.06 8.20 -75.34
C LYS A 1245 83.94 8.24 -74.10
N TYR A 1246 83.96 9.37 -73.39
CA TYR A 1246 84.77 9.58 -72.19
C TYR A 1246 83.90 10.01 -71.01
N ARG A 1247 84.07 9.34 -69.86
CA ARG A 1247 83.45 9.72 -68.57
C ARG A 1247 84.39 10.60 -67.77
N ILE A 1248 83.80 11.50 -66.99
CA ILE A 1248 84.52 12.36 -66.07
C ILE A 1248 84.45 11.72 -64.69
N VAL A 1249 85.57 11.68 -63.99
CA VAL A 1249 85.71 11.12 -62.65
C VAL A 1249 86.28 12.18 -61.75
N ALA A 1250 85.61 12.45 -60.63
CA ALA A 1250 86.06 13.34 -59.59
C ALA A 1250 86.51 12.52 -58.38
N ARG A 1251 87.63 12.91 -57.79
CA ARG A 1251 88.21 12.31 -56.59
C ARG A 1251 88.38 13.39 -55.54
N ILE A 1252 87.89 13.16 -54.34
CA ILE A 1252 88.04 14.05 -53.18
C ILE A 1252 88.83 13.34 -52.08
N THR A 1253 89.75 14.06 -51.43
CA THR A 1253 90.56 13.51 -50.32
C THR A 1253 90.95 14.58 -49.30
N ASP A 1254 90.89 14.21 -48.02
CA ASP A 1254 91.37 14.98 -46.86
C ASP A 1254 92.82 14.62 -46.46
N GLY A 1255 93.49 13.78 -47.27
CA GLY A 1255 94.84 13.25 -46.99
C GLY A 1255 94.89 12.01 -46.09
N LYS A 1256 93.76 11.53 -45.56
CA LYS A 1256 93.64 10.26 -44.80
C LYS A 1256 92.64 9.29 -45.41
N ARG A 1257 91.60 9.79 -46.08
CA ARG A 1257 90.49 9.06 -46.68
C ARG A 1257 90.21 9.62 -48.08
N GLU A 1258 89.62 8.80 -48.94
CA GLU A 1258 89.40 9.15 -50.35
C GLU A 1258 88.05 8.61 -50.84
N MET A 1259 87.33 9.43 -51.60
CA MET A 1259 86.12 9.02 -52.32
C MET A 1259 86.20 9.44 -53.80
N THR A 1260 85.64 8.61 -54.68
CA THR A 1260 85.52 8.90 -56.11
C THR A 1260 84.07 8.84 -56.54
N ASP A 1261 83.66 9.80 -57.37
CA ASP A 1261 82.38 9.79 -58.07
C ASP A 1261 82.60 9.96 -59.58
N ALA A 1262 81.68 9.47 -60.40
CA ALA A 1262 81.75 9.55 -61.85
C ALA A 1262 80.51 10.23 -62.43
N SER A 1263 80.66 10.99 -63.51
CA SER A 1263 79.53 11.65 -64.17
C SER A 1263 78.52 10.64 -64.71
N ASP A 1264 77.22 10.89 -64.48
CA ASP A 1264 76.12 10.10 -65.05
C ASP A 1264 76.13 10.10 -66.60
N GLY A 1265 76.60 11.20 -67.21
CA GLY A 1265 76.80 11.34 -68.66
C GLY A 1265 78.22 11.05 -69.14
N TYR A 1266 78.44 11.20 -70.45
CA TYR A 1266 79.76 11.09 -71.09
C TYR A 1266 79.92 12.14 -72.19
N VAL A 1267 81.18 12.52 -72.46
CA VAL A 1267 81.55 13.35 -73.60
C VAL A 1267 81.87 12.43 -74.77
N GLU A 1268 81.20 12.61 -75.90
CA GLU A 1268 81.41 11.84 -77.12
C GLU A 1268 82.21 12.69 -78.11
N VAL A 1269 83.39 12.22 -78.51
CA VAL A 1269 84.19 12.83 -79.57
C VAL A 1269 83.89 12.08 -80.85
N PRO A 1270 83.21 12.70 -81.84
CA PRO A 1270 82.84 12.02 -83.07
C PRO A 1270 84.07 11.66 -83.91
N GLY A 1271 83.97 10.57 -84.68
CA GLY A 1271 85.00 10.20 -85.64
C GLY A 1271 84.91 11.07 -86.90
N ALA A 1272 86.06 11.49 -87.43
CA ALA A 1272 86.11 12.18 -88.72
C ALA A 1272 85.46 11.31 -89.80
N GLU A 1273 84.34 11.76 -90.38
CA GLU A 1273 83.76 11.15 -91.57
C GLU A 1273 84.71 11.39 -92.76
N GLU A 1274 85.16 10.30 -93.42
CA GLU A 1274 85.74 10.34 -94.77
C GLU A 1274 84.65 10.34 -95.84
#